data_AF-A0A937RHE6-F1
#
_entry.id   AF-A0A937RHE6-F1
#
_cell.length_a   1.000
_cell.length_b   1.000
_cell.length_c   1.000
_cell.angle_alpha   90.00
_cell.angle_beta   90.00
_cell.angle_gamma   90.00
#
_symmetry.space_group_name_H-M   'P 1'
#
loop_
_entity.id
_entity.type
_entity.pdbx_description
1 polymer ?
#
loop_
_entity_poly.entity_id
_entity_poly.type
_entity_poly.pdbx_seq_one_letter_code
_entity_poly.pdbx_strand_id
1 'polypeptide(L)'
;MADVVRLCEWGGPGEEATAIYLRDHLPASWTVVCGRQIVSGTKTRDSDFIAVGPSSVILIEEKSWHGQLSGTEERWYDRKTRKVLGSPVSQVNGVARLLAGRLEKVVPAKGRPGVHLVRHLVVLSSSDVQYDIADSRVADQVVRLVGCERKLLEIDKTMRTQFDLAPFRAQILALVTGLPDRPARPAMLGDYTIVEELDATPRGPRYVGMHRDGSARILLTYLRRGLSEKELAASDQEVLREYHAMRKLAPTGVVFRVDPYFGVDDDQMWVAPMGFPPPELRNLREKVVGGERPTAAVFTEVAAHAYEALAAVHDAEIVHRALHPSRIFIPETHNQVTFSDFLLAKFTGHNVTITDVDEIDDLGRPFRAPECRASAHAATERSDIYSLALCLLAWLRLDKADPDGIPPIPAALPDPVRAVLADCLRPNPSGRPTAHEAAEAFAGYLRQERRRPVRPTAGAKVDKYELVEALGAGASATTWLMIDRRMDIRHTLKIMHAAGTQDRLATELKNLHKLKHDRIVRATDYLLQPFGPALIAEYVAGQTVKKLAPTLRGNAGACLKILHDMLDALEYVHQRGVVHRDVSPNNIIVDADDRATLIDFGVASDAADRSIVGTLPYQAPEIAAGKAWTAAADLYSLAVVCFEALTGRLPYSDDGRSQDKYTLVRPTNDEIAAAGGLALLEVLLHGASDSAETRFGSAAAFRDALTHSLAQEAAAPVTLPDDAAHTPEFQRPVGPETAPALRINPTVDDIRQLFRNSRLGNSGNRGLDSPFADQTYVTTRLDDQLAPRIIGGRPRLVVFSGNPGDGKTAFLERLSGTLLAKGAIEQARDAAGWRIALAGHEFASVYDASESHEGLSADELLRRALDPLTDPARADRYTALIAANDGRILDFLEREAARYPEIAALLSGGAGAAAEQAGVLRIDLKNRSMASAGPAAGSLTVRMLDALLDTELWSTCAGCLAEPRCPIARNVTELRDAQVKDRLHRLVLTSHLRRGRRPTIRDLRSAIAYLVTADVGCGDVHREFEAGELSLATPDRHFSASVFDDVGGHDRLLGEWRLLDPGRVAAPRAERLLAPQARTADAMSRAKRHFYFTAPAEQLAAVGHLGPYRHLDTFTAILAGGPTDAALEPLLRGLSRCIGPVGYDGAGVAVSVGEPAEDGGAVVKILPATEFRIETRPPDDSYVEATADAFTLRHSGGQAALTVDIDLFELLMRAAAGYLPTNAEATPLLEELGLFRSRLTLQRAQKVIVIEPNGRRNAIDKTGTTIELLGAER
;
A
#
# COMPACT_ATOMS: atom_id res chain seq x y z
N MET A 1 49.83 39.01 -17.15
CA MET A 1 48.55 39.06 -16.44
C MET A 1 47.47 39.52 -17.39
N ALA A 2 46.44 38.70 -17.61
CA ALA A 2 45.24 39.08 -18.34
C ALA A 2 44.32 39.97 -17.49
N ASP A 3 43.43 40.69 -18.15
CA ASP A 3 42.35 41.44 -17.49
C ASP A 3 41.21 40.49 -17.08
N VAL A 4 40.63 40.67 -15.89
CA VAL A 4 39.56 39.78 -15.36
C VAL A 4 38.38 40.60 -14.86
N VAL A 5 37.29 40.54 -15.63
CA VAL A 5 36.07 41.33 -15.42
C VAL A 5 35.06 40.52 -14.60
N ARG A 6 35.17 40.63 -13.27
CA ARG A 6 34.22 40.08 -12.29
C ARG A 6 33.14 41.12 -11.99
N LEU A 7 31.88 40.86 -12.37
CA LEU A 7 30.71 41.67 -11.97
C LEU A 7 29.79 40.97 -10.93
N CYS A 8 30.03 39.70 -10.62
CA CYS A 8 29.22 38.90 -9.69
C CYS A 8 30.09 38.13 -8.67
N GLU A 9 29.46 37.30 -7.83
CA GLU A 9 30.15 36.41 -6.90
C GLU A 9 30.50 35.04 -7.51
N TRP A 10 31.53 34.39 -6.95
CA TRP A 10 32.05 33.12 -7.43
C TRP A 10 31.15 31.93 -7.06
N GLY A 11 30.83 31.11 -8.05
CA GLY A 11 30.16 29.82 -7.91
C GLY A 11 31.11 28.68 -7.54
N GLY A 12 32.43 28.90 -7.60
CA GLY A 12 33.47 27.94 -7.25
C GLY A 12 34.65 28.56 -6.47
N PRO A 13 35.24 27.88 -5.48
CA PRO A 13 36.66 28.10 -5.17
C PRO A 13 37.54 27.54 -6.30
N GLY A 14 37.04 26.55 -7.06
CA GLY A 14 37.56 26.19 -8.39
C GLY A 14 37.43 27.34 -9.39
N GLU A 15 36.25 27.99 -9.50
CA GLU A 15 36.10 29.23 -10.26
C GLU A 15 37.14 30.29 -9.81
N GLU A 16 37.24 30.59 -8.51
CA GLU A 16 38.17 31.61 -8.00
C GLU A 16 39.64 31.26 -8.30
N ALA A 17 40.06 30.02 -8.04
CA ALA A 17 41.39 29.53 -8.37
C ALA A 17 41.66 29.57 -9.89
N THR A 18 40.64 29.26 -10.71
CA THR A 18 40.72 29.33 -12.18
C THR A 18 40.85 30.76 -12.67
N ALA A 19 40.07 31.70 -12.11
CA ALA A 19 40.15 33.12 -12.41
C ALA A 19 41.53 33.70 -12.05
N ILE A 20 42.06 33.36 -10.86
CA ILE A 20 43.39 33.75 -10.39
C ILE A 20 44.48 33.17 -11.31
N TYR A 21 44.42 31.88 -11.63
CA TYR A 21 45.40 31.23 -12.48
C TYR A 21 45.40 31.81 -13.90
N LEU A 22 44.23 31.98 -14.51
CA LEU A 22 44.09 32.58 -15.85
C LEU A 22 44.55 34.04 -15.87
N ARG A 23 44.21 34.83 -14.84
CA ARG A 23 44.74 36.19 -14.64
C ARG A 23 46.26 36.17 -14.70
N ASP A 24 46.92 35.31 -13.93
CA ASP A 24 48.36 35.39 -13.73
C ASP A 24 49.17 34.81 -14.90
N HIS A 25 48.67 33.75 -15.54
CA HIS A 25 49.39 33.00 -16.57
C HIS A 25 49.07 33.44 -18.02
N LEU A 26 47.94 34.10 -18.29
CA LEU A 26 47.66 34.62 -19.63
C LEU A 26 48.35 35.98 -19.93
N PRO A 27 48.68 36.26 -21.21
CA PRO A 27 49.18 37.57 -21.63
C PRO A 27 48.18 38.70 -21.41
N ALA A 28 48.67 39.93 -21.24
CA ALA A 28 47.85 41.14 -21.07
C ALA A 28 46.99 41.55 -22.29
N SER A 29 47.07 40.80 -23.39
CA SER A 29 46.18 40.91 -24.54
C SER A 29 44.90 40.06 -24.44
N TRP A 30 44.75 39.31 -23.35
CA TRP A 30 43.55 38.53 -23.03
C TRP A 30 42.68 39.24 -21.99
N THR A 31 41.37 39.01 -22.09
CA THR A 31 40.37 39.46 -21.11
C THR A 31 39.47 38.27 -20.77
N VAL A 32 39.26 37.99 -19.50
CA VAL A 32 38.36 36.92 -19.02
C VAL A 32 37.16 37.58 -18.36
N VAL A 33 35.94 37.22 -18.79
CA VAL A 33 34.70 37.73 -18.20
C VAL A 33 34.00 36.60 -17.46
N CYS A 34 33.61 36.84 -16.20
CA CYS A 34 33.14 35.80 -15.28
C CYS A 34 31.62 35.82 -15.07
N GLY A 35 31.02 34.65 -14.83
CA GLY A 35 29.70 34.46 -14.23
C GLY A 35 28.53 35.10 -14.99
N ARG A 36 28.47 34.90 -16.31
CA ARG A 36 27.48 35.57 -17.19
C ARG A 36 26.38 34.64 -17.65
N GLN A 37 25.22 35.24 -17.95
CA GLN A 37 24.01 34.56 -18.37
C GLN A 37 23.72 34.81 -19.86
N ILE A 38 23.83 33.76 -20.67
CA ILE A 38 23.60 33.76 -22.11
C ILE A 38 22.12 33.43 -22.38
N VAL A 39 21.33 34.49 -22.57
CA VAL A 39 19.90 34.39 -22.93
C VAL A 39 19.73 34.24 -24.45
N SER A 40 18.84 33.35 -24.90
CA SER A 40 18.44 33.21 -26.31
C SER A 40 16.98 32.76 -26.44
N GLY A 41 16.11 33.68 -26.86
CA GLY A 41 14.65 33.46 -26.81
C GLY A 41 14.18 33.29 -25.37
N THR A 42 13.45 32.21 -25.10
CA THR A 42 13.06 31.77 -23.74
C THR A 42 14.12 30.94 -23.01
N LYS A 43 15.21 30.55 -23.69
CA LYS A 43 16.26 29.71 -23.11
C LYS A 43 17.34 30.56 -22.46
N THR A 44 17.66 30.24 -21.22
CA THR A 44 18.66 30.92 -20.41
C THR A 44 19.70 29.89 -19.97
N ARG A 45 20.99 30.22 -20.10
CA ARG A 45 22.11 29.37 -19.68
C ARG A 45 23.20 30.23 -19.09
N ASP A 46 23.73 29.82 -17.95
CA ASP A 46 24.87 30.48 -17.33
C ASP A 46 26.20 29.95 -17.91
N SER A 47 27.28 30.67 -17.64
CA SER A 47 28.64 30.35 -18.06
C SER A 47 29.64 30.88 -17.04
N ASP A 48 30.56 30.02 -16.60
CA ASP A 48 31.57 30.34 -15.57
C ASP A 48 32.54 31.40 -16.10
N PHE A 49 33.15 31.16 -17.27
CA PHE A 49 34.08 32.09 -17.90
C PHE A 49 33.94 32.19 -19.43
N ILE A 50 34.12 33.41 -19.94
CA ILE A 50 34.29 33.69 -21.36
C ILE A 50 35.65 34.39 -21.52
N ALA A 51 36.63 33.67 -22.06
CA ALA A 51 37.97 34.18 -22.35
C ALA A 51 38.04 34.74 -23.78
N VAL A 52 38.44 36.01 -23.91
CA VAL A 52 38.55 36.74 -25.18
C VAL A 52 40.02 37.07 -25.43
N GLY A 53 40.64 36.25 -26.28
CA GLY A 53 42.03 36.42 -26.71
C GLY A 53 42.18 37.51 -27.78
N PRO A 54 43.38 37.64 -28.37
CA PRO A 54 43.63 38.49 -29.53
C PRO A 54 42.75 38.14 -30.74
N SER A 55 42.60 36.85 -31.05
CA SER A 55 41.99 36.34 -32.29
C SER A 55 40.89 35.30 -32.04
N SER A 56 40.51 35.06 -30.79
CA SER A 56 39.62 33.96 -30.37
C SER A 56 38.63 34.37 -29.26
N VAL A 57 37.51 33.65 -29.21
CA VAL A 57 36.59 33.61 -28.06
C VAL A 57 36.46 32.15 -27.61
N ILE A 58 36.71 31.90 -26.33
CA ILE A 58 36.73 30.57 -25.73
C ILE A 58 35.85 30.59 -24.48
N LEU A 59 34.79 29.78 -24.46
CA LEU A 59 33.95 29.58 -23.29
C LEU A 59 34.55 28.45 -22.45
N ILE A 60 34.75 28.68 -21.16
CA ILE A 60 35.39 27.72 -20.25
C ILE A 60 34.37 27.31 -19.19
N GLU A 61 34.13 26.01 -19.10
CA GLU A 61 33.40 25.36 -18.01
C GLU A 61 34.42 24.89 -16.96
N GLU A 62 34.19 25.18 -15.69
CA GLU A 62 35.03 24.77 -14.57
C GLU A 62 34.39 23.56 -13.86
N LYS A 63 35.20 22.54 -13.54
CA LYS A 63 34.77 21.42 -12.68
C LYS A 63 35.82 21.10 -11.63
N SER A 64 35.43 21.28 -10.37
CA SER A 64 36.20 20.92 -9.18
C SER A 64 36.07 19.42 -8.86
N TRP A 65 36.32 18.57 -9.86
CA TRP A 65 36.17 17.11 -9.75
C TRP A 65 37.48 16.43 -9.36
N HIS A 66 37.42 15.56 -8.36
CA HIS A 66 38.57 14.87 -7.77
C HIS A 66 38.68 13.40 -8.23
N GLY A 67 39.79 12.74 -7.91
CA GLY A 67 39.93 11.29 -8.09
C GLY A 67 40.19 10.84 -9.54
N GLN A 68 39.73 9.64 -9.92
CA GLN A 68 40.11 9.00 -11.19
C GLN A 68 38.90 8.80 -12.12
N LEU A 69 38.70 9.76 -13.02
CA LEU A 69 37.62 9.85 -13.97
C LEU A 69 37.89 9.02 -15.24
N SER A 70 36.84 8.53 -15.88
CA SER A 70 36.87 8.08 -17.28
C SER A 70 35.52 8.24 -17.97
N GLY A 71 35.50 8.49 -19.27
CA GLY A 71 34.25 8.82 -19.96
C GLY A 71 34.31 8.81 -21.48
N THR A 72 33.14 9.03 -22.07
CA THR A 72 32.90 9.26 -23.50
C THR A 72 32.44 10.70 -23.74
N GLU A 73 32.04 11.05 -24.97
CA GLU A 73 31.36 12.33 -25.24
C GLU A 73 30.06 12.50 -24.44
N GLU A 74 29.40 11.38 -24.10
CA GLU A 74 28.02 11.35 -23.61
C GLU A 74 27.92 11.20 -22.08
N ARG A 75 28.72 10.30 -21.49
CA ARG A 75 28.68 9.95 -20.07
C ARG A 75 30.09 9.81 -19.50
N TRP A 76 30.31 10.38 -18.32
CA TRP A 76 31.54 10.25 -17.55
C TRP A 76 31.27 9.41 -16.29
N TYR A 77 32.31 8.84 -15.70
CA TYR A 77 32.22 7.99 -14.53
C TYR A 77 33.47 8.16 -13.66
N ASP A 78 33.31 8.25 -12.34
CA ASP A 78 34.41 8.01 -11.42
C ASP A 78 34.69 6.50 -11.36
N ARG A 79 35.92 6.08 -11.67
CA ARG A 79 36.33 4.67 -11.65
C ARG A 79 36.28 4.05 -10.26
N LYS A 80 36.42 4.85 -9.20
CA LYS A 80 36.49 4.42 -7.80
C LYS A 80 35.11 4.15 -7.21
N THR A 81 34.15 5.06 -7.39
CA THR A 81 32.76 4.89 -6.90
C THR A 81 31.80 4.26 -7.91
N ARG A 82 32.18 4.21 -9.20
CA ARG A 82 31.29 3.91 -10.35
C ARG A 82 30.10 4.86 -10.50
N LYS A 83 30.12 6.03 -9.86
CA LYS A 83 29.07 7.05 -10.01
C LYS A 83 29.07 7.58 -11.44
N VAL A 84 27.89 7.67 -12.04
CA VAL A 84 27.67 8.28 -13.36
C VAL A 84 27.64 9.80 -13.21
N LEU A 85 28.41 10.49 -14.04
CA LEU A 85 28.49 11.94 -14.16
C LEU A 85 28.02 12.36 -15.55
N GLY A 86 27.34 13.49 -15.66
CA GLY A 86 26.99 14.08 -16.95
C GLY A 86 28.25 14.59 -17.66
N SER A 87 28.33 14.42 -18.99
CA SER A 87 29.47 14.95 -19.75
C SER A 87 29.47 16.50 -19.76
N PRO A 88 30.50 17.18 -19.18
CA PRO A 88 30.56 18.64 -19.17
C PRO A 88 30.82 19.20 -20.57
N VAL A 89 31.52 18.43 -21.43
CA VAL A 89 31.81 18.81 -22.82
C VAL A 89 30.53 18.98 -23.63
N SER A 90 29.52 18.12 -23.42
CA SER A 90 28.22 18.24 -24.09
C SER A 90 27.46 19.51 -23.67
N GLN A 91 27.52 19.86 -22.38
CA GLN A 91 26.87 21.06 -21.84
C GLN A 91 27.52 22.35 -22.37
N VAL A 92 28.84 22.49 -22.23
CA VAL A 92 29.59 23.68 -22.65
C VAL A 92 29.54 23.89 -24.17
N ASN A 93 29.49 22.82 -24.97
CA ASN A 93 29.28 22.88 -26.41
C ASN A 93 27.89 23.48 -26.75
N GLY A 94 26.85 23.11 -26.01
CA GLY A 94 25.52 23.71 -26.12
C GLY A 94 25.52 25.22 -25.82
N VAL A 95 26.20 25.65 -24.76
CA VAL A 95 26.31 27.08 -24.39
C VAL A 95 27.15 27.87 -25.40
N ALA A 96 28.25 27.30 -25.89
CA ALA A 96 29.10 27.90 -26.93
C ALA A 96 28.34 28.19 -28.24
N ARG A 97 27.41 27.30 -28.65
CA ARG A 97 26.53 27.52 -29.81
C ARG A 97 25.60 28.73 -29.60
N LEU A 98 25.07 28.92 -28.39
CA LEU A 98 24.22 30.08 -28.06
C LEU A 98 25.01 31.40 -28.08
N LEU A 99 26.25 31.40 -27.55
CA LEU A 99 27.13 32.56 -27.63
C LEU A 99 27.55 32.87 -29.07
N ALA A 100 27.86 31.85 -29.88
CA ALA A 100 28.17 32.04 -31.30
C ALA A 100 27.03 32.73 -32.06
N GLY A 101 25.78 32.29 -31.87
CA GLY A 101 24.60 32.94 -32.45
C GLY A 101 24.31 34.37 -31.94
N ARG A 102 24.87 34.76 -30.79
CA ARG A 102 24.92 36.16 -30.33
C ARG A 102 26.04 36.93 -31.05
N LEU A 103 27.24 36.34 -31.20
CA LEU A 103 28.38 36.96 -31.87
C LEU A 103 28.20 37.15 -33.38
N GLU A 104 27.42 36.31 -34.06
CA GLU A 104 27.05 36.51 -35.49
C GLU A 104 26.38 37.86 -35.79
N LYS A 105 25.90 38.59 -34.77
CA LYS A 105 25.33 39.93 -34.91
C LYS A 105 26.39 41.05 -35.00
N VAL A 106 27.63 40.76 -34.60
CA VAL A 106 28.77 41.69 -34.64
C VAL A 106 29.93 41.18 -35.49
N VAL A 107 30.05 39.86 -35.69
CA VAL A 107 31.06 39.24 -36.56
C VAL A 107 30.41 38.71 -37.85
N PRO A 108 30.80 39.20 -39.05
CA PRO A 108 30.20 38.83 -40.33
C PRO A 108 30.70 37.47 -40.84
N ALA A 109 30.32 36.39 -40.17
CA ALA A 109 30.74 35.01 -40.49
C ALA A 109 29.77 34.22 -41.37
N LYS A 110 28.54 34.72 -41.60
CA LYS A 110 27.50 34.02 -42.36
C LYS A 110 27.99 33.56 -43.74
N GLY A 111 27.75 32.29 -44.05
CA GLY A 111 28.06 31.69 -45.35
C GLY A 111 29.47 31.09 -45.50
N ARG A 112 30.26 30.96 -44.42
CA ARG A 112 31.56 30.27 -44.43
C ARG A 112 31.52 28.92 -43.70
N PRO A 113 31.49 27.78 -44.41
CA PRO A 113 31.54 26.46 -43.79
C PRO A 113 32.81 26.27 -42.93
N GLY A 114 32.68 25.61 -41.78
CA GLY A 114 33.80 25.25 -40.90
C GLY A 114 34.35 26.36 -39.97
N VAL A 115 33.84 27.59 -40.04
CA VAL A 115 34.24 28.68 -39.12
C VAL A 115 33.41 28.60 -37.83
N HIS A 116 34.05 28.29 -36.71
CA HIS A 116 33.42 28.30 -35.38
C HIS A 116 33.83 29.56 -34.60
N LEU A 117 32.92 30.52 -34.45
CA LEU A 117 33.20 31.80 -33.76
C LEU A 117 33.55 31.68 -32.28
N VAL A 118 33.06 30.62 -31.63
CA VAL A 118 33.31 30.32 -30.21
C VAL A 118 33.88 28.90 -30.13
N ARG A 119 35.01 28.76 -29.46
CA ARG A 119 35.56 27.47 -29.03
C ARG A 119 35.16 27.23 -27.56
N HIS A 120 35.29 26.00 -27.09
CA HIS A 120 35.02 25.67 -25.69
C HIS A 120 36.10 24.76 -25.12
N LEU A 121 36.23 24.78 -23.79
CA LEU A 121 37.21 24.01 -23.04
C LEU A 121 36.61 23.65 -21.67
N VAL A 122 36.81 22.41 -21.21
CA VAL A 122 36.52 22.02 -19.83
C VAL A 122 37.84 22.06 -19.04
N VAL A 123 37.84 22.82 -17.94
CA VAL A 123 38.98 22.95 -17.04
C VAL A 123 38.68 22.22 -15.74
N LEU A 124 39.43 21.16 -15.47
CA LEU A 124 39.42 20.44 -14.20
C LEU A 124 40.36 21.16 -13.23
N SER A 125 39.81 21.78 -12.18
CA SER A 125 40.59 22.65 -11.27
C SER A 125 41.34 21.89 -10.18
N SER A 126 40.79 20.76 -9.70
CA SER A 126 41.38 19.93 -8.65
C SER A 126 42.72 19.32 -9.06
N SER A 127 43.75 19.45 -8.21
CA SER A 127 45.13 19.08 -8.55
C SER A 127 45.39 17.57 -8.63
N ASP A 128 44.66 16.78 -7.84
CA ASP A 128 44.76 15.32 -7.74
C ASP A 128 44.10 14.58 -8.91
N VAL A 129 43.20 15.23 -9.65
CA VAL A 129 42.33 14.60 -10.65
C VAL A 129 43.15 13.83 -11.69
N GLN A 130 42.68 12.66 -12.08
CA GLN A 130 43.19 11.88 -13.21
C GLN A 130 42.01 11.60 -14.12
N TYR A 131 42.20 11.67 -15.44
CA TYR A 131 41.14 11.41 -16.40
C TYR A 131 41.63 10.57 -17.57
N ASP A 132 40.75 9.69 -18.04
CA ASP A 132 40.96 8.76 -19.15
C ASP A 132 39.70 8.79 -20.04
N ILE A 133 39.68 9.73 -20.99
CA ILE A 133 38.55 9.95 -21.92
C ILE A 133 38.82 9.14 -23.19
N ALA A 134 37.93 8.19 -23.48
CA ALA A 134 38.15 7.20 -24.53
C ALA A 134 38.01 7.77 -25.97
N ASP A 135 37.29 8.89 -26.14
CA ASP A 135 37.22 9.61 -27.41
C ASP A 135 38.32 10.69 -27.48
N SER A 136 39.22 10.56 -28.45
CA SER A 136 40.36 11.45 -28.64
C SER A 136 39.99 12.88 -29.06
N ARG A 137 38.82 13.10 -29.66
CA ARG A 137 38.31 14.44 -30.02
C ARG A 137 37.78 15.18 -28.79
N VAL A 138 37.18 14.44 -27.86
CA VAL A 138 36.68 14.95 -26.57
C VAL A 138 37.85 15.18 -25.61
N ALA A 139 38.85 14.29 -25.59
CA ALA A 139 40.03 14.41 -24.76
C ALA A 139 40.82 15.72 -25.00
N ASP A 140 40.91 16.21 -26.24
CA ASP A 140 41.58 17.47 -26.57
C ASP A 140 40.85 18.73 -26.04
N GLN A 141 39.58 18.59 -25.65
CA GLN A 141 38.74 19.64 -25.09
C GLN A 141 38.73 19.66 -23.55
N VAL A 142 39.44 18.71 -22.91
CA VAL A 142 39.53 18.55 -21.46
C VAL A 142 40.97 18.78 -21.02
N VAL A 143 41.19 19.78 -20.15
CA VAL A 143 42.50 20.07 -19.57
C VAL A 143 42.43 20.18 -18.06
N ARG A 144 43.56 19.98 -17.39
CA ARG A 144 43.75 20.45 -16.01
C ARG A 144 43.96 21.95 -16.00
N LEU A 145 43.65 22.61 -14.89
CA LEU A 145 43.94 24.04 -14.70
C LEU A 145 45.43 24.35 -14.87
N VAL A 146 46.32 23.56 -14.26
CA VAL A 146 47.77 23.70 -14.48
C VAL A 146 48.11 23.28 -15.91
N GLY A 147 48.49 24.27 -16.73
CA GLY A 147 48.80 24.11 -18.16
C GLY A 147 47.67 24.49 -19.12
N CYS A 148 46.49 24.90 -18.64
CA CYS A 148 45.37 25.27 -19.51
C CYS A 148 45.70 26.48 -20.41
N GLU A 149 46.58 27.39 -19.96
CA GLU A 149 47.00 28.59 -20.70
C GLU A 149 47.66 28.24 -22.04
N ARG A 150 48.38 27.12 -22.11
CA ARG A 150 48.99 26.62 -23.36
C ARG A 150 47.93 26.25 -24.39
N LYS A 151 46.83 25.60 -23.96
CA LYS A 151 45.74 25.20 -24.85
C LYS A 151 44.95 26.40 -25.34
N LEU A 152 44.67 27.38 -24.47
CA LEU A 152 44.06 28.66 -24.86
C LEU A 152 44.92 29.41 -25.90
N LEU A 153 46.24 29.45 -25.71
CA LEU A 153 47.19 30.07 -26.65
C LEU A 153 47.39 29.27 -27.95
N GLU A 154 47.17 27.95 -27.95
CA GLU A 154 47.11 27.13 -29.17
C GLU A 154 45.83 27.40 -29.97
N ILE A 155 44.69 27.46 -29.28
CA ILE A 155 43.39 27.79 -29.87
C ILE A 155 43.42 29.17 -30.50
N ASP A 156 43.99 30.19 -29.84
CA ASP A 156 44.08 31.55 -30.40
C ASP A 156 44.91 31.63 -31.68
N LYS A 157 46.06 30.93 -31.71
CA LYS A 157 46.89 30.81 -32.94
C LYS A 157 46.15 30.11 -34.08
N THR A 158 45.40 29.07 -33.75
CA THR A 158 44.60 28.27 -34.70
C THR A 158 43.40 29.06 -35.23
N MET A 159 42.72 29.82 -34.36
CA MET A 159 41.67 30.76 -34.77
C MET A 159 42.23 31.87 -35.67
N ARG A 160 43.41 32.41 -35.36
CA ARG A 160 44.07 33.43 -36.19
C ARG A 160 44.36 32.99 -37.62
N THR A 161 44.62 31.70 -37.86
CA THR A 161 44.83 31.16 -39.22
C THR A 161 43.53 30.70 -39.90
N GLN A 162 42.49 30.31 -39.15
CA GLN A 162 41.19 29.89 -39.68
C GLN A 162 40.27 31.09 -39.98
N PHE A 163 40.10 32.00 -39.00
CA PHE A 163 39.28 33.20 -39.07
C PHE A 163 39.66 34.18 -37.94
N ASP A 164 40.51 35.16 -38.24
CA ASP A 164 41.02 36.12 -37.25
C ASP A 164 39.92 37.06 -36.70
N LEU A 165 39.62 36.96 -35.40
CA LEU A 165 38.65 37.82 -34.71
C LEU A 165 39.21 39.17 -34.23
N ALA A 166 40.51 39.43 -34.38
CA ALA A 166 41.14 40.67 -33.91
C ALA A 166 40.44 41.97 -34.38
N PRO A 167 39.94 42.09 -35.63
CA PRO A 167 39.20 43.28 -36.07
C PRO A 167 37.90 43.56 -35.30
N PHE A 168 37.31 42.53 -34.68
CA PHE A 168 36.02 42.59 -34.00
C PHE A 168 36.14 42.57 -32.46
N ARG A 169 37.36 42.37 -31.92
CA ARG A 169 37.60 42.15 -30.48
C ARG A 169 36.92 43.17 -29.55
N ALA A 170 36.92 44.45 -29.90
CA ALA A 170 36.27 45.49 -29.11
C ALA A 170 34.73 45.35 -29.05
N GLN A 171 34.10 44.95 -30.16
CA GLN A 171 32.65 44.72 -30.24
C GLN A 171 32.24 43.43 -29.53
N ILE A 172 33.08 42.39 -29.64
CA ILE A 172 32.95 41.13 -28.91
C ILE A 172 33.00 41.39 -27.39
N LEU A 173 33.98 42.15 -26.92
CA LEU A 173 34.09 42.50 -25.49
C LEU A 173 32.86 43.27 -25.01
N ALA A 174 32.42 44.31 -25.72
CA ALA A 174 31.22 45.07 -25.35
C ALA A 174 29.96 44.20 -25.26
N LEU A 175 29.80 43.21 -26.16
CA LEU A 175 28.69 42.26 -26.12
C LEU A 175 28.80 41.31 -24.92
N VAL A 176 29.97 40.74 -24.67
CA VAL A 176 30.20 39.75 -23.60
C VAL A 176 30.10 40.40 -22.21
N THR A 177 30.66 41.60 -22.02
CA THR A 177 30.57 42.32 -20.73
C THR A 177 29.18 42.90 -20.46
N GLY A 178 28.34 43.06 -21.50
CA GLY A 178 26.96 43.51 -21.43
C GLY A 178 25.91 42.39 -21.35
N LEU A 179 26.32 41.13 -21.15
CA LEU A 179 25.41 40.05 -20.79
C LEU A 179 24.86 40.26 -19.36
N PRO A 180 23.64 39.78 -19.03
CA PRO A 180 23.17 39.73 -17.65
C PRO A 180 24.10 38.89 -16.76
N ASP A 181 24.14 39.22 -15.48
CA ASP A 181 24.93 38.51 -14.47
C ASP A 181 24.15 37.31 -13.90
N ARG A 182 24.87 36.26 -13.46
CA ARG A 182 24.25 35.09 -12.81
C ARG A 182 23.56 35.51 -11.50
N PRO A 183 22.32 35.06 -11.21
CA PRO A 183 21.60 35.41 -9.96
C PRO A 183 22.35 35.01 -8.69
N ALA A 184 22.24 35.84 -7.63
CA ALA A 184 22.89 35.61 -6.35
C ALA A 184 22.27 34.47 -5.51
N ARG A 185 21.02 34.08 -5.79
CA ARG A 185 20.33 32.95 -5.16
C ARG A 185 19.77 32.00 -6.22
N PRO A 186 19.76 30.68 -5.98
CA PRO A 186 19.16 29.72 -6.91
C PRO A 186 17.66 29.97 -7.04
N ALA A 187 17.15 30.11 -8.27
CA ALA A 187 15.71 30.23 -8.52
C ALA A 187 14.96 28.90 -8.29
N MET A 188 15.67 27.78 -8.46
CA MET A 188 15.20 26.42 -8.18
C MET A 188 16.33 25.61 -7.55
N LEU A 189 15.99 24.69 -6.65
CA LEU A 189 16.86 23.61 -6.18
C LEU A 189 16.20 22.27 -6.53
N GLY A 190 16.74 21.56 -7.51
CA GLY A 190 16.10 20.36 -8.07
C GLY A 190 14.69 20.67 -8.59
N ASP A 191 13.68 19.97 -8.05
CA ASP A 191 12.27 20.14 -8.41
C ASP A 191 11.51 21.18 -7.56
N TYR A 192 12.23 21.95 -6.75
CA TYR A 192 11.66 22.98 -5.86
C TYR A 192 11.93 24.37 -6.39
N THR A 193 10.88 25.18 -6.57
CA THR A 193 11.00 26.62 -6.81
C THR A 193 11.24 27.33 -5.48
N ILE A 194 12.26 28.19 -5.40
CA ILE A 194 12.62 28.87 -4.14
C ILE A 194 11.68 30.07 -3.93
N VAL A 195 10.93 30.03 -2.83
CA VAL A 195 9.95 31.06 -2.44
C VAL A 195 10.59 32.08 -1.50
N GLU A 196 11.27 31.58 -0.47
CA GLU A 196 11.83 32.36 0.64
C GLU A 196 13.15 31.74 1.10
N GLU A 197 14.02 32.56 1.69
CA GLU A 197 15.25 32.15 2.36
C GLU A 197 15.07 32.39 3.86
N LEU A 198 15.37 31.35 4.65
CA LEU A 198 15.28 31.33 6.11
C LEU A 198 16.67 31.63 6.71
N ASP A 199 16.93 31.23 7.95
CA ASP A 199 18.25 31.44 8.55
C ASP A 199 19.35 30.63 7.85
N ALA A 200 20.49 31.29 7.62
CA ALA A 200 21.73 30.62 7.26
C ALA A 200 22.30 29.82 8.43
N THR A 201 22.79 28.62 8.14
CA THR A 201 23.47 27.72 9.09
C THR A 201 24.94 27.55 8.69
N PRO A 202 25.82 27.03 9.56
CA PRO A 202 27.20 26.68 9.19
C PRO A 202 27.32 25.71 8.00
N ARG A 203 26.24 24.99 7.67
CA ARG A 203 26.15 24.07 6.54
C ARG A 203 25.61 24.71 5.25
N GLY A 204 24.95 25.86 5.34
CA GLY A 204 24.33 26.54 4.20
C GLY A 204 23.01 27.27 4.53
N PRO A 205 22.51 28.09 3.59
CA PRO A 205 21.20 28.75 3.70
C PRO A 205 20.05 27.75 3.63
N ARG A 206 19.07 27.89 4.53
CA ARG A 206 17.84 27.10 4.49
C ARG A 206 16.78 27.84 3.67
N TYR A 207 15.97 27.13 2.89
CA TYR A 207 14.97 27.77 2.02
C TYR A 207 13.57 27.22 2.25
N VAL A 208 12.55 28.00 1.87
CA VAL A 208 11.21 27.49 1.58
C VAL A 208 11.14 27.16 0.09
N GLY A 209 10.97 25.87 -0.22
CA GLY A 209 10.80 25.37 -1.57
C GLY A 209 9.35 24.97 -1.85
N MET A 210 8.80 25.41 -2.98
CA MET A 210 7.53 24.91 -3.51
C MET A 210 7.82 23.80 -4.53
N HIS A 211 7.35 22.58 -4.25
CA HIS A 211 7.50 21.44 -5.16
C HIS A 211 6.55 21.56 -6.37
N ARG A 212 6.84 20.82 -7.46
CA ARG A 212 6.03 20.81 -8.69
C ARG A 212 4.56 20.38 -8.49
N ASP A 213 4.25 19.69 -7.41
CA ASP A 213 2.88 19.28 -7.03
C ASP A 213 2.11 20.36 -6.25
N GLY A 214 2.72 21.52 -5.97
CA GLY A 214 2.13 22.59 -5.18
C GLY A 214 2.24 22.42 -3.66
N SER A 215 3.02 21.44 -3.17
CA SER A 215 3.30 21.27 -1.75
C SER A 215 4.62 21.92 -1.33
N ALA A 216 4.60 22.66 -0.22
CA ALA A 216 5.77 23.37 0.29
C ALA A 216 6.67 22.46 1.17
N ARG A 217 7.97 22.74 1.20
CA ARG A 217 8.97 22.10 2.08
C ARG A 217 9.96 23.12 2.64
N ILE A 218 10.52 22.82 3.80
CA ILE A 218 11.77 23.43 4.28
C ILE A 218 12.91 22.65 3.64
N LEU A 219 13.77 23.32 2.88
CA LEU A 219 14.96 22.75 2.26
C LEU A 219 16.17 23.00 3.16
N LEU A 220 16.67 21.93 3.78
CA LEU A 220 17.98 21.97 4.44
C LEU A 220 19.06 21.83 3.38
N THR A 221 20.01 22.78 3.30
CA THR A 221 21.14 22.70 2.37
C THR A 221 22.45 22.42 3.09
N TYR A 222 23.33 21.71 2.40
CA TYR A 222 24.62 21.26 2.88
C TYR A 222 25.66 21.53 1.79
N LEU A 223 26.44 22.58 1.98
CA LEU A 223 27.50 23.03 1.07
C LEU A 223 28.70 22.08 1.20
N ARG A 224 29.06 21.44 0.09
CA ARG A 224 30.27 20.59 -0.05
C ARG A 224 31.40 21.35 -0.76
N ARG A 225 31.13 22.59 -1.18
CA ARG A 225 31.99 23.43 -2.01
C ARG A 225 33.21 23.96 -1.24
N GLY A 226 34.40 23.56 -1.69
CA GLY A 226 35.69 23.99 -1.11
C GLY A 226 36.26 23.07 -0.03
N LEU A 227 35.60 21.95 0.26
CA LEU A 227 36.07 20.92 1.16
C LEU A 227 37.13 20.03 0.49
N SER A 228 38.18 19.64 1.21
CA SER A 228 39.15 18.62 0.74
C SER A 228 38.53 17.21 0.67
N GLU A 229 39.19 16.23 0.05
CA GLU A 229 38.70 14.82 0.02
C GLU A 229 38.29 14.28 1.40
N LYS A 230 39.02 14.66 2.47
CA LYS A 230 38.74 14.24 3.85
C LYS A 230 37.47 14.89 4.39
N GLU A 231 37.27 16.18 4.10
CA GLU A 231 36.12 16.96 4.56
C GLU A 231 34.86 16.67 3.72
N LEU A 232 35.01 16.37 2.42
CA LEU A 232 33.94 15.83 1.57
C LEU A 232 33.43 14.49 2.12
N ALA A 233 34.34 13.58 2.49
CA ALA A 233 33.97 12.29 3.09
C ALA A 233 33.30 12.45 4.46
N ALA A 234 33.72 13.44 5.26
CA ALA A 234 33.06 13.78 6.53
C ALA A 234 31.67 14.38 6.31
N SER A 235 31.54 15.33 5.37
CA SER A 235 30.28 15.97 4.98
C SER A 235 29.28 14.95 4.44
N ASP A 236 29.68 14.03 3.56
CA ASP A 236 28.80 12.96 3.07
C ASP A 236 28.28 12.12 4.23
N GLN A 237 29.15 11.74 5.18
CA GLN A 237 28.74 11.03 6.38
C GLN A 237 27.85 11.85 7.31
N GLU A 238 27.89 13.18 7.27
CA GLU A 238 26.99 14.05 8.05
C GLU A 238 25.59 14.17 7.43
N VAL A 239 25.51 14.51 6.14
CA VAL A 239 24.20 14.64 5.45
C VAL A 239 23.48 13.29 5.45
N LEU A 240 24.21 12.20 5.19
CA LEU A 240 23.67 10.85 5.31
C LEU A 240 23.25 10.52 6.75
N ARG A 241 23.97 10.95 7.79
CA ARG A 241 23.59 10.66 9.19
C ARG A 241 22.28 11.31 9.58
N GLU A 242 22.12 12.62 9.36
CA GLU A 242 20.88 13.32 9.72
C GLU A 242 19.69 12.80 8.90
N TYR A 243 19.86 12.67 7.58
CA TYR A 243 18.82 12.10 6.72
C TYR A 243 18.48 10.65 7.09
N HIS A 244 19.45 9.79 7.39
CA HIS A 244 19.18 8.41 7.82
C HIS A 244 18.52 8.35 9.19
N ALA A 245 18.87 9.24 10.12
CA ALA A 245 18.22 9.32 11.42
C ALA A 245 16.75 9.68 11.24
N MET A 246 16.47 10.81 10.56
CA MET A 246 15.09 11.23 10.30
C MET A 246 14.31 10.20 9.47
N ARG A 247 14.92 9.55 8.47
CA ARG A 247 14.24 8.54 7.65
C ARG A 247 13.99 7.22 8.40
N LYS A 248 14.88 6.81 9.33
CA LYS A 248 14.65 5.63 10.22
C LYS A 248 13.51 5.92 11.20
N LEU A 249 13.36 7.18 11.62
CA LEU A 249 12.36 7.63 12.60
C LEU A 249 11.01 8.03 11.99
N ALA A 250 10.95 8.52 10.75
CA ALA A 250 9.72 9.05 10.14
C ALA A 250 8.48 8.12 10.22
N PRO A 251 8.58 6.77 10.08
CA PRO A 251 7.44 5.88 10.26
C PRO A 251 6.81 5.86 11.66
N THR A 252 7.53 6.36 12.68
CA THR A 252 7.05 6.43 14.08
C THR A 252 6.35 7.76 14.41
N GLY A 253 6.45 8.77 13.53
CA GLY A 253 5.91 10.11 13.76
C GLY A 253 6.67 10.98 14.78
N VAL A 254 7.76 10.49 15.39
CA VAL A 254 8.58 11.27 16.34
C VAL A 254 9.48 12.31 15.66
N VAL A 255 9.48 12.38 14.33
CA VAL A 255 10.14 13.41 13.51
C VAL A 255 9.21 13.84 12.38
N PHE A 256 9.39 15.07 11.88
CA PHE A 256 8.68 15.54 10.68
C PHE A 256 9.03 14.68 9.45
N ARG A 257 8.08 14.56 8.52
CA ARG A 257 8.29 13.83 7.26
C ARG A 257 9.47 14.42 6.49
N VAL A 258 10.36 13.56 6.01
CA VAL A 258 11.49 13.92 5.13
C VAL A 258 11.32 13.19 3.81
N ASP A 259 11.35 13.94 2.71
CA ASP A 259 11.37 13.38 1.36
C ASP A 259 12.84 13.14 0.92
N PRO A 260 13.13 12.35 -0.13
CA PRO A 260 14.51 11.99 -0.48
C PRO A 260 15.41 13.21 -0.74
N TYR A 261 16.62 13.20 -0.18
CA TYR A 261 17.63 14.21 -0.51
C TYR A 261 18.11 14.07 -1.97
N PHE A 262 18.65 15.16 -2.51
CA PHE A 262 19.27 15.18 -3.83
C PHE A 262 20.52 16.07 -3.84
N GLY A 263 21.44 15.79 -4.77
CA GLY A 263 22.57 16.65 -5.07
C GLY A 263 22.18 17.76 -6.04
N VAL A 264 22.82 18.93 -5.90
CA VAL A 264 22.71 20.10 -6.79
C VAL A 264 24.13 20.53 -7.15
N ASP A 265 24.29 21.13 -8.35
CA ASP A 265 25.56 21.63 -8.90
C ASP A 265 26.70 20.60 -8.85
N ASP A 266 26.55 19.47 -9.55
CA ASP A 266 27.52 18.36 -9.56
C ASP A 266 27.91 17.89 -8.14
N ASP A 267 26.90 17.78 -7.26
CA ASP A 267 26.98 17.47 -5.83
C ASP A 267 27.74 18.51 -4.96
N GLN A 268 28.07 19.71 -5.47
CA GLN A 268 28.69 20.77 -4.66
C GLN A 268 27.74 21.30 -3.55
N MET A 269 26.45 21.02 -3.65
CA MET A 269 25.47 21.17 -2.58
C MET A 269 24.59 19.91 -2.49
N TRP A 270 24.22 19.48 -1.29
CA TRP A 270 23.13 18.52 -1.07
C TRP A 270 21.93 19.23 -0.46
N VAL A 271 20.73 18.76 -0.78
CA VAL A 271 19.45 19.35 -0.33
C VAL A 271 18.54 18.25 0.20
N ALA A 272 18.06 18.40 1.44
CA ALA A 272 17.12 17.49 2.08
C ALA A 272 15.78 18.20 2.36
N PRO A 273 14.68 17.85 1.65
CA PRO A 273 13.37 18.46 1.86
C PRO A 273 12.64 17.87 3.08
N MET A 274 12.21 18.74 3.99
CA MET A 274 11.41 18.41 5.18
C MET A 274 10.01 19.02 5.07
N GLY A 275 9.00 18.28 5.50
CA GLY A 275 7.64 18.79 5.68
C GLY A 275 7.60 19.91 6.73
N PHE A 276 6.69 20.86 6.55
CA PHE A 276 6.47 21.91 7.55
C PHE A 276 5.90 21.33 8.85
N PRO A 277 6.24 21.89 10.03
CA PRO A 277 5.42 21.70 11.23
C PRO A 277 4.01 22.27 10.97
N PRO A 278 2.94 21.60 11.44
CA PRO A 278 1.59 22.17 11.38
C PRO A 278 1.50 23.52 12.10
N PRO A 279 0.70 24.50 11.63
CA PRO A 279 0.62 25.85 12.23
C PRO A 279 0.24 25.87 13.72
N GLU A 280 -0.44 24.83 14.20
CA GLU A 280 -0.89 24.65 15.58
C GLU A 280 0.23 24.14 16.52
N LEU A 281 1.39 23.76 15.96
CA LEU A 281 2.36 22.88 16.60
C LEU A 281 3.62 23.66 17.00
N ARG A 282 3.57 24.27 18.19
CA ARG A 282 4.63 25.12 18.76
C ARG A 282 5.73 24.33 19.47
N ASN A 283 6.93 24.89 19.52
CA ASN A 283 8.04 24.29 20.27
C ASN A 283 8.07 24.72 21.75
N LEU A 284 8.77 23.94 22.57
CA LEU A 284 8.86 24.13 24.02
C LEU A 284 9.48 25.49 24.41
N ARG A 285 10.39 26.03 23.59
CA ARG A 285 10.96 27.38 23.76
C ARG A 285 9.91 28.47 23.58
N GLU A 286 9.03 28.36 22.58
CA GLU A 286 7.94 29.32 22.37
C GLU A 286 6.91 29.29 23.51
N LYS A 287 6.67 28.12 24.11
CA LYS A 287 5.80 28.00 25.29
C LYS A 287 6.44 28.63 26.53
N VAL A 288 7.75 28.44 26.73
CA VAL A 288 8.53 29.16 27.76
C VAL A 288 8.50 30.68 27.57
N VAL A 289 8.79 31.16 26.36
CA VAL A 289 8.82 32.61 26.05
C VAL A 289 7.43 33.25 26.12
N GLY A 290 6.38 32.50 25.76
CA GLY A 290 4.97 32.92 25.92
C GLY A 290 4.46 32.89 27.37
N GLY A 291 5.22 32.35 28.32
CA GLY A 291 4.84 32.28 29.74
C GLY A 291 3.87 31.14 30.10
N GLU A 292 3.67 30.17 29.21
CA GLU A 292 2.74 29.05 29.42
C GLU A 292 3.31 28.03 30.41
N ARG A 293 2.79 27.98 31.64
CA ARG A 293 3.10 26.91 32.61
C ARG A 293 2.06 25.79 32.54
N PRO A 294 2.46 24.51 32.41
CA PRO A 294 1.54 23.39 32.42
C PRO A 294 1.02 23.08 33.83
N THR A 295 -0.14 22.44 33.92
CA THR A 295 -0.59 21.80 35.17
C THR A 295 0.22 20.54 35.46
N ALA A 296 0.24 20.04 36.70
CA ALA A 296 0.95 18.81 37.03
C ALA A 296 0.48 17.58 36.21
N ALA A 297 -0.80 17.53 35.83
CA ALA A 297 -1.34 16.48 34.97
C ALA A 297 -0.80 16.60 33.52
N VAL A 298 -0.96 17.78 32.89
CA VAL A 298 -0.48 18.04 31.52
C VAL A 298 1.04 17.86 31.43
N PHE A 299 1.79 18.32 32.44
CA PHE A 299 3.23 18.10 32.51
C PHE A 299 3.58 16.61 32.51
N THR A 300 2.88 15.79 33.32
CA THR A 300 3.16 14.35 33.42
C THR A 300 2.80 13.62 32.13
N GLU A 301 1.73 14.03 31.45
CA GLU A 301 1.28 13.48 30.17
C GLU A 301 2.25 13.82 29.03
N VAL A 302 2.69 15.08 28.93
CA VAL A 302 3.77 15.48 28.00
C VAL A 302 5.08 14.78 28.33
N ALA A 303 5.45 14.63 29.61
CA ALA A 303 6.66 13.93 30.01
C ALA A 303 6.63 12.46 29.57
N ALA A 304 5.50 11.76 29.75
CA ALA A 304 5.32 10.40 29.26
C ALA A 304 5.53 10.31 27.74
N HIS A 305 4.80 11.10 26.94
CA HIS A 305 4.91 11.09 25.48
C HIS A 305 6.28 11.58 24.97
N ALA A 306 6.96 12.49 25.68
CA ALA A 306 8.31 12.94 25.33
C ALA A 306 9.38 11.87 25.56
N TYR A 307 9.27 11.11 26.66
CA TYR A 307 10.17 9.97 26.91
C TYR A 307 9.83 8.76 26.03
N GLU A 308 8.56 8.54 25.67
CA GLU A 308 8.14 7.54 24.69
C GLU A 308 8.68 7.87 23.28
N ALA A 309 8.57 9.13 22.86
CA ALA A 309 9.17 9.59 21.61
C ALA A 309 10.71 9.45 21.62
N LEU A 310 11.37 9.72 22.75
CA LEU A 310 12.82 9.51 22.90
C LEU A 310 13.18 8.03 22.96
N ALA A 311 12.30 7.16 23.45
CA ALA A 311 12.48 5.71 23.42
C ALA A 311 12.49 5.17 21.99
N ALA A 312 11.60 5.66 21.11
CA ALA A 312 11.65 5.34 19.69
C ALA A 312 12.94 5.82 19.00
N VAL A 313 13.55 6.92 19.48
CA VAL A 313 14.88 7.37 19.02
C VAL A 313 15.98 6.41 19.47
N HIS A 314 15.95 5.96 20.73
CA HIS A 314 16.93 5.03 21.29
C HIS A 314 16.81 3.61 20.69
N ASP A 315 15.59 3.11 20.47
CA ASP A 315 15.29 1.84 19.77
C ASP A 315 15.74 1.87 18.30
N ALA A 316 15.70 3.04 17.67
CA ALA A 316 16.28 3.25 16.35
C ALA A 316 17.82 3.30 16.37
N GLU A 317 18.47 2.92 17.48
CA GLU A 317 19.92 2.91 17.68
C GLU A 317 20.54 4.31 17.50
N ILE A 318 19.82 5.37 17.89
CA ILE A 318 20.24 6.76 17.75
C ILE A 318 20.30 7.43 19.12
N VAL A 319 21.37 8.20 19.38
CA VAL A 319 21.47 9.17 20.47
C VAL A 319 21.39 10.57 19.86
N HIS A 320 20.50 11.42 20.36
CA HIS A 320 20.25 12.74 19.77
C HIS A 320 21.38 13.73 20.06
N ARG A 321 22.00 13.66 21.25
CA ARG A 321 23.09 14.53 21.76
C ARG A 321 22.78 16.02 21.95
N ALA A 322 21.77 16.55 21.28
CA ALA A 322 21.58 17.99 21.07
C ALA A 322 20.19 18.51 21.52
N LEU A 323 19.54 17.82 22.47
CA LEU A 323 18.20 18.23 22.94
C LEU A 323 18.21 19.65 23.52
N HIS A 324 17.28 20.48 23.04
CA HIS A 324 17.10 21.89 23.41
C HIS A 324 15.61 22.26 23.21
N PRO A 325 15.00 23.15 24.00
CA PRO A 325 13.57 23.44 23.91
C PRO A 325 13.05 23.96 22.54
N SER A 326 13.89 24.47 21.64
CA SER A 326 13.45 24.79 20.26
C SER A 326 13.41 23.59 19.30
N ARG A 327 13.93 22.43 19.73
CA ARG A 327 13.99 21.18 18.97
C ARG A 327 12.91 20.17 19.40
N ILE A 328 12.07 20.54 20.37
CA ILE A 328 11.02 19.71 20.97
C ILE A 328 9.68 20.38 20.69
N PHE A 329 8.83 19.70 19.94
CA PHE A 329 7.56 20.20 19.42
C PHE A 329 6.38 19.49 20.08
N ILE A 330 5.36 20.25 20.51
CA ILE A 330 4.22 19.75 21.30
C ILE A 330 2.90 20.34 20.74
N PRO A 331 1.96 19.50 20.26
CA PRO A 331 0.64 19.95 19.82
C PRO A 331 -0.25 20.33 21.00
N GLU A 332 -1.31 21.10 20.76
CA GLU A 332 -2.30 21.49 21.79
C GLU A 332 -3.05 20.29 22.41
N THR A 333 -3.08 19.16 21.71
CA THR A 333 -3.60 17.87 22.17
C THR A 333 -2.65 17.13 23.13
N HIS A 334 -1.39 17.57 23.26
CA HIS A 334 -0.35 17.02 24.15
C HIS A 334 -0.05 15.50 23.98
N ASN A 335 -0.54 14.87 22.92
CA ASN A 335 -0.61 13.41 22.74
C ASN A 335 0.53 12.79 21.89
N GLN A 336 1.33 13.61 21.21
CA GLN A 336 2.47 13.15 20.40
C GLN A 336 3.56 14.22 20.43
N VAL A 337 4.79 13.83 20.74
CA VAL A 337 5.94 14.75 20.80
C VAL A 337 6.85 14.50 19.61
N THR A 338 7.27 15.57 18.95
CA THR A 338 8.11 15.51 17.75
C THR A 338 9.45 16.19 18.01
N PHE A 339 10.54 15.58 17.54
CA PHE A 339 11.90 16.10 17.58
C PHE A 339 12.36 16.56 16.19
N SER A 340 13.34 17.47 16.18
CA SER A 340 13.95 18.04 14.97
C SER A 340 15.43 18.33 15.18
N ASP A 341 16.19 18.51 14.08
CA ASP A 341 17.63 18.83 14.08
C ASP A 341 18.47 17.67 14.66
N PHE A 342 18.78 16.70 13.78
CA PHE A 342 19.53 15.49 14.10
C PHE A 342 21.00 15.58 13.63
N LEU A 343 21.51 16.79 13.39
CA LEU A 343 22.91 17.10 13.03
C LEU A 343 23.93 16.34 13.89
N LEU A 344 23.87 16.46 15.22
CA LEU A 344 24.86 15.85 16.11
C LEU A 344 24.57 14.38 16.46
N ALA A 345 23.56 13.77 15.83
CA ALA A 345 23.07 12.44 16.18
C ALA A 345 24.12 11.34 15.96
N LYS A 346 24.08 10.34 16.84
CA LYS A 346 25.06 9.25 16.92
C LYS A 346 24.36 7.92 16.78
N PHE A 347 24.75 7.12 15.79
CA PHE A 347 24.29 5.73 15.69
C PHE A 347 25.09 4.84 16.65
N THR A 348 24.42 4.13 17.56
CA THR A 348 25.06 3.13 18.41
C THR A 348 25.52 1.93 17.56
N GLY A 349 26.73 1.43 17.82
CA GLY A 349 27.38 0.39 17.00
C GLY A 349 28.25 0.89 15.83
N HIS A 350 28.20 2.18 15.46
CA HIS A 350 29.02 2.74 14.39
C HIS A 350 30.12 3.68 14.90
N ASN A 351 31.38 3.23 14.82
CA ASN A 351 32.58 4.02 15.18
C ASN A 351 32.92 5.07 14.11
N VAL A 352 32.07 6.07 13.94
CA VAL A 352 32.29 7.18 13.00
C VAL A 352 32.50 8.49 13.75
N THR A 353 33.73 8.71 14.19
CA THR A 353 34.17 9.95 14.84
C THR A 353 33.94 11.14 13.90
N ILE A 354 33.09 12.08 14.31
CA ILE A 354 33.06 13.44 13.73
C ILE A 354 34.19 14.17 14.43
N THR A 355 35.15 14.76 13.73
CA THR A 355 36.33 15.32 14.40
C THR A 355 36.01 16.52 15.30
N ASP A 356 34.99 17.31 14.94
CA ASP A 356 34.88 18.71 15.36
C ASP A 356 33.53 19.06 16.03
N VAL A 357 32.86 18.06 16.64
CA VAL A 357 31.53 18.18 17.29
C VAL A 357 31.43 19.32 18.32
N ASP A 358 32.54 19.65 18.97
CA ASP A 358 32.60 20.68 20.01
C ASP A 358 33.06 22.06 19.48
N GLU A 359 33.39 22.16 18.19
CA GLU A 359 33.57 23.44 17.48
C GLU A 359 32.24 23.97 16.92
N ILE A 360 31.28 23.09 16.62
CA ILE A 360 29.93 23.46 16.17
C ILE A 360 29.20 24.22 17.28
N ASP A 361 28.80 25.47 17.02
CA ASP A 361 28.00 26.25 17.96
C ASP A 361 26.59 25.64 18.12
N ASP A 362 26.25 25.25 19.34
CA ASP A 362 25.11 24.38 19.64
C ASP A 362 24.29 24.94 20.80
N LEU A 363 23.05 25.33 20.48
CA LEU A 363 22.06 25.81 21.45
C LEU A 363 21.74 24.79 22.56
N GLY A 364 22.04 23.50 22.36
CA GLY A 364 21.93 22.44 23.35
C GLY A 364 22.98 22.49 24.46
N ARG A 365 24.09 23.24 24.30
CA ARG A 365 25.20 23.30 25.29
C ARG A 365 24.75 23.49 26.76
N PRO A 366 23.82 24.41 27.11
CA PRO A 366 23.35 24.58 28.50
C PRO A 366 22.50 23.42 29.05
N PHE A 367 21.97 22.56 28.19
CA PHE A 367 21.12 21.41 28.56
C PHE A 367 21.91 20.09 28.61
N ARG A 368 23.20 20.09 28.22
CA ARG A 368 24.05 18.89 28.18
C ARG A 368 24.25 18.27 29.57
N ALA A 369 24.18 16.94 29.61
CA ALA A 369 24.50 16.15 30.78
C ALA A 369 25.94 16.37 31.29
N PRO A 370 26.24 16.19 32.58
CA PRO A 370 27.55 16.53 33.17
C PRO A 370 28.74 15.90 32.46
N GLU A 371 28.62 14.64 32.05
CA GLU A 371 29.63 13.90 31.29
C GLU A 371 29.88 14.45 29.87
N CYS A 372 28.92 15.20 29.32
CA CYS A 372 28.96 15.79 27.98
C CYS A 372 29.41 17.27 27.97
N ARG A 373 29.67 17.86 29.14
CA ARG A 373 30.08 19.27 29.27
C ARG A 373 31.50 19.51 28.75
N ALA A 374 32.39 18.54 28.91
CA ALA A 374 33.77 18.61 28.39
C ALA A 374 33.88 18.22 26.92
N SER A 375 32.98 17.36 26.42
CA SER A 375 32.82 17.04 24.99
C SER A 375 31.50 16.33 24.72
N ALA A 376 30.80 16.70 23.65
CA ALA A 376 29.62 16.00 23.15
C ALA A 376 29.90 14.54 22.72
N HIS A 377 31.17 14.18 22.48
CA HIS A 377 31.56 12.82 22.13
C HIS A 377 31.09 11.78 23.16
N ALA A 378 31.20 12.14 24.44
CA ALA A 378 30.84 11.31 25.58
C ALA A 378 29.33 11.00 25.70
N ALA A 379 28.48 11.64 24.89
CA ALA A 379 27.04 11.43 24.95
C ALA A 379 26.62 9.99 24.62
N THR A 380 25.67 9.51 25.43
CA THR A 380 25.00 8.21 25.42
C THR A 380 23.49 8.42 25.49
N GLU A 381 22.69 7.36 25.33
CA GLU A 381 21.24 7.38 25.59
C GLU A 381 20.92 8.07 26.94
N ARG A 382 21.63 7.69 28.00
CA ARG A 382 21.48 8.24 29.37
C ARG A 382 21.79 9.74 29.44
N SER A 383 22.55 10.28 28.49
CA SER A 383 22.84 11.72 28.37
C SER A 383 21.67 12.49 27.77
N ASP A 384 20.94 11.89 26.81
CA ASP A 384 19.68 12.46 26.30
C ASP A 384 18.60 12.47 27.40
N ILE A 385 18.52 11.43 28.25
CA ILE A 385 17.54 11.34 29.36
C ILE A 385 17.62 12.55 30.29
N TYR A 386 18.85 12.94 30.66
CA TYR A 386 19.13 14.10 31.48
C TYR A 386 18.82 15.42 30.74
N SER A 387 19.20 15.50 29.46
CA SER A 387 19.02 16.69 28.64
C SER A 387 17.53 16.99 28.39
N LEU A 388 16.71 15.95 28.18
CA LEU A 388 15.26 16.05 28.10
C LEU A 388 14.64 16.50 29.44
N ALA A 389 15.13 15.96 30.57
CA ALA A 389 14.65 16.35 31.89
C ALA A 389 14.90 17.85 32.17
N LEU A 390 16.07 18.39 31.80
CA LEU A 390 16.34 19.83 31.89
C LEU A 390 15.45 20.65 30.95
N CYS A 391 15.18 20.18 29.74
CA CYS A 391 14.26 20.85 28.81
C CYS A 391 12.83 20.95 29.40
N LEU A 392 12.31 19.86 29.94
CA LEU A 392 10.99 19.79 30.58
C LEU A 392 10.93 20.63 31.87
N LEU A 393 12.00 20.64 32.66
CA LEU A 393 12.10 21.41 33.90
C LEU A 393 12.12 22.93 33.65
N ALA A 394 12.80 23.38 32.59
CA ALA A 394 12.78 24.77 32.14
C ALA A 394 11.35 25.24 31.80
N TRP A 395 10.50 24.37 31.23
CA TRP A 395 9.11 24.69 30.91
C TRP A 395 8.23 24.93 32.16
N LEU A 396 8.35 24.08 33.19
CA LEU A 396 7.65 24.29 34.46
C LEU A 396 7.99 25.63 35.12
N ARG A 397 9.24 26.07 34.96
CA ARG A 397 9.82 27.20 35.69
C ARG A 397 9.78 28.51 34.90
N LEU A 398 9.76 28.44 33.56
CA LEU A 398 9.94 29.56 32.62
C LEU A 398 11.34 30.20 32.69
N ASP A 399 12.36 29.44 33.10
CA ASP A 399 13.76 29.89 33.12
C ASP A 399 14.61 29.25 31.99
N LYS A 400 15.82 29.79 31.81
CA LYS A 400 16.84 29.15 30.99
C LYS A 400 17.57 28.12 31.85
N ALA A 401 18.04 27.03 31.27
CA ALA A 401 18.87 26.07 31.98
C ALA A 401 20.12 26.75 32.59
N ASP A 402 20.38 26.43 33.85
CA ASP A 402 21.55 26.85 34.60
C ASP A 402 22.76 26.00 34.14
N PRO A 403 23.83 26.60 33.57
CA PRO A 403 25.00 25.85 33.17
C PRO A 403 25.73 25.18 34.34
N ASP A 404 25.62 25.71 35.56
CA ASP A 404 26.44 25.31 36.71
C ASP A 404 25.66 24.46 37.73
N GLY A 405 24.31 24.44 37.67
CA GLY A 405 23.46 23.74 38.63
C GLY A 405 22.27 22.99 38.01
N ILE A 406 21.65 22.10 38.80
CA ILE A 406 20.33 21.51 38.47
C ILE A 406 19.27 22.37 39.18
N PRO A 407 18.29 22.94 38.47
CA PRO A 407 17.25 23.73 39.13
C PRO A 407 16.41 22.85 40.08
N PRO A 408 15.99 23.36 41.26
CA PRO A 408 15.14 22.57 42.16
C PRO A 408 13.79 22.26 41.50
N ILE A 409 13.39 20.98 41.58
CA ILE A 409 12.14 20.44 41.03
C ILE A 409 10.95 21.05 41.78
N PRO A 410 9.93 21.59 41.10
CA PRO A 410 8.79 22.23 41.76
C PRO A 410 8.02 21.32 42.72
N ALA A 411 7.79 21.81 43.94
CA ALA A 411 7.03 21.11 44.98
C ALA A 411 5.54 20.87 44.62
N ALA A 412 5.02 21.51 43.57
CA ALA A 412 3.66 21.32 43.06
C ALA A 412 3.46 20.02 42.26
N LEU A 413 4.54 19.30 41.91
CA LEU A 413 4.45 17.97 41.29
C LEU A 413 4.25 16.86 42.36
N PRO A 414 3.47 15.80 42.05
CA PRO A 414 3.31 14.62 42.91
C PRO A 414 4.64 13.90 43.19
N ASP A 415 4.77 13.27 44.37
CA ASP A 415 6.00 12.57 44.77
C ASP A 415 6.56 11.57 43.75
N PRO A 416 5.74 10.69 43.10
CA PRO A 416 6.27 9.78 42.08
C PRO A 416 6.85 10.53 40.88
N VAL A 417 6.18 11.58 40.41
CA VAL A 417 6.60 12.39 39.27
C VAL A 417 7.91 13.13 39.59
N ARG A 418 8.06 13.62 40.83
CA ARG A 418 9.31 14.24 41.31
C ARG A 418 10.46 13.23 41.40
N ALA A 419 10.19 12.00 41.85
CA ALA A 419 11.20 10.95 41.94
C ALA A 419 11.75 10.57 40.54
N VAL A 420 10.88 10.36 39.54
CA VAL A 420 11.30 10.05 38.17
C VAL A 420 12.15 11.18 37.57
N LEU A 421 11.73 12.44 37.74
CA LEU A 421 12.55 13.60 37.30
C LEU A 421 13.91 13.65 38.00
N ALA A 422 13.95 13.44 39.32
CA ALA A 422 15.21 13.42 40.07
C ALA A 422 16.14 12.30 39.59
N ASP A 423 15.58 11.15 39.22
CA ASP A 423 16.33 10.00 38.71
C ASP A 423 16.85 10.22 37.29
N CYS A 424 16.08 10.85 36.40
CA CYS A 424 16.58 11.34 35.11
C CYS A 424 17.71 12.37 35.26
N LEU A 425 17.64 13.21 36.29
CA LEU A 425 18.61 14.28 36.58
C LEU A 425 19.82 13.84 37.44
N ARG A 426 20.00 12.54 37.71
CA ARG A 426 21.16 12.04 38.47
C ARG A 426 22.49 12.40 37.79
N PRO A 427 23.51 12.94 38.51
CA PRO A 427 24.78 13.30 37.90
C PRO A 427 25.51 12.13 37.22
N ASN A 428 25.48 10.93 37.81
CA ASN A 428 26.07 9.72 37.24
C ASN A 428 25.14 9.06 36.19
N PRO A 429 25.56 8.87 34.92
CA PRO A 429 24.75 8.24 33.87
C PRO A 429 24.20 6.86 34.21
N SER A 430 24.97 6.01 34.92
CA SER A 430 24.50 4.65 35.26
C SER A 430 23.42 4.62 36.35
N GLY A 431 23.13 5.76 36.98
CA GLY A 431 22.02 5.92 37.91
C GLY A 431 20.71 6.33 37.24
N ARG A 432 20.70 6.75 35.97
CA ARG A 432 19.52 7.29 35.27
C ARG A 432 18.70 6.16 34.61
N PRO A 433 17.36 6.25 34.56
CA PRO A 433 16.53 5.31 33.80
C PRO A 433 16.82 5.35 32.29
N THR A 434 16.35 4.36 31.55
CA THR A 434 16.16 4.41 30.08
C THR A 434 14.99 5.33 29.73
N ALA A 435 14.85 5.66 28.44
CA ALA A 435 13.67 6.37 27.94
C ALA A 435 12.40 5.55 28.19
N HIS A 436 12.44 4.24 27.96
CA HIS A 436 11.37 3.30 28.29
C HIS A 436 10.99 3.30 29.78
N GLU A 437 11.96 3.16 30.69
CA GLU A 437 11.69 3.17 32.14
C GLU A 437 11.15 4.52 32.62
N ALA A 438 11.60 5.63 32.05
CA ALA A 438 11.08 6.97 32.36
C ALA A 438 9.63 7.15 31.85
N ALA A 439 9.36 6.79 30.59
CA ALA A 439 8.03 6.84 29.99
C ALA A 439 7.04 5.96 30.77
N GLU A 440 7.42 4.71 31.06
CA GLU A 440 6.60 3.76 31.81
C GLU A 440 6.36 4.21 33.26
N ALA A 441 7.30 4.92 33.88
CA ALA A 441 7.09 5.46 35.23
C ALA A 441 6.11 6.65 35.25
N PHE A 442 6.19 7.60 34.30
CA PHE A 442 5.23 8.69 34.17
C PHE A 442 3.84 8.17 33.76
N ALA A 443 3.77 7.33 32.72
CA ALA A 443 2.53 6.70 32.25
C ALA A 443 1.95 5.74 33.31
N GLY A 444 2.80 5.08 34.10
CA GLY A 444 2.42 4.21 35.22
C GLY A 444 1.70 4.98 36.31
N TYR A 445 2.19 6.17 36.70
CA TYR A 445 1.48 7.05 37.62
C TYR A 445 0.13 7.51 37.06
N LEU A 446 0.08 7.94 35.80
CA LEU A 446 -1.17 8.32 35.12
C LEU A 446 -2.18 7.16 35.07
N ARG A 447 -1.72 5.93 34.81
CA ARG A 447 -2.57 4.72 34.84
C ARG A 447 -3.01 4.35 36.26
N GLN A 448 -2.23 4.62 37.30
CA GLN A 448 -2.64 4.38 38.69
C GLN A 448 -3.75 5.35 39.12
N GLU A 449 -3.63 6.65 38.81
CA GLU A 449 -4.69 7.62 39.08
C GLU A 449 -5.95 7.35 38.23
N ARG A 450 -5.80 7.10 36.91
CA ARG A 450 -6.91 6.74 36.00
C ARG A 450 -7.60 5.40 36.32
N ARG A 451 -7.05 4.57 37.22
CA ARG A 451 -7.63 3.26 37.62
C ARG A 451 -8.42 3.28 38.93
N ARG A 452 -8.34 4.33 39.75
CA ARG A 452 -9.00 4.41 41.06
C ARG A 452 -10.54 4.50 40.90
N PRO A 453 -11.32 3.48 41.30
CA PRO A 453 -12.77 3.50 41.09
C PRO A 453 -13.46 4.55 41.96
N VAL A 454 -14.25 5.41 41.31
CA VAL A 454 -15.20 6.32 41.96
C VAL A 454 -16.37 5.48 42.51
N ARG A 455 -17.01 5.91 43.60
CA ARG A 455 -18.22 5.24 44.10
C ARG A 455 -19.45 5.70 43.30
N PRO A 456 -20.31 4.77 42.81
CA PRO A 456 -21.57 5.13 42.16
C PRO A 456 -22.52 5.80 43.16
N THR A 457 -23.25 6.81 42.68
CA THR A 457 -24.26 7.58 43.43
C THR A 457 -25.39 7.98 42.48
N ALA A 458 -26.60 8.20 43.00
CA ALA A 458 -27.71 8.70 42.19
C ALA A 458 -27.40 10.11 41.66
N GLY A 459 -27.72 10.38 40.39
CA GLY A 459 -27.34 11.60 39.67
C GLY A 459 -25.88 11.63 39.18
N ALA A 460 -25.09 10.57 39.41
CA ALA A 460 -23.77 10.44 38.82
C ALA A 460 -23.89 10.18 37.30
N LYS A 461 -23.08 10.91 36.52
CA LYS A 461 -23.10 10.86 35.05
C LYS A 461 -21.85 10.17 34.51
N VAL A 462 -22.02 9.33 33.49
CA VAL A 462 -20.93 8.66 32.76
C VAL A 462 -21.26 8.68 31.27
N ASP A 463 -20.51 9.46 30.51
CA ASP A 463 -20.84 9.84 29.12
C ASP A 463 -22.33 10.26 29.00
N LYS A 464 -23.15 9.57 28.20
CA LYS A 464 -24.56 9.85 27.98
C LYS A 464 -25.48 9.33 29.09
N TYR A 465 -24.99 8.48 29.98
CA TYR A 465 -25.82 7.83 31.01
C TYR A 465 -25.84 8.58 32.34
N GLU A 466 -26.97 8.53 33.03
CA GLU A 466 -27.12 8.98 34.43
C GLU A 466 -27.69 7.85 35.30
N LEU A 467 -27.05 7.60 36.44
CA LEU A 467 -27.51 6.62 37.43
C LEU A 467 -28.73 7.17 38.18
N VAL A 468 -29.82 6.41 38.18
CA VAL A 468 -31.09 6.78 38.84
C VAL A 468 -31.17 6.18 40.24
N GLU A 469 -31.15 4.85 40.35
CA GLU A 469 -31.31 4.13 41.61
C GLU A 469 -30.64 2.75 41.57
N ALA A 470 -30.42 2.13 42.73
CA ALA A 470 -29.90 0.76 42.82
C ALA A 470 -31.06 -0.24 42.80
N LEU A 471 -31.11 -1.10 41.77
CA LEU A 471 -32.14 -2.13 41.59
C LEU A 471 -31.91 -3.36 42.47
N GLY A 472 -30.66 -3.62 42.85
CA GLY A 472 -30.29 -4.67 43.80
C GLY A 472 -28.78 -4.85 43.96
N ALA A 473 -28.36 -5.33 45.14
CA ALA A 473 -26.98 -5.72 45.42
C ALA A 473 -26.93 -7.22 45.75
N GLY A 474 -26.11 -7.97 45.00
CA GLY A 474 -25.82 -9.38 45.21
C GLY A 474 -24.40 -9.60 45.71
N ALA A 475 -24.02 -10.85 45.95
CA ALA A 475 -22.67 -11.19 46.44
C ALA A 475 -21.55 -10.93 45.41
N SER A 476 -21.88 -10.87 44.12
CA SER A 476 -20.94 -10.73 43.00
C SER A 476 -20.97 -9.36 42.31
N ALA A 477 -22.12 -8.67 42.34
CA ALA A 477 -22.33 -7.41 41.64
C ALA A 477 -23.48 -6.59 42.27
N THR A 478 -23.50 -5.28 42.00
CA THR A 478 -24.63 -4.39 42.28
C THR A 478 -25.16 -3.81 40.97
N THR A 479 -26.46 -3.96 40.73
CA THR A 479 -27.14 -3.48 39.52
C THR A 479 -27.86 -2.17 39.79
N TRP A 480 -27.56 -1.15 38.97
CA TRP A 480 -28.24 0.14 38.97
C TRP A 480 -29.18 0.29 37.78
N LEU A 481 -30.26 1.04 37.95
CA LEU A 481 -31.01 1.65 36.86
C LEU A 481 -30.25 2.90 36.42
N MET A 482 -30.11 3.08 35.11
CA MET A 482 -29.63 4.33 34.51
C MET A 482 -30.46 4.72 33.28
N ILE A 483 -30.43 5.99 32.93
CA ILE A 483 -31.10 6.54 31.74
C ILE A 483 -30.04 7.07 30.78
N ASP A 484 -30.16 6.72 29.50
CA ASP A 484 -29.45 7.40 28.41
C ASP A 484 -30.10 8.78 28.20
N ARG A 485 -29.43 9.85 28.60
CA ARG A 485 -29.93 11.23 28.52
C ARG A 485 -30.06 11.77 27.10
N ARG A 486 -29.58 11.07 26.06
CA ARG A 486 -29.77 11.44 24.65
C ARG A 486 -31.02 10.79 24.04
N MET A 487 -31.38 9.59 24.51
CA MET A 487 -32.49 8.79 23.94
C MET A 487 -33.70 8.62 24.88
N ASP A 488 -33.58 8.99 26.16
CA ASP A 488 -34.52 8.71 27.26
C ASP A 488 -34.82 7.20 27.46
N ILE A 489 -33.87 6.35 27.08
CA ILE A 489 -33.96 4.88 27.21
C ILE A 489 -33.39 4.43 28.55
N ARG A 490 -34.10 3.50 29.20
CA ARG A 490 -33.67 2.88 30.46
C ARG A 490 -32.75 1.69 30.20
N HIS A 491 -31.63 1.66 30.92
CA HIS A 491 -30.63 0.61 30.90
C HIS A 491 -30.33 0.12 32.33
N THR A 492 -29.75 -1.06 32.44
CA THR A 492 -29.13 -1.56 33.67
C THR A 492 -27.62 -1.43 33.60
N LEU A 493 -27.00 -1.14 34.75
CA LEU A 493 -25.55 -1.10 34.94
C LEU A 493 -25.17 -2.07 36.07
N LYS A 494 -24.70 -3.27 35.71
CA LYS A 494 -24.31 -4.35 36.62
C LYS A 494 -22.82 -4.21 36.97
N ILE A 495 -22.52 -3.55 38.10
CA ILE A 495 -21.16 -3.24 38.57
C ILE A 495 -20.60 -4.41 39.38
N MET A 496 -19.47 -4.98 38.95
CA MET A 496 -18.88 -6.17 39.57
C MET A 496 -18.07 -5.82 40.82
N HIS A 497 -18.22 -6.62 41.89
CA HIS A 497 -17.56 -6.36 43.18
C HIS A 497 -16.10 -6.83 43.25
N ALA A 498 -15.66 -7.73 42.37
CA ALA A 498 -14.31 -8.29 42.39
C ALA A 498 -13.41 -7.67 41.31
N ALA A 499 -12.16 -7.34 41.67
CA ALA A 499 -11.12 -7.02 40.69
C ALA A 499 -10.79 -8.22 39.79
N GLY A 500 -10.28 -7.97 38.57
CA GLY A 500 -9.99 -9.04 37.60
C GLY A 500 -11.21 -9.64 36.90
N THR A 501 -12.39 -9.02 37.03
CA THR A 501 -13.66 -9.47 36.39
C THR A 501 -13.81 -9.08 34.92
N GLN A 502 -12.79 -8.46 34.32
CA GLN A 502 -12.81 -7.96 32.94
C GLN A 502 -13.06 -9.07 31.92
N ASP A 503 -12.35 -10.20 32.04
CA ASP A 503 -12.51 -11.35 31.13
C ASP A 503 -13.91 -11.98 31.21
N ARG A 504 -14.53 -11.94 32.41
CA ARG A 504 -15.90 -12.43 32.62
C ARG A 504 -16.92 -11.50 31.96
N LEU A 505 -16.79 -10.18 32.14
CA LEU A 505 -17.64 -9.20 31.46
C LEU A 505 -17.48 -9.24 29.93
N ALA A 506 -16.25 -9.38 29.43
CA ALA A 506 -16.00 -9.57 28.02
C ALA A 506 -16.62 -10.87 27.48
N THR A 507 -16.64 -11.94 28.29
CA THR A 507 -17.30 -13.21 27.94
C THR A 507 -18.82 -13.11 27.99
N GLU A 508 -19.40 -12.48 29.02
CA GLU A 508 -20.84 -12.23 29.17
C GLU A 508 -21.36 -11.37 28.00
N LEU A 509 -20.69 -10.26 27.69
CA LEU A 509 -20.99 -9.41 26.54
C LEU A 509 -20.81 -10.15 25.21
N LYS A 510 -19.72 -10.90 25.02
CA LYS A 510 -19.47 -11.71 23.81
C LYS A 510 -20.56 -12.77 23.60
N ASN A 511 -21.04 -13.40 24.67
CA ASN A 511 -22.11 -14.38 24.59
C ASN A 511 -23.47 -13.71 24.30
N LEU A 512 -23.80 -12.61 24.98
CA LEU A 512 -25.02 -11.84 24.69
C LEU A 512 -25.02 -11.22 23.29
N HIS A 513 -23.89 -10.76 22.75
CA HIS A 513 -23.78 -10.27 21.36
C HIS A 513 -23.98 -11.36 20.29
N LYS A 514 -23.74 -12.64 20.59
CA LYS A 514 -24.12 -13.76 19.71
C LYS A 514 -25.65 -13.98 19.68
N LEU A 515 -26.39 -13.46 20.67
CA LEU A 515 -27.77 -13.82 20.94
C LEU A 515 -28.72 -12.65 20.63
N LYS A 516 -29.67 -12.88 19.72
CA LYS A 516 -30.68 -11.90 19.31
C LYS A 516 -32.05 -12.55 19.32
N HIS A 517 -32.69 -12.54 20.49
CA HIS A 517 -33.96 -13.19 20.76
C HIS A 517 -34.81 -12.31 21.68
N ASP A 518 -36.13 -12.33 21.52
CA ASP A 518 -37.02 -11.45 22.30
C ASP A 518 -37.32 -11.98 23.71
N ARG A 519 -36.79 -13.16 24.04
CA ARG A 519 -36.83 -13.78 25.37
C ARG A 519 -35.46 -13.80 26.07
N ILE A 520 -34.47 -13.05 25.57
CA ILE A 520 -33.10 -12.97 26.11
C ILE A 520 -32.69 -11.50 26.25
N VAL A 521 -32.15 -11.11 27.41
CA VAL A 521 -31.70 -9.74 27.66
C VAL A 521 -30.58 -9.30 26.72
N ARG A 522 -30.71 -8.11 26.15
CA ARG A 522 -29.73 -7.52 25.23
C ARG A 522 -28.73 -6.70 26.01
N ALA A 523 -27.47 -7.16 26.06
CA ALA A 523 -26.35 -6.31 26.44
C ALA A 523 -26.11 -5.23 25.36
N THR A 524 -25.65 -4.07 25.78
CA THR A 524 -25.33 -2.93 24.90
C THR A 524 -23.82 -2.68 24.84
N ASP A 525 -23.14 -2.70 25.98
CA ASP A 525 -21.71 -2.40 26.11
C ASP A 525 -21.18 -2.82 27.50
N TYR A 526 -19.93 -2.50 27.81
CA TYR A 526 -19.35 -2.61 29.15
C TYR A 526 -18.51 -1.38 29.51
N LEU A 527 -18.42 -1.06 30.80
CA LEU A 527 -17.58 -0.01 31.34
C LEU A 527 -16.47 -0.62 32.19
N LEU A 528 -15.28 0.01 32.18
CA LEU A 528 -14.17 -0.34 33.08
C LEU A 528 -13.89 0.74 34.13
N GLN A 529 -14.42 1.94 33.91
CA GLN A 529 -14.30 3.16 34.71
C GLN A 529 -15.56 4.02 34.45
N PRO A 530 -15.94 4.96 35.34
CA PRO A 530 -15.25 5.33 36.58
C PRO A 530 -15.59 4.43 37.77
N PHE A 531 -16.63 3.58 37.70
CA PHE A 531 -17.09 2.79 38.85
C PHE A 531 -16.40 1.41 39.01
N GLY A 532 -15.39 1.13 38.18
CA GLY A 532 -14.83 -0.21 38.00
C GLY A 532 -15.54 -1.02 36.90
N PRO A 533 -15.26 -2.33 36.77
CA PRO A 533 -15.82 -3.17 35.71
C PRO A 533 -17.33 -3.38 35.87
N ALA A 534 -18.11 -3.07 34.83
CA ALA A 534 -19.56 -3.16 34.83
C ALA A 534 -20.14 -3.51 33.44
N LEU A 535 -21.25 -4.25 33.39
CA LEU A 535 -22.00 -4.52 32.15
C LEU A 535 -23.13 -3.50 31.97
N ILE A 536 -23.34 -3.03 30.74
CA ILE A 536 -24.54 -2.29 30.32
C ILE A 536 -25.47 -3.23 29.56
N ALA A 537 -26.73 -3.32 30.00
CA ALA A 537 -27.78 -4.04 29.29
C ALA A 537 -29.09 -3.23 29.26
N GLU A 538 -30.07 -3.68 28.48
CA GLU A 538 -31.42 -3.11 28.51
C GLU A 538 -32.08 -3.28 29.90
N TYR A 539 -33.05 -2.42 30.21
CA TYR A 539 -33.86 -2.56 31.41
C TYR A 539 -35.15 -3.36 31.12
N VAL A 540 -35.17 -4.63 31.52
CA VAL A 540 -36.38 -5.46 31.47
C VAL A 540 -37.33 -5.02 32.60
N ALA A 541 -38.43 -4.37 32.22
CA ALA A 541 -39.42 -3.84 33.15
C ALA A 541 -40.36 -4.97 33.63
N GLY A 542 -40.10 -5.53 34.81
CA GLY A 542 -40.89 -6.63 35.35
C GLY A 542 -40.48 -7.07 36.75
N GLN A 543 -40.90 -8.27 37.14
CA GLN A 543 -40.50 -8.92 38.39
C GLN A 543 -39.88 -10.29 38.13
N THR A 544 -38.88 -10.67 38.94
CA THR A 544 -38.27 -12.00 38.82
C THR A 544 -39.25 -13.10 39.24
N VAL A 545 -39.15 -14.29 38.66
CA VAL A 545 -39.98 -15.46 39.02
C VAL A 545 -39.95 -15.71 40.53
N LYS A 546 -38.81 -15.47 41.19
CA LYS A 546 -38.68 -15.54 42.66
C LYS A 546 -39.60 -14.58 43.43
N LYS A 547 -39.81 -13.36 42.92
CA LYS A 547 -40.76 -12.39 43.50
C LYS A 547 -42.21 -12.77 43.18
N LEU A 548 -42.45 -13.35 42.01
CA LEU A 548 -43.78 -13.74 41.53
C LEU A 548 -44.26 -15.13 42.01
N ALA A 549 -43.38 -15.97 42.57
CA ALA A 549 -43.72 -17.32 43.02
C ALA A 549 -44.98 -17.41 43.90
N PRO A 550 -45.28 -16.48 44.83
CA PRO A 550 -46.55 -16.50 45.58
C PRO A 550 -47.82 -16.31 44.73
N THR A 551 -47.68 -15.73 43.53
CA THR A 551 -48.77 -15.45 42.56
C THR A 551 -48.82 -16.48 41.43
N LEU A 552 -47.69 -17.12 41.11
CA LEU A 552 -47.59 -18.22 40.14
C LEU A 552 -48.09 -19.56 40.72
N ARG A 553 -48.08 -19.71 42.05
CA ARG A 553 -48.49 -20.94 42.72
C ARG A 553 -49.93 -21.32 42.38
N GLY A 554 -50.10 -22.51 41.83
CA GLY A 554 -51.39 -23.04 41.36
C GLY A 554 -51.95 -22.37 40.10
N ASN A 555 -51.15 -21.57 39.39
CA ASN A 555 -51.52 -20.94 38.13
C ASN A 555 -50.84 -21.65 36.95
N ALA A 556 -51.36 -22.82 36.57
CA ALA A 556 -50.85 -23.61 35.45
C ALA A 556 -50.69 -22.80 34.16
N GLY A 557 -51.62 -21.90 33.86
CA GLY A 557 -51.58 -21.05 32.66
C GLY A 557 -50.38 -20.09 32.64
N ALA A 558 -50.08 -19.44 33.76
CA ALA A 558 -48.90 -18.57 33.86
C ALA A 558 -47.60 -19.37 33.82
N CYS A 559 -47.53 -20.52 34.51
CA CYS A 559 -46.37 -21.40 34.47
C CYS A 559 -46.12 -21.97 33.06
N LEU A 560 -47.17 -22.29 32.28
CA LEU A 560 -47.08 -22.72 30.88
C LEU A 560 -46.54 -21.61 29.96
N LYS A 561 -46.95 -20.35 30.14
CA LYS A 561 -46.38 -19.21 29.39
C LYS A 561 -44.88 -19.09 29.63
N ILE A 562 -44.46 -19.08 30.91
CA ILE A 562 -43.06 -18.97 31.31
C ILE A 562 -42.25 -20.16 30.76
N LEU A 563 -42.77 -21.38 30.87
CA LEU A 563 -42.12 -22.58 30.33
C LEU A 563 -41.95 -22.49 28.82
N HIS A 564 -42.97 -22.05 28.07
CA HIS A 564 -42.87 -21.88 26.62
C HIS A 564 -41.83 -20.83 26.22
N ASP A 565 -41.90 -19.62 26.79
CA ASP A 565 -40.96 -18.52 26.52
C ASP A 565 -39.49 -18.91 26.84
N MET A 566 -39.28 -19.69 27.89
CA MET A 566 -37.95 -20.15 28.30
C MET A 566 -37.45 -21.35 27.49
N LEU A 567 -38.33 -22.24 27.01
CA LEU A 567 -37.94 -23.28 26.04
C LEU A 567 -37.54 -22.66 24.70
N ASP A 568 -38.26 -21.64 24.24
CA ASP A 568 -37.93 -20.87 23.04
C ASP A 568 -36.58 -20.14 23.18
N ALA A 569 -36.34 -19.49 24.34
CA ALA A 569 -35.05 -18.88 24.68
C ALA A 569 -33.89 -19.90 24.72
N LEU A 570 -34.07 -21.03 25.41
CA LEU A 570 -33.02 -22.05 25.56
C LEU A 570 -32.75 -22.79 24.25
N GLU A 571 -33.76 -23.08 23.43
CA GLU A 571 -33.55 -23.64 22.10
C GLU A 571 -32.63 -22.73 21.26
N TYR A 572 -32.94 -21.43 21.24
CA TYR A 572 -32.15 -20.45 20.51
C TYR A 572 -30.69 -20.39 21.00
N VAL A 573 -30.46 -20.51 22.31
CA VAL A 573 -29.11 -20.55 22.93
C VAL A 573 -28.37 -21.84 22.58
N HIS A 574 -29.02 -23.00 22.76
CA HIS A 574 -28.42 -24.32 22.54
C HIS A 574 -28.07 -24.57 21.07
N GLN A 575 -28.90 -24.11 20.12
CA GLN A 575 -28.60 -24.14 18.69
C GLN A 575 -27.32 -23.38 18.30
N ARG A 576 -26.81 -22.49 19.17
CA ARG A 576 -25.57 -21.71 18.97
C ARG A 576 -24.37 -22.30 19.72
N GLY A 577 -24.50 -23.51 20.27
CA GLY A 577 -23.45 -24.23 21.00
C GLY A 577 -23.21 -23.73 22.43
N VAL A 578 -23.97 -22.73 22.87
CA VAL A 578 -23.88 -22.12 24.21
C VAL A 578 -24.83 -22.84 25.17
N VAL A 579 -24.46 -22.88 26.44
CA VAL A 579 -25.30 -23.30 27.58
C VAL A 579 -25.37 -22.17 28.62
N HIS A 580 -26.52 -21.99 29.28
CA HIS A 580 -26.79 -20.85 30.17
C HIS A 580 -26.13 -21.01 31.55
N ARG A 581 -26.23 -22.21 32.13
CA ARG A 581 -25.54 -22.68 33.34
C ARG A 581 -25.94 -22.06 34.68
N ASP A 582 -26.82 -21.06 34.68
CA ASP A 582 -27.52 -20.58 35.88
C ASP A 582 -28.99 -20.19 35.58
N VAL A 583 -29.78 -21.12 35.02
CA VAL A 583 -31.24 -20.91 34.91
C VAL A 583 -31.85 -21.00 36.32
N SER A 584 -32.32 -19.88 36.87
CA SER A 584 -32.83 -19.80 38.24
C SER A 584 -33.99 -18.80 38.35
N PRO A 585 -34.81 -18.82 39.43
CA PRO A 585 -35.93 -17.89 39.60
C PRO A 585 -35.50 -16.42 39.79
N ASN A 586 -34.22 -16.12 40.02
CA ASN A 586 -33.71 -14.75 40.01
C ASN A 586 -33.44 -14.26 38.58
N ASN A 587 -33.15 -15.18 37.66
CA ASN A 587 -32.59 -14.91 36.34
C ASN A 587 -33.65 -14.98 35.23
N ILE A 588 -34.92 -15.11 35.60
CA ILE A 588 -36.07 -15.01 34.70
C ILE A 588 -36.93 -13.86 35.22
N ILE A 589 -37.12 -12.81 34.41
CA ILE A 589 -38.03 -11.69 34.68
C ILE A 589 -39.30 -11.90 33.87
N VAL A 590 -40.47 -11.69 34.49
CA VAL A 590 -41.76 -11.61 33.79
C VAL A 590 -42.23 -10.16 33.81
N ASP A 591 -42.64 -9.66 32.65
CA ASP A 591 -43.17 -8.29 32.47
C ASP A 591 -44.69 -8.20 32.76
N ALA A 592 -45.29 -7.06 32.43
CA ALA A 592 -46.73 -6.82 32.62
C ALA A 592 -47.64 -7.50 31.58
N ASP A 593 -47.08 -8.06 30.50
CA ASP A 593 -47.79 -8.79 29.44
C ASP A 593 -47.71 -10.33 29.62
N ASP A 594 -47.31 -10.80 30.82
CA ASP A 594 -46.95 -12.18 31.15
C ASP A 594 -45.78 -12.78 30.33
N ARG A 595 -44.89 -11.96 29.76
CA ARG A 595 -43.77 -12.43 28.92
C ARG A 595 -42.53 -12.68 29.77
N ALA A 596 -41.87 -13.82 29.59
CA ALA A 596 -40.67 -14.17 30.34
C ALA A 596 -39.38 -13.87 29.56
N THR A 597 -38.41 -13.21 30.19
CA THR A 597 -37.09 -12.88 29.63
C THR A 597 -35.98 -13.45 30.52
N LEU A 598 -35.06 -14.20 29.91
CA LEU A 598 -33.88 -14.79 30.53
C LEU A 598 -32.76 -13.74 30.64
N ILE A 599 -32.16 -13.62 31.82
CA ILE A 599 -31.12 -12.65 32.17
C ILE A 599 -29.89 -13.33 32.82
N ASP A 600 -28.78 -12.59 32.91
CA ASP A 600 -27.52 -12.98 33.57
C ASP A 600 -26.80 -14.20 32.95
N PHE A 601 -26.05 -13.92 31.88
CA PHE A 601 -25.23 -14.90 31.17
C PHE A 601 -23.79 -14.96 31.72
N GLY A 602 -23.55 -14.48 32.95
CA GLY A 602 -22.21 -14.30 33.54
C GLY A 602 -21.41 -15.59 33.80
N VAL A 603 -22.03 -16.75 33.64
CA VAL A 603 -21.38 -18.09 33.68
C VAL A 603 -21.62 -18.91 32.41
N ALA A 604 -22.33 -18.37 31.41
CA ALA A 604 -22.64 -19.06 30.16
C ALA A 604 -21.35 -19.39 29.39
N SER A 605 -21.32 -20.58 28.79
CA SER A 605 -20.11 -21.16 28.19
C SER A 605 -20.47 -22.01 26.98
N ASP A 606 -19.48 -22.46 26.22
CA ASP A 606 -19.70 -23.45 25.17
C ASP A 606 -19.97 -24.83 25.81
N ALA A 607 -20.74 -25.69 25.16
CA ALA A 607 -21.01 -27.05 25.64
C ALA A 607 -19.70 -27.85 25.82
N ALA A 608 -19.70 -28.78 26.78
CA ALA A 608 -18.54 -29.55 27.29
C ALA A 608 -17.67 -28.90 28.40
N ASP A 609 -17.97 -27.67 28.87
CA ASP A 609 -17.39 -27.10 30.10
C ASP A 609 -17.73 -27.99 31.33
N ARG A 610 -16.78 -28.23 32.23
CA ARG A 610 -16.94 -29.08 33.43
C ARG A 610 -16.93 -28.31 34.75
N SER A 611 -16.87 -26.97 34.72
CA SER A 611 -16.83 -26.19 35.95
C SER A 611 -18.19 -26.17 36.65
N ILE A 612 -18.16 -26.47 37.96
CA ILE A 612 -19.34 -26.57 38.83
C ILE A 612 -19.78 -25.14 39.19
N VAL A 613 -20.87 -24.69 38.58
CA VAL A 613 -21.43 -23.33 38.69
C VAL A 613 -22.96 -23.39 38.76
N GLY A 614 -23.62 -22.24 38.94
CA GLY A 614 -25.07 -22.13 39.00
C GLY A 614 -25.65 -22.25 40.41
N THR A 615 -26.91 -21.88 40.54
CA THR A 615 -27.63 -21.76 41.81
C THR A 615 -28.05 -23.15 42.34
N LEU A 616 -27.47 -23.58 43.46
CA LEU A 616 -27.46 -24.98 43.94
C LEU A 616 -28.79 -25.78 43.85
N PRO A 617 -29.98 -25.26 44.24
CA PRO A 617 -31.22 -26.03 44.15
C PRO A 617 -31.70 -26.34 42.72
N TYR A 618 -31.17 -25.65 41.72
CA TYR A 618 -31.52 -25.82 40.30
C TYR A 618 -30.39 -26.51 39.52
N GLN A 619 -29.25 -26.80 40.16
CA GLN A 619 -28.10 -27.45 39.54
C GLN A 619 -28.40 -28.93 39.28
N ALA A 620 -28.17 -29.39 38.04
CA ALA A 620 -28.44 -30.76 37.65
C ALA A 620 -27.45 -31.77 38.29
N PRO A 621 -27.87 -33.00 38.62
CA PRO A 621 -27.08 -33.96 39.40
C PRO A 621 -25.72 -34.30 38.80
N GLU A 622 -25.67 -34.39 37.48
CA GLU A 622 -24.46 -34.66 36.71
C GLU A 622 -23.42 -33.55 36.83
N ILE A 623 -23.85 -32.30 37.03
CA ILE A 623 -22.96 -31.16 37.24
C ILE A 623 -22.40 -31.17 38.65
N ALA A 624 -23.20 -31.52 39.65
CA ALA A 624 -22.72 -31.76 41.02
C ALA A 624 -21.71 -32.92 41.07
N ALA A 625 -21.86 -33.92 40.19
CA ALA A 625 -20.91 -35.01 39.99
C ALA A 625 -19.71 -34.68 39.07
N GLY A 626 -19.59 -33.44 38.57
CA GLY A 626 -18.47 -33.00 37.73
C GLY A 626 -18.47 -33.54 36.28
N LYS A 627 -19.61 -34.04 35.77
CA LYS A 627 -19.80 -34.22 34.32
C LYS A 627 -19.83 -32.85 33.62
N ALA A 628 -19.78 -32.88 32.30
CA ALA A 628 -19.78 -31.68 31.49
C ALA A 628 -21.19 -31.10 31.27
N TRP A 629 -21.28 -29.78 31.13
CA TRP A 629 -22.52 -29.06 30.81
C TRP A 629 -23.01 -29.39 29.39
N THR A 630 -24.33 -29.60 29.30
CA THR A 630 -25.08 -29.91 28.08
C THR A 630 -26.45 -29.20 28.12
N ALA A 631 -27.18 -29.19 27.01
CA ALA A 631 -28.54 -28.67 26.94
C ALA A 631 -29.48 -29.27 28.01
N ALA A 632 -29.37 -30.58 28.28
CA ALA A 632 -30.19 -31.29 29.26
C ALA A 632 -30.01 -30.81 30.71
N ALA A 633 -28.91 -30.11 31.04
CA ALA A 633 -28.68 -29.52 32.35
C ALA A 633 -29.42 -28.18 32.53
N ASP A 634 -29.44 -27.31 31.51
CA ASP A 634 -30.28 -26.09 31.54
C ASP A 634 -31.78 -26.43 31.56
N LEU A 635 -32.18 -27.50 30.84
CA LEU A 635 -33.56 -27.97 30.79
C LEU A 635 -34.01 -28.62 32.11
N TYR A 636 -33.12 -29.32 32.81
CA TYR A 636 -33.34 -29.73 34.20
C TYR A 636 -33.59 -28.52 35.09
N SER A 637 -32.72 -27.50 35.02
CA SER A 637 -32.86 -26.29 35.81
C SER A 637 -34.20 -25.58 35.56
N LEU A 638 -34.62 -25.45 34.30
CA LEU A 638 -35.93 -24.89 33.93
C LEU A 638 -37.10 -25.73 34.47
N ALA A 639 -37.02 -27.06 34.38
CA ALA A 639 -38.06 -27.95 34.90
C ALA A 639 -38.24 -27.81 36.42
N VAL A 640 -37.13 -27.72 37.17
CA VAL A 640 -37.16 -27.45 38.62
C VAL A 640 -37.78 -26.09 38.93
N VAL A 641 -37.41 -25.03 38.19
CA VAL A 641 -37.98 -23.68 38.37
C VAL A 641 -39.50 -23.66 38.13
N CYS A 642 -39.97 -24.27 37.04
CA CYS A 642 -41.40 -24.30 36.71
C CYS A 642 -42.20 -25.18 37.68
N PHE A 643 -41.64 -26.29 38.17
CA PHE A 643 -42.26 -27.10 39.21
C PHE A 643 -42.36 -26.36 40.55
N GLU A 644 -41.29 -25.66 40.97
CA GLU A 644 -41.30 -24.86 42.19
C GLU A 644 -42.28 -23.68 42.11
N ALA A 645 -42.31 -22.96 40.98
CA ALA A 645 -43.24 -21.86 40.77
C ALA A 645 -44.71 -22.30 40.81
N LEU A 646 -45.03 -23.49 40.28
CA LEU A 646 -46.39 -24.02 40.25
C LEU A 646 -46.84 -24.62 41.59
N THR A 647 -45.99 -25.42 42.25
CA THR A 647 -46.36 -26.16 43.46
C THR A 647 -46.02 -25.43 44.77
N GLY A 648 -45.04 -24.52 44.74
CA GLY A 648 -44.45 -23.87 45.91
C GLY A 648 -43.42 -24.73 46.66
N ARG A 649 -42.88 -25.78 46.03
CA ARG A 649 -41.82 -26.66 46.59
C ARG A 649 -40.96 -27.28 45.49
N LEU A 650 -39.78 -27.76 45.83
CA LEU A 650 -38.87 -28.43 44.90
C LEU A 650 -39.40 -29.83 44.49
N PRO A 651 -39.03 -30.35 43.30
CA PRO A 651 -39.47 -31.66 42.80
C PRO A 651 -38.78 -32.86 43.47
N TYR A 652 -37.91 -32.64 44.46
CA TYR A 652 -37.16 -33.67 45.20
C TYR A 652 -37.28 -33.50 46.72
N SER A 653 -37.01 -34.56 47.47
CA SER A 653 -37.17 -34.60 48.93
C SER A 653 -35.96 -34.03 49.70
N ASP A 654 -36.10 -32.84 50.29
CA ASP A 654 -35.08 -32.23 51.16
C ASP A 654 -35.20 -32.72 52.62
N ASP A 655 -34.79 -33.97 52.87
CA ASP A 655 -34.78 -34.56 54.22
C ASP A 655 -33.52 -34.23 55.05
N GLY A 656 -32.52 -33.60 54.40
CA GLY A 656 -31.24 -33.18 54.98
C GLY A 656 -30.36 -34.32 55.52
N ARG A 657 -30.67 -35.60 55.22
CA ARG A 657 -30.07 -36.76 55.89
C ARG A 657 -29.66 -37.92 54.96
N SER A 658 -30.22 -38.02 53.76
CA SER A 658 -29.78 -39.00 52.76
C SER A 658 -28.55 -38.51 51.96
N GLN A 659 -27.89 -39.43 51.23
CA GLN A 659 -26.93 -39.07 50.18
C GLN A 659 -27.62 -38.83 48.82
N ASP A 660 -28.90 -39.19 48.70
CA ASP A 660 -29.67 -39.29 47.46
C ASP A 660 -30.59 -38.06 47.27
N LYS A 661 -29.98 -36.87 47.19
CA LYS A 661 -30.67 -35.57 47.14
C LYS A 661 -31.69 -35.38 46.02
N TYR A 662 -31.65 -36.20 44.98
CA TYR A 662 -32.40 -35.99 43.74
C TYR A 662 -33.58 -36.97 43.56
N THR A 663 -34.03 -37.60 44.65
CA THR A 663 -35.20 -38.49 44.64
C THR A 663 -36.48 -37.71 44.33
N LEU A 664 -37.07 -37.97 43.15
CA LEU A 664 -38.29 -37.29 42.70
C LEU A 664 -39.50 -37.56 43.60
N VAL A 665 -40.23 -36.49 43.89
CA VAL A 665 -41.49 -36.51 44.63
C VAL A 665 -42.66 -36.91 43.74
N ARG A 666 -43.70 -37.49 44.34
CA ARG A 666 -45.00 -37.62 43.67
C ARG A 666 -45.80 -36.31 43.78
N PRO A 667 -46.58 -35.94 42.77
CA PRO A 667 -47.63 -34.93 42.91
C PRO A 667 -48.67 -35.35 43.95
N THR A 668 -49.19 -34.37 44.67
CA THR A 668 -50.41 -34.50 45.48
C THR A 668 -51.65 -34.22 44.62
N ASN A 669 -52.83 -34.67 45.07
CA ASN A 669 -54.09 -34.42 44.37
C ASN A 669 -54.37 -32.92 44.17
N ASP A 670 -54.03 -32.10 45.17
CA ASP A 670 -54.21 -30.64 45.12
C ASP A 670 -53.29 -29.99 44.08
N GLU A 671 -52.06 -30.51 43.92
CA GLU A 671 -51.13 -30.05 42.89
C GLU A 671 -51.57 -30.48 41.48
N ILE A 672 -52.08 -31.70 41.31
CA ILE A 672 -52.65 -32.17 40.03
C ILE A 672 -53.86 -31.31 39.63
N ALA A 673 -54.75 -31.01 40.58
CA ALA A 673 -55.88 -30.12 40.35
C ALA A 673 -55.44 -28.69 39.98
N ALA A 674 -54.41 -28.16 40.66
CA ALA A 674 -53.88 -26.82 40.38
C ALA A 674 -53.00 -26.74 39.12
N ALA A 675 -52.50 -27.88 38.63
CA ALA A 675 -51.84 -28.01 37.33
C ALA A 675 -52.83 -28.16 36.15
N GLY A 676 -54.11 -28.44 36.43
CA GLY A 676 -55.17 -28.63 35.42
C GLY A 676 -55.17 -30.01 34.74
N GLY A 677 -54.34 -30.94 35.21
CA GLY A 677 -54.09 -32.25 34.60
C GLY A 677 -52.83 -32.89 35.19
N LEU A 678 -52.55 -34.14 34.84
CA LEU A 678 -51.34 -34.82 35.30
C LEU A 678 -50.16 -34.60 34.35
N ALA A 679 -50.40 -34.44 33.04
CA ALA A 679 -49.35 -34.39 32.03
C ALA A 679 -48.33 -33.26 32.25
N LEU A 680 -48.76 -32.07 32.67
CA LEU A 680 -47.84 -30.96 32.97
C LEU A 680 -46.86 -31.32 34.10
N LEU A 681 -47.33 -31.98 35.15
CA LEU A 681 -46.48 -32.38 36.27
C LEU A 681 -45.59 -33.57 35.91
N GLU A 682 -46.09 -34.54 35.14
CA GLU A 682 -45.26 -35.65 34.65
C GLU A 682 -44.16 -35.18 33.69
N VAL A 683 -44.45 -34.25 32.78
CA VAL A 683 -43.46 -33.65 31.87
C VAL A 683 -42.41 -32.84 32.65
N LEU A 684 -42.82 -32.07 33.66
CA LEU A 684 -41.88 -31.34 34.52
C LEU A 684 -41.03 -32.28 35.39
N LEU A 685 -41.61 -33.34 35.96
CA LEU A 685 -40.86 -34.34 36.74
C LEU A 685 -39.92 -35.16 35.86
N HIS A 686 -40.33 -35.51 34.64
CA HIS A 686 -39.45 -36.14 33.66
C HIS A 686 -38.27 -35.23 33.30
N GLY A 687 -38.54 -33.94 33.03
CA GLY A 687 -37.52 -32.91 32.83
C GLY A 687 -36.57 -32.74 34.03
N ALA A 688 -37.01 -33.05 35.25
CA ALA A 688 -36.22 -33.04 36.49
C ALA A 688 -35.63 -34.41 36.88
N SER A 689 -35.62 -35.42 36.00
CA SER A 689 -35.07 -36.76 36.30
C SER A 689 -33.56 -36.77 36.53
N ASP A 690 -33.07 -37.70 37.34
CA ASP A 690 -31.65 -37.79 37.71
C ASP A 690 -30.72 -38.02 36.50
N SER A 691 -30.96 -39.08 35.71
CA SER A 691 -30.16 -39.37 34.51
C SER A 691 -30.43 -38.37 33.38
N ALA A 692 -29.39 -37.64 32.98
CA ALA A 692 -29.37 -36.75 31.82
C ALA A 692 -29.61 -37.51 30.50
N GLU A 693 -29.22 -38.79 30.47
CA GLU A 693 -29.39 -39.71 29.36
C GLU A 693 -30.87 -40.16 29.18
N THR A 694 -31.70 -39.99 30.21
CA THR A 694 -33.16 -40.23 30.17
C THR A 694 -34.01 -38.94 30.14
N ARG A 695 -33.38 -37.77 30.16
CA ARG A 695 -34.03 -36.45 30.10
C ARG A 695 -34.25 -35.97 28.66
N PHE A 696 -34.96 -34.86 28.50
CA PHE A 696 -35.03 -34.12 27.24
C PHE A 696 -33.65 -33.67 26.77
N GLY A 697 -33.16 -34.24 25.67
CA GLY A 697 -31.87 -33.86 25.05
C GLY A 697 -31.88 -32.50 24.34
N SER A 698 -33.04 -31.89 24.12
CA SER A 698 -33.19 -30.56 23.52
C SER A 698 -34.47 -29.86 23.98
N ALA A 699 -34.49 -28.53 23.89
CA ALA A 699 -35.66 -27.72 24.23
C ALA A 699 -36.85 -28.01 23.29
N ALA A 700 -36.59 -28.34 22.02
CA ALA A 700 -37.61 -28.83 21.10
C ALA A 700 -38.24 -30.13 21.61
N ALA A 701 -37.45 -31.13 22.00
CA ALA A 701 -37.98 -32.40 22.53
C ALA A 701 -38.80 -32.20 23.82
N PHE A 702 -38.45 -31.24 24.67
CA PHE A 702 -39.25 -30.84 25.84
C PHE A 702 -40.58 -30.21 25.40
N ARG A 703 -40.57 -29.21 24.50
CA ARG A 703 -41.77 -28.55 23.98
C ARG A 703 -42.70 -29.52 23.23
N ASP A 704 -42.12 -30.44 22.48
CA ASP A 704 -42.84 -31.48 21.75
C ASP A 704 -43.45 -32.49 22.72
N ALA A 705 -42.73 -32.95 23.75
CA ALA A 705 -43.27 -33.83 24.78
C ALA A 705 -44.35 -33.15 25.64
N LEU A 706 -44.19 -31.86 25.96
CA LEU A 706 -45.21 -31.05 26.64
C LEU A 706 -46.48 -30.96 25.81
N THR A 707 -46.35 -30.57 24.54
CA THR A 707 -47.46 -30.46 23.59
C THR A 707 -48.13 -31.82 23.36
N HIS A 708 -47.33 -32.88 23.20
CA HIS A 708 -47.81 -34.23 22.95
C HIS A 708 -48.47 -34.85 24.17
N SER A 709 -47.97 -34.65 25.39
CA SER A 709 -48.58 -35.20 26.60
C SER A 709 -49.88 -34.47 26.94
N LEU A 710 -49.93 -33.13 26.83
CA LEU A 710 -51.17 -32.37 26.94
C LEU A 710 -52.18 -32.74 25.84
N ALA A 711 -51.71 -33.04 24.62
CA ALA A 711 -52.57 -33.52 23.53
C ALA A 711 -52.95 -35.00 23.66
N GLN A 712 -52.17 -35.86 24.34
CA GLN A 712 -52.47 -37.28 24.55
C GLN A 712 -53.39 -37.51 25.76
N GLU A 713 -53.25 -36.70 26.82
CA GLU A 713 -54.26 -36.54 27.88
C GLU A 713 -55.61 -36.08 27.27
N ALA A 714 -55.60 -35.59 26.02
CA ALA A 714 -56.76 -35.34 25.18
C ALA A 714 -57.02 -36.33 23.99
N ALA A 715 -56.11 -37.26 23.58
CA ALA A 715 -56.22 -37.92 22.25
C ALA A 715 -55.44 -39.24 21.87
N ALA A 716 -54.74 -40.01 22.73
CA ALA A 716 -53.87 -41.16 22.35
C ALA A 716 -54.50 -42.27 21.41
N PRO A 717 -53.82 -42.93 20.40
CA PRO A 717 -52.58 -43.82 20.44
C PRO A 717 -51.41 -43.64 19.33
N VAL A 718 -50.55 -44.66 18.91
CA VAL A 718 -49.00 -44.60 18.74
C VAL A 718 -48.15 -45.37 17.56
N THR A 719 -46.85 -44.99 17.14
CA THR A 719 -45.56 -45.67 16.47
C THR A 719 -44.82 -45.38 15.02
N LEU A 720 -43.49 -45.77 14.69
CA LEU A 720 -42.50 -45.27 13.55
C LEU A 720 -41.45 -46.16 12.58
N PRO A 721 -40.03 -46.04 12.40
CA PRO A 721 -39.12 -46.03 11.10
C PRO A 721 -37.79 -47.01 10.93
N ASP A 722 -36.61 -47.06 10.12
CA ASP A 722 -35.61 -46.43 9.06
C ASP A 722 -34.59 -47.50 8.31
N ASP A 723 -33.40 -47.50 7.52
CA ASP A 723 -32.22 -46.73 6.79
C ASP A 723 -31.44 -47.58 5.59
N ALA A 724 -30.21 -47.55 4.88
CA ALA A 724 -28.74 -47.00 4.78
C ALA A 724 -27.88 -47.08 3.34
N ALA A 725 -26.48 -47.04 3.17
CA ALA A 725 -25.59 -46.79 1.89
C ALA A 725 -24.09 -47.42 1.60
N HIS A 726 -23.32 -47.29 0.41
CA HIS A 726 -21.76 -47.29 0.08
C HIS A 726 -21.11 -47.47 -1.44
N THR A 727 -19.74 -47.37 -1.81
CA THR A 727 -19.05 -47.30 -3.24
C THR A 727 -17.43 -47.55 -3.49
N PRO A 728 -16.76 -47.79 -4.73
CA PRO A 728 -15.27 -48.17 -5.08
C PRO A 728 -14.35 -47.53 -6.31
N GLU A 729 -13.17 -48.11 -6.83
CA GLU A 729 -11.95 -47.49 -7.66
C GLU A 729 -11.08 -48.34 -8.80
N PHE A 730 -10.02 -47.84 -9.61
CA PHE A 730 -9.22 -48.51 -10.80
C PHE A 730 -7.71 -48.07 -11.34
N GLN A 731 -7.06 -48.56 -12.49
CA GLN A 731 -5.57 -48.45 -13.02
C GLN A 731 -5.19 -48.47 -14.63
N ARG A 732 -3.91 -48.42 -15.19
CA ARG A 732 -3.46 -48.42 -16.69
C ARG A 732 -1.96 -48.85 -17.20
N PRO A 733 -1.62 -49.05 -18.54
CA PRO A 733 -0.35 -49.69 -19.14
C PRO A 733 0.57 -48.95 -20.24
N VAL A 734 1.50 -49.64 -20.99
CA VAL A 734 2.75 -49.13 -21.74
C VAL A 734 2.98 -49.64 -23.23
N GLY A 735 3.87 -48.99 -24.04
CA GLY A 735 4.39 -49.38 -25.41
C GLY A 735 5.86 -48.96 -25.74
N PRO A 736 6.49 -49.28 -26.92
CA PRO A 736 7.93 -49.70 -26.96
C PRO A 736 9.01 -48.90 -27.76
N GLU A 737 10.26 -49.08 -27.29
CA GLU A 737 11.56 -49.24 -28.00
C GLU A 737 12.21 -48.11 -28.88
N THR A 738 13.06 -47.30 -28.23
CA THR A 738 14.52 -47.36 -28.53
C THR A 738 15.26 -47.70 -27.22
N ALA A 739 16.51 -48.17 -27.27
CA ALA A 739 17.29 -48.42 -26.05
C ALA A 739 17.41 -47.12 -25.23
N PRO A 740 16.82 -47.04 -24.01
CA PRO A 740 16.65 -45.78 -23.33
C PRO A 740 17.97 -45.32 -22.69
N ALA A 741 18.48 -44.19 -23.18
CA ALA A 741 19.67 -43.52 -22.66
C ALA A 741 19.30 -42.13 -22.13
N LEU A 742 20.09 -41.58 -21.22
CA LEU A 742 19.90 -40.21 -20.74
C LEU A 742 20.28 -39.21 -21.86
N ARG A 743 19.31 -38.39 -22.30
CA ARG A 743 19.47 -37.43 -23.40
C ARG A 743 19.28 -36.01 -22.88
N ILE A 744 20.33 -35.19 -22.95
CA ILE A 744 20.25 -33.76 -22.63
C ILE A 744 19.53 -33.06 -23.77
N ASN A 745 18.44 -32.35 -23.46
CA ASN A 745 17.76 -31.48 -24.43
C ASN A 745 18.31 -30.05 -24.29
N PRO A 746 19.02 -29.48 -25.28
CA PRO A 746 19.59 -28.13 -25.18
C PRO A 746 18.53 -27.05 -24.91
N THR A 747 17.32 -27.23 -25.45
CA THR A 747 16.17 -26.32 -25.26
C THR A 747 15.86 -26.06 -23.79
N VAL A 748 16.16 -26.98 -22.88
CA VAL A 748 15.92 -26.78 -21.42
C VAL A 748 16.78 -25.63 -20.88
N ASP A 749 18.05 -25.54 -21.28
CA ASP A 749 18.95 -24.50 -20.82
C ASP A 749 18.77 -23.17 -21.60
N ASP A 750 18.26 -23.23 -22.83
CA ASP A 750 17.79 -22.04 -23.57
C ASP A 750 16.51 -21.45 -22.95
N ILE A 751 15.55 -22.29 -22.54
CA ILE A 751 14.35 -21.85 -21.80
C ILE A 751 14.75 -21.26 -20.46
N ARG A 752 15.68 -21.88 -19.72
CA ARG A 752 16.18 -21.32 -18.44
C ARG A 752 16.79 -19.93 -18.63
N GLN A 753 17.47 -19.64 -19.74
CA GLN A 753 17.99 -18.30 -20.01
C GLN A 753 16.91 -17.21 -20.23
N LEU A 754 15.64 -17.59 -20.47
CA LEU A 754 14.51 -16.64 -20.46
C LEU A 754 14.13 -16.22 -19.03
N PHE A 755 14.41 -17.04 -18.01
CA PHE A 755 14.08 -16.72 -16.63
C PHE A 755 15.10 -15.73 -16.06
N ARG A 756 14.62 -14.56 -15.61
CA ARG A 756 15.48 -13.43 -15.18
C ARG A 756 16.52 -13.77 -14.13
N ASN A 757 16.18 -14.68 -13.22
CA ASN A 757 16.99 -15.04 -12.04
C ASN A 757 17.65 -16.43 -12.20
N SER A 758 17.76 -16.93 -13.44
CA SER A 758 18.35 -18.23 -13.75
C SER A 758 19.80 -18.35 -13.31
N ARG A 759 20.13 -19.51 -12.73
CA ARG A 759 21.51 -19.90 -12.34
C ARG A 759 22.48 -19.97 -13.52
N LEU A 760 21.98 -20.05 -14.75
CA LEU A 760 22.79 -20.01 -15.98
C LEU A 760 23.02 -18.59 -16.52
N GLY A 761 22.36 -17.57 -15.95
CA GLY A 761 22.31 -16.22 -16.50
C GLY A 761 21.10 -16.00 -17.42
N ASN A 762 20.90 -14.74 -17.82
CA ASN A 762 19.68 -14.26 -18.50
C ASN A 762 19.94 -13.67 -19.90
N SER A 763 20.87 -14.28 -20.64
CA SER A 763 21.30 -13.90 -21.99
C SER A 763 20.12 -13.82 -22.97
N GLY A 764 19.39 -14.92 -23.14
CA GLY A 764 18.27 -15.06 -24.09
C GLY A 764 17.00 -14.24 -23.76
N ASN A 765 17.09 -13.33 -22.79
CA ASN A 765 15.97 -12.54 -22.30
C ASN A 765 15.97 -11.10 -22.84
N ARG A 766 16.93 -10.71 -23.68
CA ARG A 766 17.11 -9.31 -24.11
C ARG A 766 16.31 -8.99 -25.38
N GLY A 767 16.19 -9.90 -26.34
CA GLY A 767 15.38 -9.72 -27.54
C GLY A 767 15.45 -10.89 -28.51
N LEU A 768 15.59 -10.60 -29.81
CA LEU A 768 15.95 -11.58 -30.85
C LEU A 768 17.48 -11.76 -30.86
N ASP A 769 18.02 -12.21 -29.73
CA ASP A 769 19.46 -12.28 -29.44
C ASP A 769 20.07 -13.69 -29.61
N SER A 770 19.23 -14.68 -29.91
CA SER A 770 19.59 -16.09 -30.06
C SER A 770 18.67 -16.79 -31.07
N PRO A 771 19.13 -17.86 -31.76
CA PRO A 771 18.28 -18.62 -32.67
C PRO A 771 17.01 -19.18 -32.00
N PHE A 772 17.11 -19.56 -30.73
CA PHE A 772 15.98 -20.00 -29.93
C PHE A 772 14.96 -18.89 -29.68
N ALA A 773 15.40 -17.64 -29.43
CA ALA A 773 14.50 -16.51 -29.24
C ALA A 773 13.74 -16.13 -30.53
N ASP A 774 14.36 -16.30 -31.70
CA ASP A 774 13.71 -16.12 -33.01
C ASP A 774 12.73 -17.27 -33.33
N GLN A 775 13.16 -18.53 -33.17
CA GLN A 775 12.30 -19.71 -33.34
C GLN A 775 11.04 -19.66 -32.46
N THR A 776 11.16 -19.10 -31.25
CA THR A 776 10.05 -18.98 -30.29
C THR A 776 9.41 -17.58 -30.25
N TYR A 777 9.60 -16.75 -31.29
CA TYR A 777 8.93 -15.45 -31.39
C TYR A 777 7.45 -15.61 -31.77
N VAL A 778 6.57 -15.01 -30.97
CA VAL A 778 5.11 -14.98 -31.22
C VAL A 778 4.73 -13.71 -31.95
N THR A 779 4.08 -13.84 -33.12
CA THR A 779 3.59 -12.69 -33.89
C THR A 779 2.52 -11.93 -33.10
N THR A 780 2.50 -10.61 -33.27
CA THR A 780 1.61 -9.69 -32.57
C THR A 780 0.79 -8.87 -33.57
N ARG A 781 -0.20 -8.10 -33.13
CA ARG A 781 -0.92 -7.15 -34.00
C ARG A 781 0.00 -6.12 -34.68
N LEU A 782 1.21 -5.88 -34.18
CA LEU A 782 2.23 -5.13 -34.91
C LEU A 782 2.69 -5.89 -36.16
N ASP A 783 3.05 -7.17 -36.02
CA ASP A 783 3.42 -8.06 -37.13
C ASP A 783 2.25 -8.29 -38.10
N ASP A 784 1.04 -8.49 -37.56
CA ASP A 784 -0.10 -9.00 -38.31
C ASP A 784 -0.93 -7.87 -38.98
N GLN A 785 -0.97 -6.66 -38.40
CA GLN A 785 -1.76 -5.52 -38.89
C GLN A 785 -0.92 -4.31 -39.33
N LEU A 786 0.14 -3.97 -38.58
CA LEU A 786 0.93 -2.76 -38.83
C LEU A 786 2.03 -2.98 -39.89
N ALA A 787 2.80 -4.07 -39.80
CA ALA A 787 3.88 -4.35 -40.75
C ALA A 787 3.41 -4.44 -42.22
N PRO A 788 2.26 -5.07 -42.56
CA PRO A 788 1.75 -5.06 -43.94
C PRO A 788 1.46 -3.65 -44.45
N ARG A 789 0.95 -2.76 -43.59
CA ARG A 789 0.71 -1.35 -43.92
C ARG A 789 2.04 -0.61 -44.14
N ILE A 790 2.99 -0.73 -43.21
CA ILE A 790 4.34 -0.14 -43.34
C ILE A 790 5.00 -0.59 -44.65
N ILE A 791 5.02 -1.89 -44.95
CA ILE A 791 5.61 -2.44 -46.19
C ILE A 791 4.92 -1.88 -47.45
N GLY A 792 3.63 -1.52 -47.36
CA GLY A 792 2.88 -0.78 -48.39
C GLY A 792 3.16 0.73 -48.45
N GLY A 793 4.15 1.25 -47.72
CA GLY A 793 4.60 2.64 -47.75
C GLY A 793 3.79 3.62 -46.90
N ARG A 794 2.86 3.16 -46.04
CA ARG A 794 2.06 4.03 -45.15
C ARG A 794 1.81 3.36 -43.79
N PRO A 795 1.96 4.04 -42.65
CA PRO A 795 2.14 5.50 -42.44
C PRO A 795 3.54 6.04 -42.82
N ARG A 796 3.66 7.39 -42.82
CA ARG A 796 4.95 8.10 -42.97
C ARG A 796 5.72 8.20 -41.65
N LEU A 797 5.04 8.15 -40.51
CA LEU A 797 5.67 8.10 -39.18
C LEU A 797 4.91 7.14 -38.25
N VAL A 798 5.65 6.27 -37.54
CA VAL A 798 5.17 5.54 -36.36
C VAL A 798 6.07 5.86 -35.17
N VAL A 799 5.46 6.17 -34.03
CA VAL A 799 6.13 6.30 -32.73
C VAL A 799 5.64 5.20 -31.79
N PHE A 800 6.54 4.35 -31.30
CA PHE A 800 6.27 3.26 -30.37
C PHE A 800 6.69 3.63 -28.94
N SER A 801 5.73 3.79 -28.03
CA SER A 801 5.97 3.86 -26.59
C SER A 801 5.78 2.49 -25.93
N GLY A 802 6.36 2.32 -24.74
CA GLY A 802 6.34 1.06 -23.99
C GLY A 802 7.49 0.95 -23.01
N ASN A 803 7.36 0.07 -22.03
CA ASN A 803 8.44 -0.35 -21.14
C ASN A 803 9.55 -1.13 -21.90
N PRO A 804 10.73 -1.29 -21.29
CA PRO A 804 11.70 -2.30 -21.72
C PRO A 804 11.11 -3.70 -21.54
N GLY A 805 10.91 -4.43 -22.64
CA GLY A 805 10.28 -5.77 -22.65
C GLY A 805 8.98 -5.88 -23.46
N ASP A 806 8.39 -4.77 -23.93
CA ASP A 806 7.11 -4.75 -24.68
C ASP A 806 7.23 -5.16 -26.18
N GLY A 807 8.38 -5.70 -26.59
CA GLY A 807 8.62 -6.20 -27.94
C GLY A 807 9.01 -5.16 -29.00
N LYS A 808 9.07 -3.85 -28.69
CA LYS A 808 9.41 -2.77 -29.64
C LYS A 808 10.57 -3.11 -30.58
N THR A 809 11.74 -3.37 -30.01
CA THR A 809 12.98 -3.65 -30.77
C THR A 809 12.90 -4.96 -31.55
N ALA A 810 12.27 -6.00 -30.98
CA ALA A 810 12.11 -7.29 -31.64
C ALA A 810 11.19 -7.19 -32.87
N PHE A 811 10.10 -6.43 -32.78
CA PHE A 811 9.24 -6.11 -33.93
C PHE A 811 10.03 -5.36 -35.01
N LEU A 812 10.83 -4.34 -34.65
CA LEU A 812 11.62 -3.57 -35.61
C LEU A 812 12.72 -4.41 -36.29
N GLU A 813 13.38 -5.32 -35.56
CA GLU A 813 14.32 -6.28 -36.16
C GLU A 813 13.62 -7.23 -37.14
N ARG A 814 12.49 -7.82 -36.73
CA ARG A 814 11.71 -8.78 -37.54
C ARG A 814 11.10 -8.15 -38.79
N LEU A 815 10.67 -6.90 -38.70
CA LEU A 815 10.26 -6.08 -39.85
C LEU A 815 11.44 -5.84 -40.81
N SER A 816 12.66 -5.64 -40.29
CA SER A 816 13.88 -5.50 -41.12
C SER A 816 14.13 -6.77 -41.95
N GLY A 817 14.11 -7.94 -41.31
CA GLY A 817 14.23 -9.23 -42.01
C GLY A 817 13.11 -9.46 -43.03
N THR A 818 11.89 -9.04 -42.71
CA THR A 818 10.72 -9.13 -43.62
C THR A 818 10.87 -8.22 -44.85
N LEU A 819 11.47 -7.03 -44.71
CA LEU A 819 11.79 -6.15 -45.84
C LEU A 819 12.89 -6.75 -46.72
N LEU A 820 13.98 -7.24 -46.13
CA LEU A 820 15.09 -7.86 -46.85
C LEU A 820 14.64 -9.12 -47.61
N ALA A 821 13.82 -9.96 -47.00
CA ALA A 821 13.20 -11.13 -47.64
C ALA A 821 12.27 -10.78 -48.82
N LYS A 822 11.80 -9.53 -48.91
CA LYS A 822 11.04 -8.99 -50.06
C LYS A 822 11.93 -8.33 -51.13
N GLY A 823 13.25 -8.46 -51.03
CA GLY A 823 14.21 -7.87 -51.97
C GLY A 823 14.55 -6.41 -51.69
N ALA A 824 14.36 -5.94 -50.45
CA ALA A 824 14.85 -4.63 -50.04
C ALA A 824 16.38 -4.63 -49.90
N ILE A 825 16.99 -3.45 -50.04
CA ILE A 825 18.44 -3.24 -49.91
C ILE A 825 18.71 -2.53 -48.57
N GLU A 826 19.52 -3.12 -47.70
CA GLU A 826 20.02 -2.43 -46.51
C GLU A 826 21.04 -1.35 -46.91
N GLN A 827 20.81 -0.13 -46.44
CA GLN A 827 21.66 1.03 -46.71
C GLN A 827 22.59 1.34 -45.54
N ALA A 828 22.13 1.10 -44.31
CA ALA A 828 22.92 1.23 -43.09
C ALA A 828 22.25 0.44 -41.95
N ARG A 829 23.06 -0.06 -41.02
CA ARG A 829 22.64 -0.61 -39.73
C ARG A 829 23.68 -0.22 -38.68
N ASP A 830 23.21 0.29 -37.56
CA ASP A 830 23.99 0.75 -36.41
C ASP A 830 23.28 0.33 -35.11
N ALA A 831 23.92 0.49 -33.95
CA ALA A 831 23.30 0.12 -32.67
C ALA A 831 22.02 0.92 -32.36
N ALA A 832 21.79 2.04 -33.04
CA ALA A 832 20.57 2.84 -32.89
C ALA A 832 19.42 2.38 -33.80
N GLY A 833 19.66 1.61 -34.87
CA GLY A 833 18.63 1.10 -35.78
C GLY A 833 19.15 0.77 -37.19
N TRP A 834 18.25 0.79 -38.19
CA TRP A 834 18.57 0.47 -39.58
C TRP A 834 17.91 1.44 -40.58
N ARG A 835 18.46 1.49 -41.78
CA ARG A 835 17.86 2.10 -42.97
C ARG A 835 17.86 1.10 -44.13
N ILE A 836 16.68 0.85 -44.68
CA ILE A 836 16.42 -0.17 -45.70
C ILE A 836 15.53 0.45 -46.79
N ALA A 837 15.80 0.16 -48.06
CA ALA A 837 15.02 0.66 -49.19
C ALA A 837 14.38 -0.46 -50.01
N LEU A 838 13.07 -0.39 -50.24
CA LEU A 838 12.30 -1.34 -51.04
C LEU A 838 11.56 -0.60 -52.16
N ALA A 839 11.75 -1.03 -53.41
CA ALA A 839 11.07 -0.48 -54.60
C ALA A 839 11.12 1.06 -54.77
N GLY A 840 12.11 1.74 -54.17
CA GLY A 840 12.25 3.21 -54.20
C GLY A 840 11.60 3.96 -53.04
N HIS A 841 11.06 3.25 -52.04
CA HIS A 841 10.65 3.78 -50.73
C HIS A 841 11.74 3.50 -49.68
N GLU A 842 12.05 4.48 -48.84
CA GLU A 842 13.08 4.40 -47.79
C GLU A 842 12.44 4.23 -46.40
N PHE A 843 12.93 3.27 -45.63
CA PHE A 843 12.45 2.96 -44.28
C PHE A 843 13.59 3.18 -43.29
N ALA A 844 13.33 3.88 -42.18
CA ALA A 844 14.30 4.15 -41.13
C ALA A 844 13.74 3.76 -39.76
N SER A 845 14.50 2.99 -38.97
CA SER A 845 14.16 2.63 -37.59
C SER A 845 15.06 3.32 -36.56
N VAL A 846 14.52 3.53 -35.35
CA VAL A 846 15.28 3.92 -34.15
C VAL A 846 14.82 3.05 -32.98
N TYR A 847 15.75 2.38 -32.31
CA TYR A 847 15.49 1.34 -31.30
C TYR A 847 15.24 1.86 -29.88
N ASP A 848 15.93 2.93 -29.47
CA ASP A 848 15.54 3.73 -28.32
C ASP A 848 16.04 5.18 -28.47
N ALA A 849 15.13 6.11 -28.81
CA ALA A 849 15.42 7.54 -28.89
C ALA A 849 15.42 8.24 -27.50
N SER A 850 15.44 7.47 -26.41
CA SER A 850 15.66 7.96 -25.05
C SER A 850 17.15 7.99 -24.67
N GLU A 851 18.00 7.18 -25.31
CA GLU A 851 19.44 7.12 -25.06
C GLU A 851 20.26 7.50 -26.32
N SER A 852 21.42 8.11 -26.11
CA SER A 852 22.41 8.38 -27.15
C SER A 852 23.14 7.09 -27.55
N HIS A 853 23.51 6.99 -28.82
CA HIS A 853 24.12 5.80 -29.42
C HIS A 853 25.18 6.20 -30.45
N GLU A 854 26.35 5.57 -30.40
CA GLU A 854 27.47 5.75 -31.36
C GLU A 854 27.90 7.22 -31.59
N GLY A 855 27.77 8.09 -30.58
CA GLY A 855 28.13 9.51 -30.70
C GLY A 855 27.08 10.37 -31.40
N LEU A 856 25.88 9.84 -31.65
CA LEU A 856 24.70 10.64 -32.00
C LEU A 856 23.87 10.86 -30.75
N SER A 857 23.64 12.13 -30.40
CA SER A 857 22.74 12.45 -29.30
C SER A 857 21.31 11.99 -29.63
N ALA A 858 20.53 11.71 -28.59
CA ALA A 858 19.15 11.26 -28.76
C ALA A 858 18.27 12.27 -29.54
N ASP A 859 18.57 13.58 -29.49
CA ASP A 859 17.91 14.59 -30.33
C ASP A 859 18.38 14.52 -31.79
N GLU A 860 19.63 14.15 -32.08
CA GLU A 860 20.15 13.96 -33.43
C GLU A 860 19.65 12.66 -34.07
N LEU A 861 19.45 11.59 -33.29
CA LEU A 861 18.76 10.38 -33.74
C LEU A 861 17.31 10.66 -34.15
N LEU A 862 16.60 11.51 -33.40
CA LEU A 862 15.26 11.97 -33.76
C LEU A 862 15.27 12.84 -35.03
N ARG A 863 16.17 13.82 -35.14
CA ARG A 863 16.32 14.61 -36.40
C ARG A 863 16.68 13.73 -37.59
N ARG A 864 17.57 12.74 -37.42
CA ARG A 864 17.98 11.75 -38.45
C ARG A 864 16.80 10.97 -39.03
N ALA A 865 15.77 10.69 -38.21
CA ALA A 865 14.55 10.00 -38.62
C ALA A 865 13.43 10.96 -39.10
N LEU A 866 13.37 12.19 -38.60
CA LEU A 866 12.25 13.12 -38.88
C LEU A 866 12.53 14.13 -40.00
N ASP A 867 13.79 14.48 -40.28
CA ASP A 867 14.13 15.44 -41.33
C ASP A 867 13.64 15.04 -42.74
N PRO A 868 13.74 13.77 -43.19
CA PRO A 868 13.23 13.38 -44.52
C PRO A 868 11.71 13.51 -44.69
N LEU A 869 10.95 13.62 -43.58
CA LEU A 869 9.50 13.90 -43.60
C LEU A 869 9.18 15.39 -43.78
N THR A 870 10.17 16.28 -43.65
CA THR A 870 10.02 17.73 -43.89
C THR A 870 10.35 18.13 -45.33
N ASP A 871 10.93 17.23 -46.13
CA ASP A 871 11.23 17.42 -47.55
C ASP A 871 10.07 16.87 -48.41
N PRO A 872 9.29 17.72 -49.11
CA PRO A 872 8.17 17.27 -49.94
C PRO A 872 8.57 16.33 -51.09
N ALA A 873 9.85 16.32 -51.52
CA ALA A 873 10.30 15.41 -52.56
C ALA A 873 10.54 13.96 -52.04
N ARG A 874 10.68 13.80 -50.71
CA ARG A 874 10.98 12.54 -50.03
C ARG A 874 9.85 12.04 -49.13
N ALA A 875 9.05 12.92 -48.53
CA ALA A 875 8.04 12.56 -47.53
C ALA A 875 7.00 11.51 -48.00
N ASP A 876 6.62 11.52 -49.28
CA ASP A 876 5.70 10.52 -49.86
C ASP A 876 6.35 9.15 -50.14
N ARG A 877 7.68 9.03 -49.99
CA ARG A 877 8.49 7.82 -50.25
C ARG A 877 9.40 7.47 -49.07
N TYR A 878 9.03 7.90 -47.87
CA TYR A 878 9.83 7.71 -46.66
C TYR A 878 8.94 7.33 -45.46
N THR A 879 9.39 6.37 -44.66
CA THR A 879 8.71 5.97 -43.41
C THR A 879 9.70 5.91 -42.23
N ALA A 880 9.43 6.71 -41.20
CA ALA A 880 10.13 6.67 -39.91
C ALA A 880 9.44 5.77 -38.89
N LEU A 881 10.23 4.96 -38.16
CA LEU A 881 9.77 4.02 -37.15
C LEU A 881 10.57 4.23 -35.85
N ILE A 882 10.04 5.00 -34.91
CA ILE A 882 10.78 5.50 -33.74
C ILE A 882 10.28 4.84 -32.46
N ALA A 883 11.10 4.06 -31.77
CA ALA A 883 10.81 3.64 -30.39
C ALA A 883 11.33 4.69 -29.40
N ALA A 884 10.44 5.21 -28.53
CA ALA A 884 10.75 6.28 -27.57
C ALA A 884 9.72 6.31 -26.42
N ASN A 885 10.10 6.84 -25.26
CA ASN A 885 9.13 7.14 -24.20
C ASN A 885 8.27 8.38 -24.57
N ASP A 886 6.96 8.37 -24.25
CA ASP A 886 6.02 9.44 -24.66
C ASP A 886 6.49 10.85 -24.26
N GLY A 887 6.91 11.05 -23.01
CA GLY A 887 7.38 12.35 -22.54
C GLY A 887 8.63 12.84 -23.28
N ARG A 888 9.48 11.91 -23.73
CA ARG A 888 10.75 12.20 -24.42
C ARG A 888 10.53 12.66 -25.87
N ILE A 889 9.57 12.06 -26.59
CA ILE A 889 9.23 12.46 -27.95
C ILE A 889 8.38 13.76 -27.96
N LEU A 890 7.51 13.95 -26.97
CA LEU A 890 6.73 15.18 -26.83
C LEU A 890 7.63 16.39 -26.47
N ASP A 891 8.54 16.24 -25.51
CA ASP A 891 9.57 17.25 -25.18
C ASP A 891 10.43 17.63 -26.40
N PHE A 892 10.87 16.64 -27.20
CA PHE A 892 11.58 16.92 -28.45
C PHE A 892 10.73 17.75 -29.43
N LEU A 893 9.47 17.36 -29.64
CA LEU A 893 8.57 18.03 -30.60
C LEU A 893 8.12 19.41 -30.13
N GLU A 894 8.00 19.65 -28.82
CA GLU A 894 7.78 20.98 -28.25
C GLU A 894 9.02 21.88 -28.46
N ARG A 895 10.23 21.35 -28.20
CA ARG A 895 11.49 22.09 -28.38
C ARG A 895 11.86 22.36 -29.84
N GLU A 896 11.42 21.52 -30.78
CA GLU A 896 11.64 21.65 -32.23
C GLU A 896 10.33 21.98 -33.00
N ALA A 897 9.29 22.50 -32.34
CA ALA A 897 7.97 22.76 -32.93
C ALA A 897 8.01 23.66 -34.18
N ALA A 898 8.99 24.57 -34.28
CA ALA A 898 9.21 25.41 -35.46
C ALA A 898 9.78 24.67 -36.69
N ARG A 899 10.36 23.47 -36.48
CA ARG A 899 10.94 22.60 -37.53
C ARG A 899 9.97 21.50 -37.96
N TYR A 900 9.18 20.98 -37.02
CA TYR A 900 8.22 19.89 -37.26
C TYR A 900 6.76 20.28 -36.90
N PRO A 901 6.22 21.44 -37.34
CA PRO A 901 4.97 21.99 -36.81
C PRO A 901 3.75 21.07 -37.04
N GLU A 902 3.63 20.42 -38.20
CA GLU A 902 2.58 19.42 -38.45
C GLU A 902 2.68 18.24 -37.49
N ILE A 903 3.87 17.66 -37.36
CA ILE A 903 4.11 16.44 -36.58
C ILE A 903 3.89 16.72 -35.08
N ALA A 904 4.36 17.87 -34.59
CA ALA A 904 4.13 18.33 -33.23
C ALA A 904 2.63 18.53 -32.94
N ALA A 905 1.88 19.18 -33.84
CA ALA A 905 0.44 19.36 -33.68
C ALA A 905 -0.33 18.03 -33.68
N LEU A 906 -0.03 17.13 -34.62
CA LEU A 906 -0.71 15.83 -34.76
C LEU A 906 -0.45 14.88 -33.57
N LEU A 907 0.79 14.87 -33.03
CA LEU A 907 1.15 14.00 -31.90
C LEU A 907 0.76 14.58 -30.53
N SER A 908 0.59 15.89 -30.41
CA SER A 908 0.15 16.55 -29.17
C SER A 908 -1.38 16.64 -29.04
N GLY A 909 -2.10 16.78 -30.15
CA GLY A 909 -3.55 17.06 -30.16
C GLY A 909 -4.49 15.90 -29.79
N GLY A 910 -3.97 14.70 -29.50
CA GLY A 910 -4.77 13.53 -29.06
C GLY A 910 -5.77 12.97 -30.08
N ALA A 911 -5.79 13.49 -31.30
CA ALA A 911 -6.82 13.21 -32.31
C ALA A 911 -6.42 12.08 -33.26
N GLY A 912 -6.58 10.83 -32.83
CA GLY A 912 -6.17 9.63 -33.58
C GLY A 912 -6.61 9.60 -35.04
N ALA A 913 -7.87 9.93 -35.35
CA ALA A 913 -8.39 9.93 -36.71
C ALA A 913 -7.71 10.96 -37.64
N ALA A 914 -7.36 12.14 -37.13
CA ALA A 914 -6.68 13.18 -37.92
C ALA A 914 -5.19 12.83 -38.12
N ALA A 915 -4.54 12.26 -37.09
CA ALA A 915 -3.17 11.77 -37.17
C ALA A 915 -3.03 10.61 -38.16
N GLU A 916 -3.92 9.60 -38.11
CA GLU A 916 -3.89 8.47 -39.05
C GLU A 916 -4.16 8.93 -40.50
N GLN A 917 -5.11 9.84 -40.73
CA GLN A 917 -5.35 10.43 -42.06
C GLN A 917 -4.12 11.17 -42.60
N ALA A 918 -3.35 11.84 -41.73
CA ALA A 918 -2.08 12.50 -42.06
C ALA A 918 -0.87 11.53 -42.09
N GLY A 919 -1.11 10.22 -41.93
CA GLY A 919 -0.07 9.18 -41.97
C GLY A 919 0.90 9.21 -40.78
N VAL A 920 0.45 9.64 -39.60
CA VAL A 920 1.23 9.71 -38.36
C VAL A 920 0.55 8.87 -37.28
N LEU A 921 1.22 7.85 -36.76
CA LEU A 921 0.71 6.99 -35.69
C LEU A 921 1.54 7.11 -34.41
N ARG A 922 0.87 7.14 -33.25
CA ARG A 922 1.47 6.93 -31.93
C ARG A 922 0.87 5.67 -31.32
N ILE A 923 1.71 4.68 -31.03
CA ILE A 923 1.31 3.35 -30.57
C ILE A 923 1.91 3.15 -29.18
N ASP A 924 1.08 3.17 -28.13
CA ASP A 924 1.51 2.97 -26.76
C ASP A 924 1.31 1.51 -26.32
N LEU A 925 2.43 0.75 -26.30
CA LEU A 925 2.44 -0.64 -25.91
C LEU A 925 2.32 -0.88 -24.40
N LYS A 926 2.36 0.16 -23.55
CA LYS A 926 2.07 0.02 -22.11
C LYS A 926 0.67 -0.55 -21.87
N ASN A 927 -0.25 -0.33 -22.82
CA ASN A 927 -1.63 -0.81 -22.78
C ASN A 927 -1.76 -2.26 -23.29
N ARG A 928 -0.69 -2.90 -23.76
CA ARG A 928 -0.76 -4.27 -24.31
C ARG A 928 -1.25 -5.26 -23.25
N SER A 929 -2.17 -6.12 -23.64
CA SER A 929 -2.70 -7.22 -22.84
C SER A 929 -2.12 -8.54 -23.31
N MET A 930 -1.60 -9.32 -22.35
CA MET A 930 -1.14 -10.68 -22.62
C MET A 930 -2.29 -11.71 -22.66
N ALA A 931 -3.42 -11.38 -22.02
CA ALA A 931 -4.64 -12.18 -21.97
C ALA A 931 -5.82 -11.42 -22.61
N SER A 932 -7.01 -12.03 -22.60
CA SER A 932 -8.25 -11.48 -23.16
C SER A 932 -9.37 -11.66 -22.15
N ALA A 933 -10.31 -10.72 -22.08
CA ALA A 933 -11.57 -10.92 -21.35
C ALA A 933 -12.51 -11.92 -22.06
N GLY A 934 -12.27 -12.17 -23.35
CA GLY A 934 -12.91 -13.25 -24.12
C GLY A 934 -12.12 -14.57 -24.05
N PRO A 935 -12.30 -15.48 -25.03
CA PRO A 935 -11.66 -16.80 -25.04
C PRO A 935 -10.13 -16.77 -24.90
N ALA A 936 -9.58 -17.77 -24.19
CA ALA A 936 -8.14 -17.95 -24.05
C ALA A 936 -7.42 -18.26 -25.38
N ALA A 937 -8.11 -18.95 -26.31
CA ALA A 937 -7.59 -19.30 -27.62
C ALA A 937 -7.20 -18.05 -28.43
N GLY A 938 -5.97 -18.01 -28.95
CA GLY A 938 -5.43 -16.87 -29.71
C GLY A 938 -4.84 -15.74 -28.86
N SER A 939 -4.99 -15.77 -27.53
CA SER A 939 -4.28 -14.83 -26.63
C SER A 939 -2.76 -14.98 -26.70
N LEU A 940 -2.02 -13.90 -26.38
CA LEU A 940 -0.55 -13.97 -26.33
C LEU A 940 -0.06 -15.00 -25.30
N THR A 941 -0.74 -15.15 -24.16
CA THR A 941 -0.44 -16.21 -23.17
C THR A 941 -0.46 -17.60 -23.80
N VAL A 942 -1.55 -17.96 -24.48
CA VAL A 942 -1.68 -19.29 -25.08
C VAL A 942 -0.67 -19.47 -26.22
N ARG A 943 -0.52 -18.47 -27.09
CA ARG A 943 0.45 -18.51 -28.20
C ARG A 943 1.91 -18.61 -27.74
N MET A 944 2.28 -18.01 -26.60
CA MET A 944 3.63 -18.14 -26.01
C MET A 944 3.84 -19.48 -25.31
N LEU A 945 2.79 -20.04 -24.69
CA LEU A 945 2.84 -21.42 -24.21
C LEU A 945 3.01 -22.38 -25.38
N ASP A 946 2.23 -22.25 -26.46
CA ASP A 946 2.36 -23.10 -27.66
C ASP A 946 3.77 -23.01 -28.28
N ALA A 947 4.33 -21.81 -28.44
CA ALA A 947 5.67 -21.62 -29.02
C ALA A 947 6.82 -22.16 -28.15
N LEU A 948 6.71 -22.12 -26.82
CA LEU A 948 7.73 -22.67 -25.90
C LEU A 948 7.54 -24.18 -25.62
N LEU A 949 6.37 -24.73 -25.94
CA LEU A 949 5.99 -26.12 -25.73
C LEU A 949 5.84 -26.90 -27.04
N ASP A 950 6.37 -26.39 -28.16
CA ASP A 950 6.28 -27.04 -29.47
C ASP A 950 6.83 -28.48 -29.47
N THR A 951 6.28 -29.36 -30.30
CA THR A 951 6.69 -30.78 -30.32
C THR A 951 8.11 -31.04 -30.79
N GLU A 952 8.68 -30.21 -31.67
CA GLU A 952 10.04 -30.38 -32.18
C GLU A 952 11.08 -30.02 -31.11
N LEU A 953 10.87 -28.90 -30.41
CA LEU A 953 11.69 -28.41 -29.28
C LEU A 953 11.85 -29.42 -28.14
N TRP A 954 10.90 -30.34 -27.99
CA TRP A 954 10.88 -31.34 -26.91
C TRP A 954 11.09 -32.77 -27.41
N SER A 955 11.33 -32.97 -28.71
CA SER A 955 11.52 -34.28 -29.35
C SER A 955 12.62 -35.13 -28.73
N THR A 956 13.70 -34.49 -28.24
CA THR A 956 14.83 -35.18 -27.58
C THR A 956 14.42 -35.85 -26.27
N CYS A 957 13.40 -35.34 -25.58
CA CYS A 957 12.92 -35.91 -24.32
C CYS A 957 12.16 -37.23 -24.52
N ALA A 958 11.44 -37.41 -25.62
CA ALA A 958 10.59 -38.58 -25.89
C ALA A 958 11.35 -39.92 -26.07
N GLY A 959 12.69 -39.91 -25.98
CA GLY A 959 13.52 -41.11 -25.92
C GLY A 959 14.55 -41.08 -24.79
N CYS A 960 14.38 -40.20 -23.79
CA CYS A 960 15.27 -40.08 -22.65
C CYS A 960 14.89 -41.09 -21.53
N LEU A 961 15.87 -41.80 -20.99
CA LEU A 961 15.68 -42.78 -19.90
C LEU A 961 15.00 -42.18 -18.65
N ALA A 962 15.19 -40.89 -18.39
CA ALA A 962 14.58 -40.21 -17.24
C ALA A 962 13.13 -39.74 -17.49
N GLU A 963 12.63 -39.78 -18.73
CA GLU A 963 11.34 -39.16 -19.12
C GLU A 963 10.15 -39.58 -18.23
N PRO A 964 9.94 -40.86 -17.88
CA PRO A 964 8.81 -41.28 -17.04
C PRO A 964 8.83 -40.76 -15.59
N ARG A 965 9.95 -40.18 -15.13
CA ARG A 965 10.11 -39.56 -13.80
C ARG A 965 10.52 -38.08 -13.89
N CYS A 966 10.67 -37.52 -15.09
CA CYS A 966 11.24 -36.19 -15.32
C CYS A 966 10.20 -35.08 -15.04
N PRO A 967 10.41 -34.19 -14.05
CA PRO A 967 9.45 -33.13 -13.74
C PRO A 967 9.29 -32.13 -14.90
N ILE A 968 10.35 -31.89 -15.68
CA ILE A 968 10.32 -30.97 -16.83
C ILE A 968 9.45 -31.56 -17.96
N ALA A 969 9.66 -32.82 -18.32
CA ALA A 969 8.86 -33.49 -19.36
C ALA A 969 7.38 -33.63 -18.94
N ARG A 970 7.14 -33.89 -17.66
CA ARG A 970 5.79 -33.87 -17.06
C ARG A 970 5.16 -32.48 -17.16
N ASN A 971 5.84 -31.43 -16.70
CA ASN A 971 5.34 -30.05 -16.79
C ASN A 971 5.02 -29.67 -18.24
N VAL A 972 5.89 -29.98 -19.20
CA VAL A 972 5.64 -29.74 -20.64
C VAL A 972 4.40 -30.47 -21.15
N THR A 973 4.15 -31.68 -20.67
CA THR A 973 3.00 -32.49 -21.09
C THR A 973 1.69 -31.96 -20.47
N GLU A 974 1.68 -31.61 -19.18
CA GLU A 974 0.48 -31.03 -18.54
C GLU A 974 0.22 -29.58 -19.00
N LEU A 975 1.25 -28.76 -19.22
CA LEU A 975 1.13 -27.38 -19.73
C LEU A 975 0.67 -27.29 -21.20
N ARG A 976 0.71 -28.40 -21.95
CA ARG A 976 0.15 -28.47 -23.32
C ARG A 976 -1.38 -28.57 -23.32
N ASP A 977 -1.99 -29.01 -22.22
CA ASP A 977 -3.44 -29.19 -22.12
C ASP A 977 -4.22 -27.87 -22.26
N ALA A 978 -5.35 -27.93 -22.96
CA ALA A 978 -6.15 -26.75 -23.30
C ALA A 978 -6.81 -26.07 -22.08
N GLN A 979 -7.15 -26.85 -21.04
CA GLN A 979 -7.73 -26.33 -19.81
C GLN A 979 -6.64 -25.78 -18.88
N VAL A 980 -5.47 -26.42 -18.79
CA VAL A 980 -4.32 -25.85 -18.06
C VAL A 980 -3.92 -24.50 -18.67
N LYS A 981 -3.92 -24.39 -20.01
CA LYS A 981 -3.73 -23.13 -20.75
C LYS A 981 -4.77 -22.06 -20.43
N ASP A 982 -6.06 -22.41 -20.39
CA ASP A 982 -7.13 -21.50 -19.94
C ASP A 982 -6.89 -21.00 -18.51
N ARG A 983 -6.54 -21.89 -17.58
CA ARG A 983 -6.35 -21.53 -16.17
C ARG A 983 -5.12 -20.64 -15.93
N LEU A 984 -4.07 -20.79 -16.73
CA LEU A 984 -2.93 -19.87 -16.78
C LEU A 984 -3.29 -18.52 -17.42
N HIS A 985 -4.05 -18.52 -18.51
CA HIS A 985 -4.60 -17.31 -19.13
C HIS A 985 -5.47 -16.52 -18.14
N ARG A 986 -6.31 -17.18 -17.33
CA ARG A 986 -7.11 -16.55 -16.27
C ARG A 986 -6.25 -15.95 -15.15
N LEU A 987 -5.08 -16.52 -14.83
CA LEU A 987 -4.13 -15.91 -13.87
C LEU A 987 -3.43 -14.67 -14.46
N VAL A 988 -3.02 -14.71 -15.73
CA VAL A 988 -2.49 -13.54 -16.46
C VAL A 988 -3.55 -12.43 -16.52
N LEU A 989 -4.78 -12.77 -16.88
CA LEU A 989 -5.91 -11.85 -16.94
C LEU A 989 -6.20 -11.24 -15.57
N THR A 990 -6.29 -12.05 -14.52
CA THR A 990 -6.52 -11.54 -13.15
C THR A 990 -5.41 -10.55 -12.74
N SER A 991 -4.16 -10.83 -13.08
CA SER A 991 -3.04 -9.91 -12.81
C SER A 991 -3.15 -8.59 -13.60
N HIS A 992 -3.59 -8.67 -14.86
CA HIS A 992 -3.83 -7.51 -15.72
C HIS A 992 -4.93 -6.57 -15.19
N LEU A 993 -5.94 -7.12 -14.51
CA LEU A 993 -7.07 -6.34 -13.97
C LEU A 993 -6.77 -5.68 -12.60
N ARG A 994 -5.82 -6.20 -11.82
CA ARG A 994 -5.53 -5.79 -10.42
C ARG A 994 -4.62 -4.56 -10.26
N ARG A 995 -4.77 -3.56 -11.12
CA ARG A 995 -4.14 -2.22 -11.06
C ARG A 995 -2.62 -2.16 -11.31
N GLY A 996 -2.15 -0.95 -11.62
CA GLY A 996 -0.74 -0.55 -11.43
C GLY A 996 0.19 -0.64 -12.65
N ARG A 997 0.46 -1.84 -13.17
CA ARG A 997 1.39 -2.04 -14.31
C ARG A 997 1.09 -3.33 -15.06
N ARG A 998 0.80 -3.24 -16.36
CA ARG A 998 0.56 -4.42 -17.22
C ARG A 998 1.88 -5.21 -17.42
N PRO A 999 1.84 -6.56 -17.40
CA PRO A 999 3.03 -7.39 -17.60
C PRO A 999 3.49 -7.32 -19.07
N THR A 1000 4.80 -7.17 -19.28
CA THR A 1000 5.43 -7.13 -20.60
C THR A 1000 5.57 -8.54 -21.21
N ILE A 1001 5.88 -8.63 -22.51
CA ILE A 1001 6.19 -9.92 -23.17
C ILE A 1001 7.35 -10.63 -22.46
N ARG A 1002 8.34 -9.87 -22.00
CA ARG A 1002 9.49 -10.36 -21.23
C ARG A 1002 9.09 -10.94 -19.87
N ASP A 1003 8.15 -10.32 -19.17
CA ASP A 1003 7.65 -10.82 -17.88
C ASP A 1003 6.98 -12.20 -18.05
N LEU A 1004 6.10 -12.32 -19.05
CA LEU A 1004 5.38 -13.56 -19.31
C LEU A 1004 6.31 -14.71 -19.74
N ARG A 1005 7.30 -14.45 -20.60
CA ARG A 1005 8.29 -15.46 -21.00
C ARG A 1005 9.16 -15.92 -19.81
N SER A 1006 9.58 -14.99 -18.95
CA SER A 1006 10.33 -15.31 -17.72
C SER A 1006 9.51 -16.22 -16.78
N ALA A 1007 8.22 -15.91 -16.58
CA ALA A 1007 7.33 -16.72 -15.77
C ALA A 1007 7.09 -18.12 -16.37
N ILE A 1008 6.76 -18.23 -17.67
CA ILE A 1008 6.54 -19.53 -18.34
C ILE A 1008 7.80 -20.43 -18.26
N ALA A 1009 8.99 -19.87 -18.48
CA ALA A 1009 10.24 -20.61 -18.37
C ALA A 1009 10.44 -21.23 -16.98
N TYR A 1010 10.05 -20.51 -15.93
CA TYR A 1010 10.08 -21.02 -14.56
C TYR A 1010 9.01 -22.10 -14.32
N LEU A 1011 7.80 -21.98 -14.87
CA LEU A 1011 6.77 -23.02 -14.77
C LEU A 1011 7.19 -24.34 -15.43
N VAL A 1012 7.91 -24.26 -16.55
CA VAL A 1012 8.42 -25.44 -17.28
C VAL A 1012 9.56 -26.11 -16.50
N THR A 1013 10.55 -25.34 -16.06
CA THR A 1013 11.86 -25.87 -15.62
C THR A 1013 12.13 -25.81 -14.12
N ALA A 1014 11.44 -24.94 -13.37
CA ALA A 1014 11.79 -24.55 -11.99
C ALA A 1014 13.27 -24.11 -11.80
N ASP A 1015 13.92 -23.64 -12.88
CA ASP A 1015 15.38 -23.41 -12.99
C ASP A 1015 16.27 -24.65 -12.69
N VAL A 1016 15.75 -25.83 -13.01
CA VAL A 1016 16.46 -27.12 -12.95
C VAL A 1016 16.84 -27.55 -14.38
N GLY A 1017 18.08 -27.98 -14.60
CA GLY A 1017 18.55 -28.44 -15.92
C GLY A 1017 18.42 -29.94 -16.12
N CYS A 1018 18.57 -30.42 -17.36
CA CYS A 1018 18.63 -31.86 -17.66
C CYS A 1018 19.71 -32.57 -16.82
N GLY A 1019 20.89 -31.97 -16.68
CA GLY A 1019 22.00 -32.54 -15.91
C GLY A 1019 21.71 -32.70 -14.41
N ASP A 1020 20.81 -31.90 -13.84
CA ASP A 1020 20.36 -32.03 -12.45
C ASP A 1020 19.40 -33.23 -12.32
N VAL A 1021 18.36 -33.25 -13.16
CA VAL A 1021 17.35 -34.33 -13.20
C VAL A 1021 18.00 -35.70 -13.48
N HIS A 1022 19.00 -35.75 -14.35
CA HIS A 1022 19.70 -36.99 -14.68
C HIS A 1022 20.52 -37.52 -13.50
N ARG A 1023 21.24 -36.67 -12.75
CA ARG A 1023 21.97 -37.08 -11.54
C ARG A 1023 21.04 -37.68 -10.49
N GLU A 1024 19.91 -37.03 -10.23
CA GLU A 1024 18.90 -37.53 -9.29
C GLU A 1024 18.24 -38.83 -9.77
N PHE A 1025 18.10 -39.01 -11.08
CA PHE A 1025 17.61 -40.27 -11.66
C PHE A 1025 18.63 -41.41 -11.48
N GLU A 1026 19.91 -41.16 -11.76
CA GLU A 1026 21.01 -42.12 -11.58
C GLU A 1026 21.23 -42.49 -10.11
N ALA A 1027 21.04 -41.55 -9.18
CA ALA A 1027 21.02 -41.79 -7.73
C ALA A 1027 19.75 -42.54 -7.25
N GLY A 1028 18.71 -42.63 -8.08
CA GLY A 1028 17.40 -43.20 -7.74
C GLY A 1028 16.47 -42.24 -6.97
N GLU A 1029 16.98 -41.08 -6.57
CA GLU A 1029 16.36 -40.06 -5.71
C GLU A 1029 15.21 -39.29 -6.40
N LEU A 1030 15.18 -39.22 -7.74
CA LEU A 1030 14.20 -38.44 -8.52
C LEU A 1030 12.75 -38.93 -8.34
N SER A 1031 12.06 -38.49 -7.30
CA SER A 1031 10.67 -38.89 -7.04
C SER A 1031 9.67 -38.11 -7.90
N LEU A 1032 8.71 -38.81 -8.52
CA LEU A 1032 7.52 -38.21 -9.13
C LEU A 1032 6.64 -37.47 -8.10
N ALA A 1033 6.82 -37.78 -6.82
CA ALA A 1033 6.15 -37.15 -5.69
C ALA A 1033 7.01 -36.04 -5.03
N THR A 1034 8.07 -35.55 -5.69
CA THR A 1034 8.77 -34.30 -5.31
C THR A 1034 7.86 -33.12 -5.69
N PRO A 1035 7.05 -32.55 -4.78
CA PRO A 1035 5.87 -31.77 -5.20
C PRO A 1035 6.24 -30.39 -5.76
N ASP A 1036 7.35 -29.84 -5.28
CA ASP A 1036 7.73 -28.43 -5.37
C ASP A 1036 8.42 -28.09 -6.71
N ARG A 1037 8.48 -29.06 -7.63
CA ARG A 1037 8.95 -28.87 -9.01
C ARG A 1037 7.82 -29.00 -10.05
N HIS A 1038 6.60 -29.29 -9.60
CA HIS A 1038 5.45 -29.33 -10.48
C HIS A 1038 4.95 -27.91 -10.77
N PHE A 1039 4.54 -27.62 -12.01
CA PHE A 1039 4.13 -26.27 -12.40
C PHE A 1039 3.00 -25.70 -11.52
N SER A 1040 2.07 -26.56 -11.07
CA SER A 1040 0.96 -26.16 -10.20
C SER A 1040 1.38 -25.85 -8.75
N ALA A 1041 2.62 -26.16 -8.36
CA ALA A 1041 3.23 -25.69 -7.12
C ALA A 1041 4.08 -24.44 -7.40
N SER A 1042 5.06 -24.55 -8.32
CA SER A 1042 6.06 -23.51 -8.57
C SER A 1042 5.48 -22.17 -9.03
N VAL A 1043 4.30 -22.16 -9.66
CA VAL A 1043 3.53 -20.95 -9.99
C VAL A 1043 3.15 -20.07 -8.77
N PHE A 1044 3.24 -20.59 -7.54
CA PHE A 1044 2.88 -19.89 -6.29
C PHE A 1044 3.98 -19.95 -5.19
N ASP A 1045 5.19 -20.37 -5.52
CA ASP A 1045 6.26 -20.62 -4.53
C ASP A 1045 7.14 -19.39 -4.22
N ASP A 1046 8.04 -19.51 -3.24
CA ASP A 1046 8.73 -18.39 -2.58
C ASP A 1046 10.16 -18.10 -3.12
N VAL A 1047 10.49 -18.60 -4.31
CA VAL A 1047 11.88 -18.78 -4.78
C VAL A 1047 12.61 -17.46 -5.15
N GLY A 1048 11.94 -16.31 -5.03
CA GLY A 1048 12.61 -15.01 -4.92
C GLY A 1048 11.77 -13.83 -5.38
N GLY A 1049 11.70 -12.77 -4.57
CA GLY A 1049 11.00 -11.50 -4.86
C GLY A 1049 11.65 -10.63 -5.94
N HIS A 1050 12.20 -11.24 -6.99
CA HIS A 1050 12.89 -10.59 -8.09
C HIS A 1050 12.24 -10.85 -9.46
N ASP A 1051 11.43 -11.91 -9.62
CA ASP A 1051 10.47 -11.95 -10.73
C ASP A 1051 9.08 -11.52 -10.26
N ARG A 1052 8.63 -10.39 -10.83
CA ARG A 1052 7.43 -9.68 -10.38
C ARG A 1052 6.13 -10.44 -10.67
N LEU A 1053 6.03 -11.10 -11.82
CA LEU A 1053 4.76 -11.72 -12.26
C LEU A 1053 4.43 -12.96 -11.43
N LEU A 1054 5.43 -13.76 -11.06
CA LEU A 1054 5.28 -14.88 -10.12
C LEU A 1054 4.90 -14.38 -8.72
N GLY A 1055 5.49 -13.26 -8.27
CA GLY A 1055 5.11 -12.59 -7.02
C GLY A 1055 3.66 -12.09 -7.01
N GLU A 1056 3.15 -11.58 -8.13
CA GLU A 1056 1.75 -11.17 -8.30
C GLU A 1056 0.79 -12.38 -8.31
N TRP A 1057 1.15 -13.49 -8.98
CA TRP A 1057 0.37 -14.74 -8.96
C TRP A 1057 0.30 -15.42 -7.60
N ARG A 1058 1.34 -15.28 -6.76
CA ARG A 1058 1.33 -15.79 -5.38
C ARG A 1058 0.19 -15.21 -4.52
N LEU A 1059 -0.30 -14.02 -4.85
CA LEU A 1059 -1.48 -13.40 -4.21
C LEU A 1059 -2.81 -13.98 -4.72
N LEU A 1060 -2.78 -14.84 -5.75
CA LEU A 1060 -3.93 -15.50 -6.36
C LEU A 1060 -4.02 -17.01 -6.02
N ASP A 1061 -3.06 -17.52 -5.23
CA ASP A 1061 -2.89 -18.94 -4.88
C ASP A 1061 -4.20 -19.61 -4.38
N PRO A 1062 -4.87 -20.47 -5.17
CA PRO A 1062 -6.12 -21.12 -4.80
C PRO A 1062 -5.93 -22.17 -3.68
N GLY A 1063 -4.68 -22.54 -3.36
CA GLY A 1063 -4.37 -23.33 -2.16
C GLY A 1063 -4.70 -22.58 -0.86
N ARG A 1064 -4.55 -21.25 -0.85
CA ARG A 1064 -4.80 -20.38 0.32
C ARG A 1064 -6.27 -20.01 0.50
N VAL A 1065 -7.10 -20.18 -0.53
CA VAL A 1065 -8.53 -19.83 -0.49
C VAL A 1065 -9.30 -20.91 0.25
N ALA A 1066 -10.06 -20.53 1.28
CA ALA A 1066 -10.95 -21.45 2.01
C ALA A 1066 -12.12 -21.87 1.11
N ALA A 1067 -12.21 -23.16 0.80
CA ALA A 1067 -13.16 -23.70 -0.19
C ALA A 1067 -13.86 -24.98 0.30
N PRO A 1068 -14.83 -24.89 1.23
CA PRO A 1068 -15.37 -26.06 1.96
C PRO A 1068 -16.14 -27.10 1.12
N ARG A 1069 -16.30 -26.91 -0.20
CA ARG A 1069 -16.78 -27.95 -1.13
C ARG A 1069 -15.60 -28.67 -1.80
N ALA A 1070 -14.61 -27.93 -2.29
CA ALA A 1070 -13.38 -28.49 -2.85
C ALA A 1070 -12.60 -29.27 -1.80
N GLU A 1071 -12.51 -28.75 -0.58
CA GLU A 1071 -11.80 -29.40 0.53
C GLU A 1071 -12.46 -30.72 0.94
N ARG A 1072 -13.80 -30.82 0.87
CA ARG A 1072 -14.51 -32.10 1.07
C ARG A 1072 -14.31 -33.10 -0.08
N LEU A 1073 -14.24 -32.61 -1.32
CA LEU A 1073 -13.96 -33.45 -2.50
C LEU A 1073 -12.53 -34.02 -2.47
N LEU A 1074 -11.56 -33.22 -2.01
CA LEU A 1074 -10.13 -33.55 -2.01
C LEU A 1074 -9.64 -34.22 -0.72
N ALA A 1075 -10.41 -34.18 0.38
CA ALA A 1075 -10.04 -34.77 1.68
C ALA A 1075 -9.58 -36.24 1.64
N PRO A 1076 -10.12 -37.15 0.80
CA PRO A 1076 -9.61 -38.53 0.72
C PRO A 1076 -8.14 -38.60 0.27
N GLN A 1077 -7.71 -37.66 -0.56
CA GLN A 1077 -6.39 -37.60 -1.18
C GLN A 1077 -5.41 -36.68 -0.41
N ALA A 1078 -5.92 -35.78 0.45
CA ALA A 1078 -5.14 -34.73 1.10
C ALA A 1078 -5.41 -34.63 2.61
N ARG A 1079 -4.58 -35.31 3.41
CA ARG A 1079 -4.76 -35.44 4.88
C ARG A 1079 -4.05 -34.36 5.73
N THR A 1080 -3.30 -33.44 5.12
CA THR A 1080 -2.65 -32.31 5.81
C THR A 1080 -3.03 -31.00 5.13
N ALA A 1081 -2.96 -29.86 5.85
CA ALA A 1081 -3.29 -28.55 5.28
C ALA A 1081 -2.40 -28.16 4.08
N ASP A 1082 -1.13 -28.58 4.13
CA ASP A 1082 -0.14 -28.43 3.06
C ASP A 1082 -0.47 -29.32 1.84
N ALA A 1083 -0.79 -30.61 2.06
CA ALA A 1083 -1.27 -31.48 0.99
C ALA A 1083 -2.61 -30.99 0.39
N MET A 1084 -3.50 -30.42 1.21
CA MET A 1084 -4.77 -29.82 0.77
C MET A 1084 -4.54 -28.56 -0.06
N SER A 1085 -3.54 -27.76 0.29
CA SER A 1085 -3.13 -26.60 -0.50
C SER A 1085 -2.61 -27.02 -1.87
N ARG A 1086 -1.72 -28.03 -1.94
CA ARG A 1086 -1.28 -28.63 -3.21
C ARG A 1086 -2.41 -29.26 -4.01
N ALA A 1087 -3.33 -29.98 -3.37
CA ALA A 1087 -4.48 -30.59 -4.03
C ALA A 1087 -5.41 -29.54 -4.64
N LYS A 1088 -5.74 -28.47 -3.91
CA LYS A 1088 -6.53 -27.33 -4.45
C LYS A 1088 -5.82 -26.62 -5.61
N ARG A 1089 -4.51 -26.41 -5.52
CA ARG A 1089 -3.69 -25.86 -6.61
C ARG A 1089 -3.75 -26.74 -7.87
N HIS A 1090 -3.50 -28.04 -7.74
CA HIS A 1090 -3.56 -28.96 -8.87
C HIS A 1090 -4.97 -29.02 -9.48
N PHE A 1091 -6.00 -29.21 -8.64
CA PHE A 1091 -7.40 -29.25 -9.04
C PHE A 1091 -7.85 -27.96 -9.76
N TYR A 1092 -7.39 -26.77 -9.37
CA TYR A 1092 -7.70 -25.52 -10.09
C TYR A 1092 -7.25 -25.57 -11.57
N PHE A 1093 -6.08 -26.16 -11.86
CA PHE A 1093 -5.56 -26.31 -13.23
C PHE A 1093 -6.18 -27.51 -13.97
N THR A 1094 -6.28 -28.67 -13.32
CA THR A 1094 -6.60 -29.95 -13.99
C THR A 1094 -8.06 -30.41 -13.89
N ALA A 1095 -8.90 -29.81 -13.04
CA ALA A 1095 -10.31 -30.20 -12.96
C ALA A 1095 -11.20 -29.61 -14.08
N PRO A 1096 -12.04 -30.44 -14.73
CA PRO A 1096 -13.09 -30.01 -15.65
C PRO A 1096 -13.88 -28.79 -15.16
N ALA A 1097 -14.20 -27.87 -16.07
CA ALA A 1097 -14.91 -26.62 -15.72
C ALA A 1097 -16.22 -26.87 -14.93
N GLU A 1098 -16.95 -27.95 -15.26
CA GLU A 1098 -18.15 -28.39 -14.53
C GLU A 1098 -17.85 -28.80 -13.07
N GLN A 1099 -16.75 -29.56 -12.85
CA GLN A 1099 -16.33 -29.97 -11.51
C GLN A 1099 -15.83 -28.78 -10.69
N LEU A 1100 -15.12 -27.85 -11.32
CA LEU A 1100 -14.67 -26.61 -10.69
C LEU A 1100 -15.88 -25.74 -10.28
N ALA A 1101 -16.87 -25.59 -11.16
CA ALA A 1101 -18.11 -24.86 -10.86
C ALA A 1101 -18.94 -25.52 -9.74
N ALA A 1102 -18.99 -26.86 -9.69
CA ALA A 1102 -19.70 -27.58 -8.64
C ALA A 1102 -19.14 -27.31 -7.23
N VAL A 1103 -17.81 -27.19 -7.10
CA VAL A 1103 -17.15 -26.82 -5.85
C VAL A 1103 -17.19 -25.32 -5.55
N GLY A 1104 -17.65 -24.48 -6.49
CA GLY A 1104 -17.80 -23.04 -6.34
C GLY A 1104 -16.61 -22.26 -6.89
N HIS A 1105 -15.98 -21.42 -6.08
CA HIS A 1105 -14.86 -20.58 -6.51
C HIS A 1105 -13.54 -21.00 -5.83
N LEU A 1106 -12.48 -21.12 -6.62
CA LEU A 1106 -11.10 -21.34 -6.16
C LEU A 1106 -10.24 -20.21 -6.71
N GLY A 1107 -9.99 -19.20 -5.87
CA GLY A 1107 -9.32 -17.94 -6.23
C GLY A 1107 -9.94 -16.77 -5.44
N PRO A 1108 -9.30 -15.59 -5.39
CA PRO A 1108 -9.77 -14.46 -4.56
C PRO A 1108 -10.96 -13.67 -5.13
N TYR A 1109 -11.17 -13.65 -6.45
CA TYR A 1109 -12.19 -12.83 -7.12
C TYR A 1109 -13.42 -13.64 -7.54
N ARG A 1110 -14.38 -13.80 -6.61
CA ARG A 1110 -15.57 -14.65 -6.82
C ARG A 1110 -16.39 -14.29 -8.05
N HIS A 1111 -16.43 -13.01 -8.43
CA HIS A 1111 -17.26 -12.50 -9.53
C HIS A 1111 -16.46 -12.20 -10.81
N LEU A 1112 -15.22 -12.71 -10.91
CA LEU A 1112 -14.33 -12.50 -12.06
C LEU A 1112 -15.00 -12.81 -13.40
N ASP A 1113 -15.72 -13.93 -13.51
CA ASP A 1113 -16.36 -14.34 -14.78
C ASP A 1113 -17.55 -13.45 -15.16
N THR A 1114 -18.21 -12.81 -14.19
CA THR A 1114 -19.22 -11.78 -14.47
C THR A 1114 -18.55 -10.48 -14.94
N PHE A 1115 -17.42 -10.11 -14.33
CA PHE A 1115 -16.66 -8.92 -14.69
C PHE A 1115 -16.05 -9.03 -16.11
N THR A 1116 -15.41 -10.15 -16.44
CA THR A 1116 -14.83 -10.38 -17.78
C THR A 1116 -15.92 -10.48 -18.84
N ALA A 1117 -17.07 -11.09 -18.54
CA ALA A 1117 -18.22 -11.09 -19.45
C ALA A 1117 -18.72 -9.67 -19.76
N ILE A 1118 -18.79 -8.78 -18.77
CA ILE A 1118 -19.12 -7.35 -19.00
C ILE A 1118 -18.07 -6.72 -19.91
N LEU A 1119 -16.78 -6.84 -19.58
CA LEU A 1119 -15.67 -6.26 -20.35
C LEU A 1119 -15.62 -6.77 -21.80
N ALA A 1120 -16.05 -8.01 -22.05
CA ALA A 1120 -16.17 -8.61 -23.37
C ALA A 1120 -17.43 -8.19 -24.16
N GLY A 1121 -18.27 -7.31 -23.62
CA GLY A 1121 -19.51 -6.85 -24.26
C GLY A 1121 -20.72 -7.76 -24.05
N GLY A 1122 -20.69 -8.61 -23.03
CA GLY A 1122 -21.82 -9.46 -22.62
C GLY A 1122 -22.96 -8.70 -21.94
N PRO A 1123 -24.07 -9.39 -21.62
CA PRO A 1123 -25.29 -8.76 -21.10
C PRO A 1123 -25.07 -8.15 -19.71
N THR A 1124 -25.28 -6.84 -19.60
CA THR A 1124 -25.05 -6.05 -18.37
C THR A 1124 -26.20 -6.10 -17.37
N ASP A 1125 -27.42 -6.38 -17.82
CA ASP A 1125 -28.65 -6.20 -17.03
C ASP A 1125 -28.66 -7.05 -15.74
N ALA A 1126 -28.19 -8.29 -15.84
CA ALA A 1126 -28.09 -9.22 -14.71
C ALA A 1126 -27.06 -8.81 -13.65
N ALA A 1127 -26.11 -7.93 -13.99
CA ALA A 1127 -25.09 -7.41 -13.09
C ALA A 1127 -25.40 -5.99 -12.59
N LEU A 1128 -26.20 -5.21 -13.32
CA LEU A 1128 -26.52 -3.82 -12.98
C LEU A 1128 -27.24 -3.72 -11.63
N GLU A 1129 -28.34 -4.45 -11.41
CA GLU A 1129 -29.08 -4.33 -10.14
C GLU A 1129 -28.24 -4.74 -8.90
N PRO A 1130 -27.50 -5.88 -8.91
CA PRO A 1130 -26.54 -6.18 -7.85
C PRO A 1130 -25.51 -5.05 -7.63
N LEU A 1131 -24.95 -4.47 -8.70
CA LEU A 1131 -23.96 -3.40 -8.60
C LEU A 1131 -24.54 -2.12 -7.97
N LEU A 1132 -25.76 -1.71 -8.35
CA LEU A 1132 -26.46 -0.54 -7.77
C LEU A 1132 -26.87 -0.79 -6.31
N ARG A 1133 -27.26 -2.02 -5.96
CA ARG A 1133 -27.57 -2.46 -4.58
C ARG A 1133 -26.32 -2.43 -3.70
N GLY A 1134 -25.19 -2.94 -4.21
CA GLY A 1134 -23.89 -2.86 -3.55
C GLY A 1134 -23.44 -1.42 -3.32
N LEU A 1135 -23.51 -0.58 -4.35
CA LEU A 1135 -23.21 0.85 -4.27
C LEU A 1135 -24.05 1.55 -3.20
N SER A 1136 -25.37 1.32 -3.20
CA SER A 1136 -26.29 1.92 -2.23
C SER A 1136 -25.97 1.56 -0.78
N ARG A 1137 -25.40 0.38 -0.53
CA ARG A 1137 -24.97 -0.07 0.80
C ARG A 1137 -23.59 0.47 1.21
N CYS A 1138 -22.80 0.99 0.26
CA CYS A 1138 -21.50 1.63 0.53
C CYS A 1138 -21.59 3.16 0.63
N ILE A 1139 -22.49 3.84 -0.11
CA ILE A 1139 -22.61 5.32 -0.14
C ILE A 1139 -23.96 5.88 0.32
N GLY A 1140 -24.89 5.01 0.71
CA GLY A 1140 -26.25 5.33 1.16
C GLY A 1140 -26.56 4.72 2.53
N PRO A 1141 -27.84 4.70 2.93
CA PRO A 1141 -28.25 4.14 4.22
C PRO A 1141 -28.11 2.60 4.26
N VAL A 1142 -27.61 2.09 5.39
CA VAL A 1142 -27.48 0.65 5.66
C VAL A 1142 -28.86 -0.03 5.57
N GLY A 1143 -28.91 -1.19 4.91
CA GLY A 1143 -30.15 -1.96 4.75
C GLY A 1143 -31.11 -1.42 3.68
N TYR A 1144 -30.62 -0.65 2.71
CA TYR A 1144 -31.38 -0.38 1.48
C TYR A 1144 -31.34 -1.59 0.52
N ASP A 1145 -32.50 -1.94 -0.03
CA ASP A 1145 -32.74 -3.13 -0.85
C ASP A 1145 -33.57 -2.87 -2.12
N GLY A 1146 -33.70 -1.60 -2.54
CA GLY A 1146 -34.31 -1.24 -3.82
C GLY A 1146 -33.34 -1.40 -5.00
N ALA A 1147 -33.88 -1.38 -6.23
CA ALA A 1147 -33.09 -1.53 -7.45
C ALA A 1147 -32.32 -0.26 -7.89
N GLY A 1148 -32.82 0.94 -7.53
CA GLY A 1148 -32.14 2.22 -7.81
C GLY A 1148 -31.01 2.52 -6.82
N VAL A 1149 -30.28 3.62 -7.00
CA VAL A 1149 -29.20 4.02 -6.07
C VAL A 1149 -29.74 4.92 -4.96
N ALA A 1150 -29.52 4.54 -3.71
CA ALA A 1150 -29.76 5.41 -2.55
C ALA A 1150 -28.49 6.17 -2.16
N VAL A 1151 -28.60 7.49 -1.97
CA VAL A 1151 -27.47 8.39 -1.66
C VAL A 1151 -27.85 9.34 -0.53
N SER A 1152 -27.08 9.32 0.55
CA SER A 1152 -27.26 10.24 1.69
C SER A 1152 -26.75 11.65 1.34
N VAL A 1153 -27.57 12.66 1.57
CA VAL A 1153 -27.28 14.09 1.35
C VAL A 1153 -26.71 14.69 2.64
N GLY A 1154 -25.49 15.23 2.58
CA GLY A 1154 -24.77 15.73 3.76
C GLY A 1154 -24.19 14.61 4.64
N GLU A 1155 -23.61 14.98 5.77
CA GLU A 1155 -23.30 14.03 6.85
C GLU A 1155 -24.56 13.72 7.66
N PRO A 1156 -24.66 12.56 8.33
CA PRO A 1156 -25.73 12.32 9.29
C PRO A 1156 -25.72 13.40 10.37
N ALA A 1157 -26.88 13.91 10.75
CA ALA A 1157 -26.97 14.80 11.91
C ALA A 1157 -26.69 14.01 13.21
N GLU A 1158 -26.23 14.69 14.26
CA GLU A 1158 -25.82 14.08 15.53
C GLU A 1158 -26.97 13.37 16.27
N ASP A 1159 -28.22 13.65 15.87
CA ASP A 1159 -29.45 13.04 16.33
C ASP A 1159 -29.87 11.80 15.50
N GLY A 1160 -29.11 11.45 14.46
CA GLY A 1160 -29.41 10.34 13.54
C GLY A 1160 -30.29 10.72 12.33
N GLY A 1161 -30.69 11.99 12.20
CA GLY A 1161 -31.44 12.47 11.04
C GLY A 1161 -30.64 12.39 9.74
N ALA A 1162 -31.27 11.96 8.64
CA ALA A 1162 -30.63 11.85 7.33
C ALA A 1162 -31.61 12.04 6.17
N VAL A 1163 -31.22 12.86 5.18
CA VAL A 1163 -31.96 13.00 3.90
C VAL A 1163 -31.33 12.09 2.86
N VAL A 1164 -32.11 11.21 2.25
CA VAL A 1164 -31.63 10.22 1.27
C VAL A 1164 -32.33 10.45 -0.07
N LYS A 1165 -31.55 10.77 -1.11
CA LYS A 1165 -32.04 10.76 -2.50
C LYS A 1165 -32.08 9.32 -3.02
N ILE A 1166 -33.14 8.97 -3.75
CA ILE A 1166 -33.20 7.73 -4.52
C ILE A 1166 -33.21 8.07 -6.01
N LEU A 1167 -32.21 7.57 -6.72
CA LEU A 1167 -32.05 7.70 -8.16
C LEU A 1167 -32.49 6.38 -8.84
N PRO A 1168 -33.50 6.38 -9.74
CA PRO A 1168 -33.99 5.17 -10.40
C PRO A 1168 -32.91 4.35 -11.11
N ALA A 1169 -33.03 3.02 -11.11
CA ALA A 1169 -32.10 2.12 -11.79
C ALA A 1169 -31.98 2.43 -13.30
N THR A 1170 -33.09 2.84 -13.92
CA THR A 1170 -33.20 3.25 -15.32
C THR A 1170 -32.40 4.50 -15.68
N GLU A 1171 -31.92 5.27 -14.68
CA GLU A 1171 -31.03 6.40 -14.90
C GLU A 1171 -29.54 5.99 -14.93
N PHE A 1172 -29.21 4.71 -14.71
CA PHE A 1172 -27.83 4.20 -14.74
C PHE A 1172 -27.62 3.23 -15.91
N ARG A 1173 -26.39 3.22 -16.45
CA ARG A 1173 -25.94 2.22 -17.42
C ARG A 1173 -24.46 1.89 -17.25
N ILE A 1174 -24.10 0.66 -17.61
CA ILE A 1174 -22.71 0.25 -17.76
C ILE A 1174 -22.26 0.60 -19.17
N GLU A 1175 -21.18 1.37 -19.27
CA GLU A 1175 -20.48 1.70 -20.50
C GLU A 1175 -19.12 1.00 -20.50
N THR A 1176 -18.98 -0.05 -21.29
CA THR A 1176 -17.66 -0.56 -21.67
C THR A 1176 -17.17 0.24 -22.88
N ARG A 1177 -16.02 0.90 -22.71
CA ARG A 1177 -15.29 1.47 -23.84
C ARG A 1177 -14.25 0.43 -24.26
N PRO A 1178 -14.38 -0.20 -25.45
CA PRO A 1178 -13.30 -1.04 -25.95
C PRO A 1178 -12.04 -0.17 -26.10
N PRO A 1179 -10.86 -0.66 -25.68
CA PRO A 1179 -9.60 0.02 -25.95
C PRO A 1179 -9.31 0.01 -27.46
N ASP A 1180 -8.44 0.92 -27.91
CA ASP A 1180 -7.95 0.89 -29.29
C ASP A 1180 -7.05 -0.34 -29.48
N ASP A 1181 -7.58 -1.35 -30.19
CA ASP A 1181 -6.91 -2.63 -30.45
C ASP A 1181 -6.27 -2.67 -31.86
N SER A 1182 -6.29 -1.56 -32.61
CA SER A 1182 -5.96 -1.51 -34.05
C SER A 1182 -4.59 -2.12 -34.40
N TYR A 1183 -3.60 -1.94 -33.51
CA TYR A 1183 -2.22 -2.46 -33.68
C TYR A 1183 -1.67 -3.15 -32.42
N VAL A 1184 -2.44 -3.20 -31.33
CA VAL A 1184 -1.98 -3.67 -30.02
C VAL A 1184 -3.03 -4.64 -29.48
N GLU A 1185 -2.61 -5.78 -28.94
CA GLU A 1185 -3.54 -6.65 -28.21
C GLU A 1185 -4.04 -5.89 -26.99
N ALA A 1186 -5.31 -5.54 -26.97
CA ALA A 1186 -5.87 -4.70 -25.93
C ALA A 1186 -7.11 -5.36 -25.32
N THR A 1187 -7.28 -5.13 -24.03
CA THR A 1187 -8.42 -5.61 -23.23
C THR A 1187 -8.77 -4.48 -22.25
N ALA A 1188 -10.07 -4.24 -22.08
CA ALA A 1188 -10.56 -3.31 -21.08
C ALA A 1188 -10.29 -3.88 -19.69
N ASP A 1189 -9.75 -3.06 -18.79
CA ASP A 1189 -9.45 -3.41 -17.38
C ASP A 1189 -10.53 -2.94 -16.40
N ALA A 1190 -11.30 -1.92 -16.80
CA ALA A 1190 -12.44 -1.39 -16.07
C ALA A 1190 -13.60 -1.06 -17.02
N PHE A 1191 -14.82 -0.98 -16.47
CA PHE A 1191 -15.98 -0.39 -17.14
C PHE A 1191 -16.41 0.91 -16.45
N THR A 1192 -17.20 1.75 -17.13
CA THR A 1192 -17.75 2.97 -16.52
C THR A 1192 -19.21 2.75 -16.13
N LEU A 1193 -19.55 2.94 -14.86
CA LEU A 1193 -20.94 3.10 -14.43
C LEU A 1193 -21.31 4.59 -14.57
N ARG A 1194 -22.20 4.92 -15.52
CA ARG A 1194 -22.64 6.30 -15.78
C ARG A 1194 -24.09 6.52 -15.38
N HIS A 1195 -24.36 7.67 -14.75
CA HIS A 1195 -25.72 8.21 -14.55
C HIS A 1195 -26.13 9.14 -15.70
N SER A 1196 -27.41 9.12 -16.06
CA SER A 1196 -28.02 9.85 -17.19
C SER A 1196 -27.82 11.37 -17.16
N GLY A 1197 -27.58 11.98 -15.99
CA GLY A 1197 -27.18 13.38 -15.84
C GLY A 1197 -25.78 13.72 -16.36
N GLY A 1198 -25.03 12.73 -16.85
CA GLY A 1198 -23.78 12.89 -17.61
C GLY A 1198 -22.53 13.19 -16.79
N GLN A 1199 -22.64 14.07 -15.78
CA GLN A 1199 -21.52 14.49 -14.91
C GLN A 1199 -21.12 13.45 -13.86
N ALA A 1200 -22.05 12.56 -13.45
CA ALA A 1200 -21.76 11.48 -12.52
C ALA A 1200 -21.38 10.19 -13.29
N ALA A 1201 -20.09 9.87 -13.27
CA ALA A 1201 -19.53 8.61 -13.72
C ALA A 1201 -18.53 8.06 -12.69
N LEU A 1202 -18.49 6.74 -12.56
CA LEU A 1202 -17.58 5.94 -11.73
C LEU A 1202 -16.86 4.93 -12.62
N THR A 1203 -15.54 4.86 -12.51
CA THR A 1203 -14.75 3.76 -13.08
C THR A 1203 -14.85 2.55 -12.14
N VAL A 1204 -15.08 1.36 -12.68
CA VAL A 1204 -15.22 0.13 -11.90
C VAL A 1204 -14.22 -0.90 -12.43
N ASP A 1205 -13.12 -1.07 -11.68
CA ASP A 1205 -12.15 -2.15 -11.86
C ASP A 1205 -12.59 -3.43 -11.12
N ILE A 1206 -11.78 -4.50 -11.20
CA ILE A 1206 -12.11 -5.79 -10.58
C ILE A 1206 -12.17 -5.73 -9.04
N ASP A 1207 -11.36 -4.87 -8.41
CA ASP A 1207 -11.31 -4.73 -6.95
C ASP A 1207 -12.57 -4.02 -6.44
N LEU A 1208 -12.97 -2.93 -7.10
CA LEU A 1208 -14.21 -2.22 -6.80
C LEU A 1208 -15.44 -3.06 -7.17
N PHE A 1209 -15.41 -3.82 -8.26
CA PHE A 1209 -16.50 -4.72 -8.63
C PHE A 1209 -16.71 -5.83 -7.59
N GLU A 1210 -15.65 -6.54 -7.18
CA GLU A 1210 -15.74 -7.58 -6.16
C GLU A 1210 -16.19 -6.99 -4.81
N LEU A 1211 -15.72 -5.80 -4.44
CA LEU A 1211 -16.18 -5.07 -3.25
C LEU A 1211 -17.70 -4.80 -3.29
N LEU A 1212 -18.19 -4.22 -4.39
CA LEU A 1212 -19.60 -3.87 -4.56
C LEU A 1212 -20.50 -5.12 -4.66
N MET A 1213 -20.08 -6.16 -5.37
CA MET A 1213 -20.82 -7.42 -5.46
C MET A 1213 -20.89 -8.14 -4.11
N ARG A 1214 -19.83 -8.09 -3.30
CA ARG A 1214 -19.86 -8.57 -1.91
C ARG A 1214 -20.76 -7.71 -1.03
N ALA A 1215 -20.79 -6.38 -1.22
CA ALA A 1215 -21.73 -5.50 -0.51
C ALA A 1215 -23.20 -5.78 -0.89
N ALA A 1216 -23.49 -6.11 -2.14
CA ALA A 1216 -24.79 -6.59 -2.58
C ALA A 1216 -25.18 -7.92 -1.90
N ALA A 1217 -24.20 -8.80 -1.64
CA ALA A 1217 -24.37 -10.01 -0.84
C ALA A 1217 -24.38 -9.79 0.69
N GLY A 1218 -24.22 -8.56 1.18
CA GLY A 1218 -24.35 -8.18 2.60
C GLY A 1218 -23.03 -7.95 3.36
N TYR A 1219 -21.88 -7.95 2.69
CA TYR A 1219 -20.59 -7.63 3.29
C TYR A 1219 -20.42 -6.10 3.45
N LEU A 1220 -20.21 -5.61 4.68
CA LEU A 1220 -19.88 -4.21 4.94
C LEU A 1220 -18.35 -4.06 5.08
N PRO A 1221 -17.67 -3.31 4.19
CA PRO A 1221 -16.23 -3.14 4.27
C PRO A 1221 -15.81 -2.12 5.35
N THR A 1222 -14.95 -2.56 6.27
CA THR A 1222 -14.47 -1.76 7.42
C THR A 1222 -12.95 -1.83 7.61
N ASN A 1223 -12.21 -2.43 6.67
CA ASN A 1223 -10.76 -2.66 6.78
C ASN A 1223 -9.95 -1.57 6.05
N ALA A 1224 -8.74 -1.29 6.55
CA ALA A 1224 -7.84 -0.28 5.98
C ALA A 1224 -7.54 -0.48 4.48
N GLU A 1225 -7.50 -1.74 4.01
CA GLU A 1225 -7.30 -2.09 2.60
C GLU A 1225 -8.41 -1.57 1.67
N ALA A 1226 -9.62 -1.35 2.19
CA ALA A 1226 -10.76 -0.83 1.42
C ALA A 1226 -10.80 0.71 1.38
N THR A 1227 -10.02 1.42 2.19
CA THR A 1227 -10.09 2.89 2.32
C THR A 1227 -9.96 3.62 0.98
N PRO A 1228 -8.98 3.30 0.09
CA PRO A 1228 -8.86 3.98 -1.20
C PRO A 1228 -10.05 3.74 -2.15
N LEU A 1229 -10.71 2.59 -2.04
CA LEU A 1229 -11.93 2.27 -2.80
C LEU A 1229 -13.15 3.05 -2.25
N LEU A 1230 -13.19 3.26 -0.94
CA LEU A 1230 -14.22 4.05 -0.27
C LEU A 1230 -14.06 5.56 -0.54
N GLU A 1231 -12.83 6.06 -0.69
CA GLU A 1231 -12.53 7.44 -1.13
C GLU A 1231 -13.02 7.71 -2.56
N GLU A 1232 -12.75 6.80 -3.50
CA GLU A 1232 -13.25 6.89 -4.89
C GLU A 1232 -14.79 6.88 -4.94
N LEU A 1233 -15.42 6.01 -4.14
CA LEU A 1233 -16.87 5.99 -3.95
C LEU A 1233 -17.40 7.29 -3.30
N GLY A 1234 -16.65 7.93 -2.41
CA GLY A 1234 -16.98 9.24 -1.81
C GLY A 1234 -16.99 10.39 -2.83
N LEU A 1235 -16.05 10.39 -3.78
CA LEU A 1235 -16.05 11.34 -4.90
C LEU A 1235 -17.26 11.12 -5.82
N PHE A 1236 -17.64 9.87 -6.09
CA PHE A 1236 -18.84 9.56 -6.89
C PHE A 1236 -20.14 9.90 -6.16
N ARG A 1237 -20.24 9.59 -4.85
CA ARG A 1237 -21.34 10.00 -3.96
C ARG A 1237 -21.60 11.51 -4.04
N SER A 1238 -20.53 12.31 -4.00
CA SER A 1238 -20.58 13.77 -4.12
C SER A 1238 -21.15 14.24 -5.47
N ARG A 1239 -20.83 13.56 -6.57
CA ARG A 1239 -21.40 13.87 -7.91
C ARG A 1239 -22.88 13.45 -8.04
N LEU A 1240 -23.28 12.37 -7.37
CA LEU A 1240 -24.67 11.90 -7.35
C LEU A 1240 -25.58 12.77 -6.46
N THR A 1241 -25.06 13.34 -5.36
CA THR A 1241 -25.83 14.25 -4.49
C THR A 1241 -26.26 15.53 -5.21
N LEU A 1242 -25.52 15.98 -6.23
CA LEU A 1242 -25.86 17.12 -7.07
C LEU A 1242 -26.98 16.82 -8.09
N GLN A 1243 -27.31 15.55 -8.35
CA GLN A 1243 -28.35 15.20 -9.32
C GLN A 1243 -29.76 15.50 -8.77
N ARG A 1244 -30.69 15.80 -9.68
CA ARG A 1244 -32.12 15.92 -9.37
C ARG A 1244 -32.68 14.53 -9.05
N ALA A 1245 -33.52 14.44 -8.02
CA ALA A 1245 -34.15 13.18 -7.62
C ALA A 1245 -35.65 13.22 -7.90
N GLN A 1246 -36.22 12.06 -8.27
CA GLN A 1246 -37.67 11.87 -8.39
C GLN A 1246 -38.29 11.44 -7.04
N LYS A 1247 -37.46 10.86 -6.16
CA LYS A 1247 -37.84 10.35 -4.84
C LYS A 1247 -36.79 10.71 -3.78
N VAL A 1248 -37.26 11.18 -2.63
CA VAL A 1248 -36.43 11.51 -1.46
C VAL A 1248 -37.06 10.85 -0.23
N ILE A 1249 -36.25 10.20 0.60
CA ILE A 1249 -36.65 9.73 1.93
C ILE A 1249 -36.00 10.66 2.96
N VAL A 1250 -36.81 11.33 3.76
CA VAL A 1250 -36.35 11.97 5.00
C VAL A 1250 -36.45 10.92 6.10
N ILE A 1251 -35.30 10.56 6.68
CA ILE A 1251 -35.20 9.76 7.89
C ILE A 1251 -35.12 10.75 9.06
N GLU A 1252 -36.16 10.77 9.87
CA GLU A 1252 -36.19 11.54 11.12
C GLU A 1252 -35.28 10.87 12.18
N PRO A 1253 -34.79 11.63 13.19
CA PRO A 1253 -34.01 11.12 14.33
C PRO A 1253 -34.65 9.91 15.06
N ASN A 1254 -35.98 9.84 15.07
CA ASN A 1254 -36.77 8.75 15.64
C ASN A 1254 -36.83 7.48 14.72
N GLY A 1255 -36.09 7.47 13.60
CA GLY A 1255 -36.08 6.40 12.61
C GLY A 1255 -37.25 6.41 11.61
N ARG A 1256 -38.23 7.33 11.75
CA ARG A 1256 -39.40 7.44 10.87
C ARG A 1256 -38.98 7.87 9.47
N ARG A 1257 -39.44 7.13 8.46
CA ARG A 1257 -39.07 7.32 7.05
C ARG A 1257 -40.22 7.98 6.28
N ASN A 1258 -40.15 9.29 6.06
CA ASN A 1258 -41.09 10.00 5.21
C ASN A 1258 -40.59 9.99 3.77
N ALA A 1259 -41.28 9.27 2.87
CA ALA A 1259 -40.97 9.26 1.45
C ALA A 1259 -41.76 10.34 0.70
N ILE A 1260 -41.06 11.28 0.06
CA ILE A 1260 -41.60 12.19 -0.94
C ILE A 1260 -41.31 11.57 -2.30
N ASP A 1261 -42.36 11.27 -3.06
CA ASP A 1261 -42.30 10.65 -4.38
C ASP A 1261 -43.05 11.54 -5.38
N LYS A 1262 -42.40 11.93 -6.48
CA LYS A 1262 -42.96 12.83 -7.50
C LYS A 1262 -42.75 12.27 -8.90
N THR A 1263 -43.72 11.49 -9.35
CA THR A 1263 -43.79 11.05 -10.75
C THR A 1263 -43.89 12.26 -11.70
N GLY A 1264 -43.00 12.33 -12.67
CA GLY A 1264 -43.00 13.36 -13.72
C GLY A 1264 -42.54 14.76 -13.32
N THR A 1265 -42.11 15.01 -12.07
CA THR A 1265 -41.52 16.30 -11.65
C THR A 1265 -40.31 16.10 -10.74
N THR A 1266 -39.29 16.96 -10.88
CA THR A 1266 -38.04 16.81 -10.12
C THR A 1266 -38.10 17.49 -8.76
N ILE A 1267 -37.50 16.86 -7.75
CA ILE A 1267 -37.33 17.42 -6.40
C ILE A 1267 -35.98 18.16 -6.35
N GLU A 1268 -36.05 19.45 -6.03
CA GLU A 1268 -34.91 20.35 -5.83
C GLU A 1268 -34.84 20.74 -4.35
N LEU A 1269 -33.65 20.65 -3.75
CA LEU A 1269 -33.44 20.96 -2.33
C LEU A 1269 -32.87 22.37 -2.23
N LEU A 1270 -33.67 23.30 -1.71
CA LEU A 1270 -33.32 24.72 -1.63
C LEU A 1270 -32.53 25.03 -0.36
N GLY A 1271 -31.21 24.91 -0.46
CA GLY A 1271 -30.28 25.20 0.64
C GLY A 1271 -29.88 23.96 1.45
N ALA A 1272 -28.77 24.10 2.17
CA ALA A 1272 -28.21 23.09 3.08
C ALA A 1272 -27.93 23.69 4.47
N GLU A 1273 -28.80 24.63 4.89
CA GLU A 1273 -28.96 24.97 6.31
C GLU A 1273 -30.00 24.00 6.91
N ARG A 1274 -29.85 23.67 8.20
CA ARG A 1274 -30.62 22.62 8.90
C ARG A 1274 -32.09 23.02 9.15
#